data_AF-A0A9W6C1P7-F1
#
_entry.id   AF-A0A9W6C1P7-F1
#
_cell.length_a   1.000
_cell.length_b   1.000
_cell.length_c   1.000
_cell.angle_alpha   90.00
_cell.angle_beta   90.00
_cell.angle_gamma   90.00
#
_symmetry.space_group_name_H-M   'P 1'
#
loop_
_entity.id
_entity.type
_entity.pdbx_description
1 polymer ?
#
loop_
_entity_poly.entity_id
_entity_poly.type
_entity_poly.pdbx_seq_one_letter_code
_entity_poly.pdbx_strand_id
1 'polypeptide(L)'
;MISLPRDWAWDFLLFAQRNPKPCPVLDVTDPGSHRTVMAPDADLRTDIPLYRIWRDGVLTEEVTDATAHWAEHTDLVTFLIGCSFTFEGALMAAGIPVAHVDQGCNVPMFLTDHECRPAGRMSGRLVVSMRPIPADRVAEAAMISGRTPAVHGAPVHVGAPEALGIADLQRPDFGDPVPVGPGMTRILPIGPRAFLVELADLDATLALFDALAADPVAGVSEIVPAARTLMVTTDPGVPADAALARAVLARQPAPGTAPAARATEMVEIPVTYDGEDLAKVATLMGLTTDEVIAAHQAATWQVAFCGFAPGFAYMTCADARFDLPRRPAPRTRIPAGSVALAGRFCGIYPQASPGGWQLIGRTEVPMFDLTRDVPALLRPGVRARFVTGSARVHAVAVPEPAPVTGLRVVQTAFPILVQDAGRMGQAGQGVSASGALDLGALRRANRAVGNPAGEAALEITLGPVRLRAEVAMTLALTGAATARMGRQTQPVAFALDAGDEVTIDPPARGMRSYLAIRGGFDVAPVLGSCATDTLAQIGPAPLMAGDALAPAGRAAGAVTDPGPGPDLPQAGTVVTLPVTLGPRTDWFDDVTVQRFLAQEWTVTPQSSRVGIRLSGEALTREDACELPSEGTATGAIQVPHSGQPVLFLADHPLTGGYPVIATLHPAALDLAGQLPPGTRIRFAADALFADIDPEASDIALRVIRACADEGIESVAIYADPDRDAPFVRAADQAWALEGHRPADTYLDAAKVLAIAARAKVDAIHPGYGFLSENADFARAVQDAGILWIGPDPDVIDALGDKIRAREIAQAVGAPLVAGSPGPIASGAEALAFAREHGLPLAIKAAFGGGGRGMRVARDLDEVEELFDAATREAVTAFGRGECYVEQFLDRPRHIEAQVLADRHGTVKVLGTRDCSLQRRNQKLVEEAPAPFLTDDQRARIHDSARAICAHAGYSGAGTVEFLLSANGTISFLEVNTRLQVEHPVTEETTGIDIVRAMIRVAQGARLTDDGVPEPIGHAIEFRINAEDSGRGFLPTPGPITLWSAPGGIGIRLDSGVEQGGQVAGQFDSMMAKLIVTGPDRATAIARARRALREFRIEGVASVLPFHRAVLEAPEFTDDFAVHTRWIETDFADRLAAAVQPADRVTPVPDQPMLRLSIEIDGRRHDLALPQGLLAAAAPAAPQEAASDPDCVSAPVAGTLSLWQAADGAHVQAGEVIAVIEAMKMETTIEAPHAGRLTRLAAEGATLAHGAPLARIDPDDG
;
A
#
# COMPACT_ATOMS: atom_id res chain seq x y z
N MET A 1 29.89 -24.45 29.22
CA MET A 1 31.12 -25.07 29.74
C MET A 1 30.92 -26.57 29.80
N ILE A 2 31.97 -27.36 29.52
CA ILE A 2 31.93 -28.83 29.59
C ILE A 2 33.23 -29.31 30.27
N SER A 3 33.14 -30.17 31.29
CA SER A 3 34.31 -30.75 31.99
C SER A 3 34.35 -32.26 31.77
N LEU A 4 35.50 -32.80 31.36
CA LEU A 4 35.68 -34.19 30.96
C LEU A 4 36.98 -34.78 31.53
N PRO A 5 37.07 -36.11 31.78
CA PRO A 5 38.32 -36.78 32.11
C PRO A 5 39.42 -36.54 31.06
N ARG A 6 40.69 -36.57 31.47
CA ARG A 6 41.82 -36.21 30.60
C ARG A 6 41.91 -37.07 29.34
N ASP A 7 41.52 -38.35 29.42
CA ASP A 7 41.55 -39.28 28.30
C ASP A 7 40.39 -39.10 27.31
N TRP A 8 39.40 -38.24 27.62
CA TRP A 8 38.33 -37.80 26.71
C TRP A 8 38.58 -36.38 26.17
N ALA A 9 39.36 -35.58 26.87
CA ALA A 9 39.66 -34.19 26.50
C ALA A 9 40.23 -34.03 25.08
N TRP A 10 41.09 -34.95 24.64
CA TRP A 10 41.64 -34.91 23.27
C TRP A 10 40.58 -35.20 22.19
N ASP A 11 39.70 -36.17 22.43
CA ASP A 11 38.59 -36.48 21.52
C ASP A 11 37.63 -35.28 21.40
N PHE A 12 37.32 -34.62 22.52
CA PHE A 12 36.48 -33.43 22.54
C PHE A 12 37.13 -32.22 21.87
N LEU A 13 38.41 -31.95 22.13
CA LEU A 13 39.15 -30.88 21.45
C LEU A 13 39.19 -31.09 19.93
N LEU A 14 39.43 -32.33 19.49
CA LEU A 14 39.42 -32.67 18.07
C LEU A 14 38.01 -32.60 17.47
N PHE A 15 36.97 -32.93 18.24
CA PHE A 15 35.57 -32.75 17.83
C PHE A 15 35.23 -31.27 17.63
N ALA A 16 35.62 -30.40 18.58
CA ALA A 16 35.45 -28.95 18.48
C ALA A 16 36.22 -28.37 17.29
N GLN A 17 37.48 -28.76 17.08
CA GLN A 17 38.27 -28.33 15.91
C GLN A 17 37.65 -28.76 14.57
N ARG A 18 37.00 -29.93 14.51
CA ARG A 18 36.29 -30.41 13.32
C ARG A 18 34.93 -29.74 13.12
N ASN A 19 34.33 -29.23 14.19
CA ASN A 19 33.00 -28.61 14.21
C ASN A 19 33.04 -27.28 14.98
N PRO A 20 33.80 -26.27 14.50
CA PRO A 20 34.08 -25.05 15.25
C PRO A 20 32.86 -24.14 15.43
N LYS A 21 31.82 -24.27 14.58
CA LYS A 21 30.56 -23.53 14.71
C LYS A 21 29.67 -24.03 15.87
N PRO A 22 29.34 -25.34 15.99
CA PRO A 22 28.57 -25.83 17.14
C PRO A 22 29.36 -25.97 18.44
N CYS A 23 30.69 -26.02 18.40
CA CYS A 23 31.55 -26.12 19.59
C CYS A 23 32.70 -25.10 19.55
N PRO A 24 32.41 -23.78 19.62
CA PRO A 24 33.43 -22.74 19.63
C PRO A 24 34.13 -22.73 20.99
N VAL A 25 35.33 -23.30 21.07
CA VAL A 25 36.14 -23.36 22.31
C VAL A 25 36.84 -22.02 22.53
N LEU A 26 36.58 -21.43 23.69
CA LEU A 26 37.12 -20.14 24.14
C LEU A 26 38.39 -20.32 24.99
N ASP A 27 38.37 -21.27 25.92
CA ASP A 27 39.50 -21.59 26.80
C ASP A 27 39.47 -23.08 27.21
N VAL A 28 40.63 -23.61 27.57
CA VAL A 28 40.81 -24.99 28.03
C VAL A 28 41.72 -25.02 29.26
N THR A 29 41.23 -25.55 30.37
CA THR A 29 41.99 -25.61 31.62
C THR A 29 43.04 -26.73 31.59
N ASP A 30 44.12 -26.56 32.36
CA ASP A 30 44.99 -27.69 32.70
C ASP A 30 44.20 -28.80 33.43
N PRO A 31 44.59 -30.08 33.31
CA PRO A 31 43.96 -31.19 34.03
C PRO A 31 43.96 -30.96 35.55
N GLY A 32 42.77 -31.02 36.16
CA GLY A 32 42.56 -30.78 37.59
C GLY A 32 42.46 -29.30 38.00
N SER A 33 42.64 -28.36 37.07
CA SER A 33 42.41 -26.94 37.35
C SER A 33 40.91 -26.61 37.42
N HIS A 34 40.53 -25.84 38.43
CA HIS A 34 39.21 -25.21 38.58
C HIS A 34 39.24 -23.71 38.21
N ARG A 35 40.34 -23.25 37.60
CA ARG A 35 40.53 -21.87 37.14
C ARG A 35 40.87 -21.82 35.65
N THR A 36 40.39 -20.78 35.00
CA THR A 36 40.49 -20.49 33.57
C THR A 36 41.33 -19.23 33.37
N VAL A 37 42.03 -19.12 32.22
CA VAL A 37 42.81 -17.94 31.85
C VAL A 37 41.88 -16.77 31.48
N MET A 38 40.71 -17.06 30.92
CA MET A 38 39.70 -16.05 30.56
C MET A 38 38.93 -15.48 31.76
N ALA A 39 38.81 -16.22 32.85
CA ALA A 39 38.15 -15.77 34.08
C ALA A 39 38.95 -16.20 35.33
N PRO A 40 40.12 -15.58 35.60
CA PRO A 40 41.06 -16.04 36.65
C PRO A 40 40.51 -15.95 38.08
N ASP A 41 39.47 -15.15 38.28
CA ASP A 41 38.78 -14.91 39.55
C ASP A 41 37.56 -15.84 39.76
N ALA A 42 37.12 -16.57 38.74
CA ALA A 42 35.99 -17.51 38.84
C ALA A 42 36.46 -18.91 39.28
N ASP A 43 35.75 -19.51 40.24
CA ASP A 43 35.92 -20.91 40.62
C ASP A 43 34.92 -21.79 39.85
N LEU A 44 35.43 -22.57 38.90
CA LEU A 44 34.62 -23.41 38.01
C LEU A 44 33.88 -24.55 38.72
N ARG A 45 33.99 -24.67 40.06
CA ARG A 45 33.26 -25.64 40.90
C ARG A 45 32.01 -25.07 41.58
N THR A 46 31.95 -23.77 41.83
CA THR A 46 30.89 -23.14 42.64
C THR A 46 30.19 -21.98 41.93
N ASP A 47 30.83 -21.36 40.94
CA ASP A 47 30.39 -20.05 40.43
C ASP A 47 29.48 -20.16 39.18
N ILE A 48 29.17 -21.39 38.75
CA ILE A 48 28.23 -21.68 37.66
C ILE A 48 26.83 -22.00 38.27
N PRO A 49 25.72 -21.44 37.74
CA PRO A 49 24.40 -21.57 38.35
C PRO A 49 23.87 -23.01 38.50
N LEU A 50 24.31 -23.94 37.64
CA LEU A 50 23.90 -25.34 37.65
C LEU A 50 24.92 -26.20 36.91
N TYR A 51 25.28 -27.34 37.49
CA TYR A 51 26.04 -28.42 36.87
C TYR A 51 25.14 -29.63 36.62
N ARG A 52 25.35 -30.30 35.49
CA ARG A 52 24.69 -31.55 35.12
C ARG A 52 25.73 -32.67 35.08
N ILE A 53 25.61 -33.64 35.97
CA ILE A 53 26.57 -34.74 36.12
C ILE A 53 26.11 -35.93 35.29
N TRP A 54 26.88 -36.27 34.25
CA TRP A 54 26.59 -37.38 33.36
C TRP A 54 27.56 -38.53 33.64
N ARG A 55 27.04 -39.75 33.84
CA ARG A 55 27.83 -40.99 33.93
C ARG A 55 27.33 -41.95 32.86
N ASP A 56 28.26 -42.48 32.05
CA ASP A 56 27.98 -43.37 30.90
C ASP A 56 26.87 -42.88 29.94
N GLY A 57 26.79 -41.55 29.73
CA GLY A 57 25.79 -40.92 28.86
C GLY A 57 24.40 -40.73 29.49
N VAL A 58 24.24 -41.02 30.79
CA VAL A 58 23.01 -40.80 31.55
C VAL A 58 23.19 -39.66 32.55
N LEU A 59 22.25 -38.72 32.62
CA LEU A 59 22.20 -37.69 33.65
C LEU A 59 21.90 -38.33 35.00
N THR A 60 22.85 -38.29 35.93
CA THR A 60 22.70 -38.90 37.26
C THR A 60 22.38 -37.90 38.35
N GLU A 61 22.79 -36.63 38.19
CA GLU A 61 22.66 -35.61 39.23
C GLU A 61 22.67 -34.20 38.64
N GLU A 62 21.99 -33.26 39.29
CA GLU A 62 22.15 -31.82 39.05
C GLU A 62 22.57 -31.16 40.38
N VAL A 63 23.66 -30.39 40.37
CA VAL A 63 24.23 -29.76 41.57
C VAL A 63 24.59 -28.30 41.31
N THR A 64 24.61 -27.47 42.34
CA THR A 64 25.10 -26.07 42.27
C THR A 64 26.53 -25.91 42.78
N ASP A 65 27.06 -26.90 43.51
CA ASP A 65 28.47 -27.01 43.91
C ASP A 65 28.96 -28.39 43.49
N ALA A 66 29.93 -28.42 42.58
CA ALA A 66 30.51 -29.64 42.03
C ALA A 66 31.86 -30.03 42.65
N THR A 67 32.27 -29.36 43.75
CA THR A 67 33.57 -29.57 44.42
C THR A 67 33.84 -31.03 44.78
N ALA A 68 32.81 -31.79 45.15
CA ALA A 68 32.92 -33.22 45.45
C ALA A 68 33.37 -34.04 44.22
N HIS A 69 32.78 -33.80 43.04
CA HIS A 69 33.13 -34.53 41.82
C HIS A 69 34.53 -34.17 41.31
N TRP A 70 34.96 -32.93 41.47
CA TRP A 70 36.34 -32.51 41.21
C TRP A 70 37.37 -33.15 42.16
N ALA A 71 36.96 -33.54 43.37
CA ALA A 71 37.81 -34.31 44.28
C ALA A 71 37.86 -35.81 43.92
N GLU A 72 36.78 -36.37 43.37
CA GLU A 72 36.74 -37.74 42.83
C GLU A 72 37.57 -37.88 41.54
N HIS A 73 37.55 -36.86 40.67
CA HIS A 73 38.21 -36.85 39.36
C HIS A 73 39.26 -35.72 39.27
N THR A 74 40.45 -36.00 39.78
CA THR A 74 41.56 -35.02 39.89
C THR A 74 42.22 -34.65 38.55
N ASP A 75 41.82 -35.24 37.44
CA ASP A 75 42.37 -35.02 36.10
C ASP A 75 41.41 -34.33 35.11
N LEU A 76 40.25 -33.83 35.58
CA LEU A 76 39.25 -33.17 34.73
C LEU A 76 39.86 -31.99 33.94
N VAL A 77 39.63 -31.99 32.63
CA VAL A 77 39.92 -30.87 31.72
C VAL A 77 38.61 -30.16 31.42
N THR A 78 38.58 -28.85 31.60
CA THR A 78 37.38 -28.04 31.40
C THR A 78 37.50 -27.17 30.17
N PHE A 79 36.50 -27.28 29.29
CA PHE A 79 36.36 -26.50 28.06
C PHE A 79 35.32 -25.40 28.29
N LEU A 80 35.76 -24.15 28.21
CA LEU A 80 34.86 -23.01 28.06
C LEU A 80 34.46 -22.95 26.60
N ILE A 81 33.15 -22.92 26.35
CA ILE A 81 32.58 -22.85 25.00
C ILE A 81 31.67 -21.63 24.91
N GLY A 82 31.69 -20.96 23.76
CA GLY A 82 30.78 -19.88 23.46
C GLY A 82 29.33 -20.36 23.39
N CYS A 83 28.39 -19.50 23.81
CA CYS A 83 26.97 -19.82 23.80
C CYS A 83 26.17 -18.71 23.12
N SER A 84 24.91 -19.00 22.84
CA SER A 84 24.08 -18.13 22.02
C SER A 84 23.54 -16.89 22.75
N PHE A 85 23.67 -16.84 24.08
CA PHE A 85 23.33 -15.67 24.91
C PHE A 85 24.34 -14.51 24.79
N THR A 86 25.52 -14.73 24.20
CA THR A 86 26.62 -13.74 24.27
C THR A 86 26.46 -12.53 23.34
N PHE A 87 25.52 -12.54 22.39
CA PHE A 87 25.26 -11.41 21.48
C PHE A 87 23.85 -10.78 21.62
N GLU A 88 23.01 -11.28 22.52
CA GLU A 88 21.62 -10.81 22.67
C GLU A 88 21.57 -9.37 23.19
N GLY A 89 22.48 -9.00 24.09
CA GLY A 89 22.66 -7.60 24.51
C GLY A 89 23.06 -6.66 23.37
N ALA A 90 23.78 -7.16 22.35
CA ALA A 90 24.17 -6.37 21.19
C ALA A 90 23.01 -6.20 20.18
N LEU A 91 22.14 -7.21 20.05
CA LEU A 91 20.89 -7.09 19.28
C LEU A 91 19.94 -6.08 19.92
N MET A 92 19.69 -6.20 21.22
CA MET A 92 18.84 -5.26 21.96
C MET A 92 19.39 -3.83 21.93
N ALA A 93 20.72 -3.64 22.02
CA ALA A 93 21.36 -2.32 21.93
C ALA A 93 21.23 -1.68 20.54
N ALA A 94 21.05 -2.47 19.47
CA ALA A 94 20.73 -1.99 18.12
C ALA A 94 19.21 -1.80 17.89
N GLY A 95 18.38 -1.98 18.91
CA GLY A 95 16.92 -1.91 18.78
C GLY A 95 16.34 -3.05 17.94
N ILE A 96 17.00 -4.22 17.93
CA ILE A 96 16.44 -5.45 17.38
C ILE A 96 15.79 -6.23 18.54
N PRO A 97 14.48 -6.53 18.49
CA PRO A 97 13.80 -7.25 19.56
C PRO A 97 14.31 -8.68 19.68
N VAL A 98 14.35 -9.21 20.91
CA VAL A 98 14.86 -10.55 21.20
C VAL A 98 13.77 -11.31 21.95
N ALA A 99 12.83 -11.87 21.18
CA ALA A 99 11.54 -12.31 21.67
C ALA A 99 11.57 -13.28 22.87
N HIS A 100 12.55 -14.17 23.00
CA HIS A 100 12.66 -15.06 24.17
C HIS A 100 13.16 -14.33 25.42
N VAL A 101 14.00 -13.29 25.27
CA VAL A 101 14.39 -12.41 26.39
C VAL A 101 13.19 -11.57 26.83
N ASP A 102 12.46 -10.99 25.88
CA ASP A 102 11.25 -10.20 26.14
C ASP A 102 10.15 -11.02 26.83
N GLN A 103 10.05 -12.33 26.51
CA GLN A 103 9.09 -13.28 27.10
C GLN A 103 9.63 -13.99 28.36
N GLY A 104 10.89 -13.78 28.74
CA GLY A 104 11.51 -14.42 29.91
C GLY A 104 11.68 -15.94 29.80
N CYS A 105 11.81 -16.48 28.59
CA CYS A 105 11.92 -17.91 28.31
C CYS A 105 13.29 -18.31 27.71
N ASN A 106 13.59 -19.61 27.67
CA ASN A 106 14.85 -20.10 27.11
C ASN A 106 14.78 -20.11 25.58
N VAL A 107 15.87 -19.68 24.92
CA VAL A 107 15.96 -19.68 23.45
C VAL A 107 15.62 -21.06 22.85
N PRO A 108 14.75 -21.14 21.82
CA PRO A 108 14.42 -22.39 21.16
C PRO A 108 15.61 -22.96 20.39
N MET A 109 15.85 -24.25 20.57
CA MET A 109 16.92 -25.02 19.96
C MET A 109 16.37 -26.26 19.27
N PHE A 110 16.90 -26.56 18.09
CA PHE A 110 16.42 -27.61 17.20
C PHE A 110 17.56 -28.53 16.75
N LEU A 111 17.29 -29.82 16.70
CA LEU A 111 18.13 -30.83 16.05
C LEU A 111 17.94 -30.75 14.54
N THR A 112 19.01 -30.41 13.83
CA THR A 112 19.01 -30.43 12.36
C THR A 112 19.23 -31.85 11.83
N ASP A 113 18.98 -32.07 10.53
CA ASP A 113 19.36 -33.30 9.83
C ASP A 113 20.86 -33.37 9.47
N HIS A 114 21.61 -32.28 9.70
CA HIS A 114 23.05 -32.23 9.50
C HIS A 114 23.83 -32.94 10.63
N GLU A 115 24.65 -33.92 10.27
CA GLU A 115 25.53 -34.63 11.21
C GLU A 115 26.86 -33.87 11.42
N CYS A 116 27.30 -33.72 12.68
CA CYS A 116 28.64 -33.22 13.01
C CYS A 116 29.71 -34.25 12.61
N ARG A 117 30.89 -33.77 12.21
CA ARG A 117 32.04 -34.61 11.89
C ARG A 117 32.56 -35.30 13.17
N PRO A 118 32.47 -36.64 13.30
CA PRO A 118 32.83 -37.31 14.55
C PRO A 118 34.35 -37.23 14.83
N ALA A 119 34.71 -37.35 16.11
CA ALA A 119 36.10 -37.44 16.56
C ALA A 119 36.22 -38.31 17.81
N GLY A 120 36.97 -39.42 17.70
CA GLY A 120 37.10 -40.39 18.78
C GLY A 120 35.75 -40.88 19.27
N ARG A 121 35.44 -40.61 20.55
CA ARG A 121 34.15 -40.95 21.19
C ARG A 121 32.99 -39.99 20.87
N MET A 122 33.26 -38.83 20.25
CA MET A 122 32.28 -37.76 20.07
C MET A 122 31.62 -37.79 18.69
N SER A 123 30.29 -37.78 18.64
CA SER A 123 29.45 -37.73 17.44
C SER A 123 28.06 -37.20 17.76
N GLY A 124 27.30 -36.78 16.74
CA GLY A 124 25.90 -36.35 16.90
C GLY A 124 25.48 -35.28 15.88
N ARG A 125 24.20 -34.94 15.87
CA ARG A 125 23.62 -33.92 14.99
C ARG A 125 23.97 -32.51 15.44
N LEU A 126 24.01 -31.60 14.47
CA LEU A 126 24.12 -30.17 14.70
C LEU A 126 22.83 -29.66 15.35
N VAL A 127 22.97 -29.05 16.52
CA VAL A 127 21.90 -28.29 17.20
C VAL A 127 22.07 -26.81 16.87
N VAL A 128 20.99 -26.16 16.44
CA VAL A 128 20.95 -24.71 16.20
C VAL A 128 20.01 -24.02 17.18
N SER A 129 20.35 -22.80 17.60
CA SER A 129 19.44 -21.93 18.37
C SER A 129 18.88 -20.85 17.46
N MET A 130 17.56 -20.78 17.31
CA MET A 130 16.89 -19.88 16.37
C MET A 130 16.27 -18.69 17.10
N ARG A 131 16.23 -17.52 16.44
CA ARG A 131 15.49 -16.34 16.90
C ARG A 131 14.55 -15.89 15.79
N PRO A 132 13.27 -15.60 16.08
CA PRO A 132 12.46 -14.83 15.15
C PRO A 132 12.96 -13.38 15.15
N ILE A 133 13.48 -12.94 14.02
CA ILE A 133 13.91 -11.57 13.77
C ILE A 133 13.02 -11.00 12.65
N PRO A 134 12.50 -9.76 12.77
CA PRO A 134 11.77 -9.09 11.69
C PRO A 134 12.56 -9.08 10.38
N ALA A 135 11.91 -9.37 9.25
CA ALA A 135 12.58 -9.65 7.97
C ALA A 135 13.48 -8.49 7.48
N ASP A 136 13.08 -7.25 7.75
CA ASP A 136 13.82 -6.01 7.52
C ASP A 136 15.08 -5.90 8.39
N ARG A 137 15.06 -6.44 9.62
CA ARG A 137 16.18 -6.44 10.57
C ARG A 137 17.06 -7.69 10.48
N VAL A 138 16.72 -8.69 9.66
CA VAL A 138 17.48 -9.96 9.51
C VAL A 138 18.92 -9.72 9.07
N ALA A 139 19.16 -8.84 8.09
CA ALA A 139 20.51 -8.53 7.60
C ALA A 139 21.37 -7.87 8.70
N GLU A 140 20.78 -6.97 9.47
CA GLU A 140 21.44 -6.30 10.59
C GLU A 140 21.74 -7.27 11.74
N ALA A 141 20.78 -8.12 12.12
CA ALA A 141 20.97 -9.16 13.13
C ALA A 141 22.05 -10.18 12.74
N ALA A 142 22.11 -10.55 11.45
CA ALA A 142 23.17 -11.39 10.91
C ALA A 142 24.55 -10.72 10.98
N MET A 143 24.63 -9.41 10.68
CA MET A 143 25.86 -8.64 10.88
C MET A 143 26.27 -8.55 12.37
N ILE A 144 25.32 -8.26 13.27
CA ILE A 144 25.61 -8.08 14.70
C ILE A 144 26.07 -9.39 15.34
N SER A 145 25.37 -10.50 15.10
CA SER A 145 25.78 -11.82 15.57
C SER A 145 27.13 -12.25 14.95
N GLY A 146 27.30 -12.03 13.64
CA GLY A 146 28.54 -12.32 12.92
C GLY A 146 29.79 -11.58 13.41
N ARG A 147 29.66 -10.44 14.09
CA ARG A 147 30.77 -9.70 14.73
C ARG A 147 31.35 -10.42 15.96
N THR A 148 30.81 -11.56 16.38
CA THR A 148 31.34 -12.39 17.49
C THR A 148 31.93 -13.74 17.01
N PRO A 149 32.94 -13.72 16.10
CA PRO A 149 33.42 -14.93 15.42
C PRO A 149 34.05 -15.98 16.36
N ALA A 150 34.57 -15.55 17.51
CA ALA A 150 35.15 -16.45 18.51
C ALA A 150 34.10 -17.19 19.36
N VAL A 151 32.84 -16.72 19.39
CA VAL A 151 31.84 -17.17 20.39
C VAL A 151 30.63 -17.87 19.76
N HIS A 152 30.15 -17.39 18.61
CA HIS A 152 29.02 -18.01 17.91
C HIS A 152 29.19 -18.03 16.38
N GLY A 153 29.95 -17.08 15.82
CA GLY A 153 30.11 -16.96 14.37
C GLY A 153 28.92 -16.33 13.66
N ALA A 154 29.03 -16.22 12.34
CA ALA A 154 27.90 -15.81 11.49
C ALA A 154 26.79 -16.89 11.49
N PRO A 155 25.51 -16.48 11.32
CA PRO A 155 24.38 -17.40 11.31
C PRO A 155 24.60 -18.64 10.44
N VAL A 156 24.19 -19.80 10.95
CA VAL A 156 24.31 -21.08 10.21
C VAL A 156 23.29 -21.16 9.08
N HIS A 157 22.12 -20.54 9.26
CA HIS A 157 21.03 -20.47 8.30
C HIS A 157 20.16 -19.24 8.55
N VAL A 158 19.46 -18.78 7.52
CA VAL A 158 18.50 -17.67 7.56
C VAL A 158 17.35 -18.02 6.61
N GLY A 159 16.10 -17.88 7.05
CA GLY A 159 14.91 -18.21 6.25
C GLY A 159 14.34 -19.61 6.57
N ALA A 160 13.91 -20.33 5.53
CA ALA A 160 13.10 -21.54 5.60
C ALA A 160 13.73 -22.67 6.47
N PRO A 161 13.15 -23.01 7.64
CA PRO A 161 13.76 -23.96 8.60
C PRO A 161 13.86 -25.40 8.07
N GLU A 162 13.04 -25.76 7.09
CA GLU A 162 12.99 -27.08 6.46
C GLU A 162 14.31 -27.42 5.76
N ALA A 163 15.08 -26.41 5.33
CA ALA A 163 16.40 -26.56 4.73
C ALA A 163 17.48 -27.09 5.71
N LEU A 164 17.18 -27.11 7.01
CA LEU A 164 17.98 -27.76 8.06
C LEU A 164 17.31 -29.05 8.61
N GLY A 165 16.26 -29.55 7.94
CA GLY A 165 15.46 -30.69 8.39
C GLY A 165 14.51 -30.38 9.57
N ILE A 166 14.30 -29.10 9.90
CA ILE A 166 13.41 -28.69 11.00
C ILE A 166 11.99 -28.53 10.45
N ALA A 167 11.08 -29.42 10.85
CA ALA A 167 9.73 -29.50 10.30
C ALA A 167 8.67 -28.63 11.01
N ASP A 168 8.96 -28.14 12.22
CA ASP A 168 8.00 -27.37 13.03
C ASP A 168 8.72 -26.42 14.01
N LEU A 169 8.70 -25.12 13.73
CA LEU A 169 9.29 -24.09 14.58
C LEU A 169 8.57 -23.88 15.92
N GLN A 170 7.33 -24.39 16.08
CA GLN A 170 6.60 -24.32 17.34
C GLN A 170 6.95 -25.48 18.29
N ARG A 171 7.85 -26.39 17.87
CA ARG A 171 8.26 -27.58 18.65
C ARG A 171 9.78 -27.72 18.72
N PRO A 172 10.48 -26.89 19.52
CA PRO A 172 11.91 -27.05 19.75
C PRO A 172 12.24 -28.37 20.46
N ASP A 173 13.41 -28.94 20.14
CA ASP A 173 13.96 -30.12 20.81
C ASP A 173 14.52 -29.76 22.20
N PHE A 174 14.99 -28.52 22.38
CA PHE A 174 15.46 -27.98 23.66
C PHE A 174 15.11 -26.49 23.79
N GLY A 175 14.92 -25.99 25.01
CA GLY A 175 14.46 -24.63 25.25
C GLY A 175 12.94 -24.48 25.09
N ASP A 176 12.45 -23.24 25.04
CA ASP A 176 11.02 -22.93 25.04
C ASP A 176 10.58 -22.39 23.66
N PRO A 177 9.37 -22.72 23.16
CA PRO A 177 8.89 -22.26 21.86
C PRO A 177 8.61 -20.76 21.85
N VAL A 178 8.89 -20.10 20.72
CA VAL A 178 8.59 -18.68 20.50
C VAL A 178 7.65 -18.55 19.30
N PRO A 179 6.44 -17.96 19.46
CA PRO A 179 5.50 -17.78 18.36
C PRO A 179 6.07 -16.88 17.24
N VAL A 180 5.82 -17.24 15.99
CA VAL A 180 6.24 -16.46 14.81
C VAL A 180 5.03 -16.23 13.90
N GLY A 181 4.76 -14.98 13.56
CA GLY A 181 3.65 -14.61 12.67
C GLY A 181 3.87 -13.24 12.02
N PRO A 182 3.25 -12.96 10.86
CA PRO A 182 3.49 -11.73 10.11
C PRO A 182 2.98 -10.49 10.86
N GLY A 183 3.87 -9.52 11.04
CA GLY A 183 3.65 -8.26 11.74
C GLY A 183 3.42 -7.04 10.84
N MET A 184 3.21 -7.23 9.54
CA MET A 184 2.83 -6.15 8.62
C MET A 184 1.32 -5.98 8.59
N THR A 185 0.85 -4.73 8.52
CA THR A 185 -0.59 -4.43 8.41
C THR A 185 -0.98 -4.49 6.93
N ARG A 186 -1.86 -5.42 6.55
CA ARG A 186 -2.33 -5.57 5.16
C ARG A 186 -3.72 -4.99 4.99
N ILE A 187 -4.02 -4.42 3.81
CA ILE A 187 -5.37 -3.95 3.45
C ILE A 187 -5.92 -4.87 2.37
N LEU A 188 -6.88 -5.71 2.73
CA LEU A 188 -7.39 -6.76 1.88
C LEU A 188 -8.76 -6.34 1.32
N PRO A 189 -8.95 -6.19 -0.01
CA PRO A 189 -10.24 -5.82 -0.55
C PRO A 189 -11.27 -6.93 -0.29
N ILE A 190 -12.46 -6.54 0.14
CA ILE A 190 -13.64 -7.42 0.21
C ILE A 190 -14.57 -7.12 -0.95
N GLY A 191 -14.66 -5.86 -1.37
CA GLY A 191 -15.45 -5.38 -2.51
C GLY A 191 -15.50 -3.85 -2.54
N PRO A 192 -16.28 -3.23 -3.45
CA PRO A 192 -16.23 -1.78 -3.70
C PRO A 192 -16.64 -0.89 -2.52
N ARG A 193 -17.17 -1.49 -1.44
CA ARG A 193 -17.63 -0.79 -0.22
C ARG A 193 -17.08 -1.36 1.09
N ALA A 194 -16.16 -2.33 1.06
CA ALA A 194 -15.50 -2.81 2.28
C ALA A 194 -14.10 -3.39 2.03
N PHE A 195 -13.22 -3.25 3.03
CA PHE A 195 -11.92 -3.93 3.12
C PHE A 195 -11.68 -4.47 4.54
N LEU A 196 -10.77 -5.45 4.68
CA LEU A 196 -10.19 -5.84 5.98
C LEU A 196 -8.87 -5.10 6.18
N VAL A 197 -8.67 -4.54 7.36
CA VAL A 197 -7.33 -4.24 7.88
C VAL A 197 -6.87 -5.48 8.63
N GLU A 198 -5.91 -6.23 8.08
CA GLU A 198 -5.26 -7.37 8.75
C GLU A 198 -4.07 -6.88 9.58
N LEU A 199 -4.00 -7.30 10.84
CA LEU A 199 -3.11 -6.77 11.88
C LEU A 199 -2.32 -7.91 12.55
N ALA A 200 -1.24 -7.53 13.26
CA ALA A 200 -0.35 -8.47 13.94
C ALA A 200 -1.11 -9.40 14.91
N ASP A 201 -2.01 -8.85 15.72
CA ASP A 201 -2.75 -9.58 16.75
C ASP A 201 -4.08 -8.87 17.13
N LEU A 202 -4.73 -9.41 18.17
CA LEU A 202 -5.96 -8.87 18.72
C LEU A 202 -5.77 -7.51 19.39
N ASP A 203 -4.65 -7.26 20.06
CA ASP A 203 -4.44 -6.01 20.80
C ASP A 203 -4.23 -4.85 19.83
N ALA A 204 -3.49 -5.07 18.74
CA ALA A 204 -3.40 -4.14 17.61
C ALA A 204 -4.78 -3.89 16.95
N THR A 205 -5.60 -4.94 16.81
CA THR A 205 -6.98 -4.84 16.28
C THR A 205 -7.87 -3.97 17.17
N LEU A 206 -7.82 -4.17 18.49
CA LEU A 206 -8.60 -3.39 19.45
C LEU A 206 -8.06 -1.96 19.61
N ALA A 207 -6.75 -1.75 19.53
CA ALA A 207 -6.13 -0.43 19.60
C ALA A 207 -6.50 0.43 18.37
N LEU A 208 -6.47 -0.13 17.15
CA LEU A 208 -6.96 0.57 15.96
C LEU A 208 -8.47 0.82 16.03
N PHE A 209 -9.26 -0.15 16.49
CA PHE A 209 -10.70 0.04 16.70
C PHE A 209 -11.00 1.18 17.69
N ASP A 210 -10.24 1.25 18.79
CA ASP A 210 -10.38 2.31 19.77
C ASP A 210 -10.01 3.68 19.20
N ALA A 211 -8.93 3.77 18.43
CA ALA A 211 -8.50 5.00 17.76
C ALA A 211 -9.51 5.48 16.72
N LEU A 212 -10.02 4.60 15.85
CA LEU A 212 -11.05 4.93 14.86
C LEU A 212 -12.36 5.37 15.51
N ALA A 213 -12.71 4.81 16.67
CA ALA A 213 -13.89 5.24 17.43
C ALA A 213 -13.65 6.54 18.24
N ALA A 214 -12.40 6.97 18.43
CA ALA A 214 -12.04 8.24 19.06
C ALA A 214 -11.88 9.39 18.04
N ASP A 215 -11.37 9.09 16.85
CA ASP A 215 -11.24 10.00 15.71
C ASP A 215 -11.83 9.34 14.44
N PRO A 216 -13.15 9.43 14.23
CA PRO A 216 -13.83 8.76 13.12
C PRO A 216 -13.41 9.25 11.73
N VAL A 217 -13.18 8.31 10.82
CA VAL A 217 -12.92 8.61 9.40
C VAL A 217 -14.24 8.89 8.68
N ALA A 218 -14.31 10.04 7.99
CA ALA A 218 -15.49 10.41 7.20
C ALA A 218 -15.79 9.39 6.08
N GLY A 219 -17.05 9.01 5.93
CA GLY A 219 -17.48 8.02 4.93
C GLY A 219 -17.39 6.55 5.36
N VAL A 220 -16.93 6.28 6.59
CA VAL A 220 -17.04 4.95 7.21
C VAL A 220 -18.38 4.82 7.92
N SER A 221 -19.19 3.84 7.51
CA SER A 221 -20.54 3.61 8.05
C SER A 221 -20.57 2.59 9.19
N GLU A 222 -19.70 1.58 9.15
CA GLU A 222 -19.66 0.51 10.16
C GLU A 222 -18.26 -0.12 10.24
N ILE A 223 -17.85 -0.51 11.45
CA ILE A 223 -16.56 -1.16 11.72
C ILE A 223 -16.81 -2.44 12.53
N VAL A 224 -16.26 -3.57 12.08
CA VAL A 224 -16.38 -4.87 12.78
C VAL A 224 -14.98 -5.38 13.15
N PRO A 225 -14.57 -5.29 14.43
CA PRO A 225 -13.33 -5.89 14.91
C PRO A 225 -13.49 -7.40 15.08
N ALA A 226 -12.41 -8.14 14.86
CA ALA A 226 -12.34 -9.59 14.99
C ALA A 226 -11.01 -10.02 15.64
N ALA A 227 -10.52 -11.24 15.39
CA ALA A 227 -9.36 -11.80 16.11
C ALA A 227 -8.01 -11.18 15.68
N ARG A 228 -7.86 -10.86 14.39
CA ARG A 228 -6.69 -10.21 13.77
C ARG A 228 -7.06 -9.20 12.68
N THR A 229 -8.35 -8.96 12.48
CA THR A 229 -8.84 -8.12 11.38
C THR A 229 -9.86 -7.11 11.87
N LEU A 230 -9.87 -5.96 11.21
CA LEU A 230 -10.86 -4.91 11.39
C LEU A 230 -11.53 -4.64 10.04
N MET A 231 -12.77 -5.07 9.88
CA MET A 231 -13.53 -4.82 8.66
C MET A 231 -14.06 -3.39 8.67
N VAL A 232 -13.74 -2.62 7.64
CA VAL A 232 -14.23 -1.24 7.43
C VAL A 232 -15.28 -1.27 6.33
N THR A 233 -16.50 -0.83 6.63
CA THR A 233 -17.58 -0.68 5.65
C THR A 233 -17.88 0.80 5.43
N THR A 234 -18.10 1.17 4.16
CA THR A 234 -18.28 2.56 3.71
C THR A 234 -19.73 2.97 3.54
N ASP A 235 -20.02 4.26 3.61
CA ASP A 235 -21.32 4.83 3.24
C ASP A 235 -21.70 4.57 1.76
N PRO A 236 -22.99 4.58 1.40
CA PRO A 236 -23.42 4.44 0.01
C PRO A 236 -22.85 5.55 -0.88
N GLY A 237 -22.00 5.17 -1.84
CA GLY A 237 -21.35 6.10 -2.78
C GLY A 237 -19.93 6.52 -2.38
N VAL A 238 -19.44 6.10 -1.21
CA VAL A 238 -18.02 6.21 -0.84
C VAL A 238 -17.29 4.92 -1.25
N PRO A 239 -16.18 4.98 -1.99
CA PRO A 239 -15.40 3.79 -2.34
C PRO A 239 -14.57 3.30 -1.16
N ALA A 240 -14.40 1.98 -1.04
CA ALA A 240 -13.45 1.36 -0.12
C ALA A 240 -12.06 1.25 -0.77
N ASP A 241 -11.43 2.40 -1.00
CA ASP A 241 -10.20 2.52 -1.79
C ASP A 241 -8.94 2.82 -0.95
N ALA A 242 -7.82 3.00 -1.66
CA ALA A 242 -6.53 3.39 -1.10
C ALA A 242 -6.57 4.70 -0.29
N ALA A 243 -7.41 5.68 -0.65
CA ALA A 243 -7.49 6.94 0.07
C ALA A 243 -8.18 6.76 1.42
N LEU A 244 -9.26 5.96 1.47
CA LEU A 244 -9.89 5.59 2.73
C LEU A 244 -8.99 4.68 3.58
N ALA A 245 -8.28 3.73 2.96
CA ALA A 245 -7.30 2.89 3.63
C ALA A 245 -6.19 3.71 4.31
N ARG A 246 -5.60 4.69 3.60
CA ARG A 246 -4.66 5.67 4.19
C ARG A 246 -5.28 6.43 5.37
N ALA A 247 -6.52 6.89 5.24
CA ALA A 247 -7.19 7.64 6.32
C ALA A 247 -7.46 6.78 7.56
N VAL A 248 -7.72 5.48 7.39
CA VAL A 248 -7.85 4.49 8.47
C VAL A 248 -6.49 4.18 9.11
N LEU A 249 -5.46 3.89 8.31
CA LEU A 249 -4.11 3.60 8.79
C LEU A 249 -3.43 4.80 9.47
N ALA A 250 -3.74 6.03 9.06
CA ALA A 250 -3.27 7.24 9.73
C ALA A 250 -3.73 7.38 11.20
N ARG A 251 -4.69 6.54 11.64
CA ARG A 251 -5.18 6.45 13.03
C ARG A 251 -4.64 5.21 13.76
N GLN A 252 -3.79 4.42 13.13
CA GLN A 252 -3.19 3.25 13.77
C GLN A 252 -2.25 3.68 14.90
N PRO A 253 -2.49 3.22 16.15
CA PRO A 253 -1.57 3.50 17.26
C PRO A 253 -0.21 2.85 17.04
N ALA A 254 0.82 3.37 17.73
CA ALA A 254 2.15 2.78 17.69
C ALA A 254 2.12 1.29 18.13
N PRO A 255 2.96 0.41 17.55
CA PRO A 255 3.03 -0.99 17.95
C PRO A 255 3.21 -1.16 19.47
N GLY A 256 2.49 -2.12 20.06
CA GLY A 256 2.47 -2.33 21.51
C GLY A 256 1.64 -1.32 22.32
N THR A 257 0.94 -0.37 21.67
CA THR A 257 -0.06 0.46 22.38
C THR A 257 -1.19 -0.43 22.88
N ALA A 258 -1.29 -0.58 24.20
CA ALA A 258 -2.41 -1.29 24.81
C ALA A 258 -3.77 -0.66 24.43
N PRO A 259 -4.82 -1.45 24.19
CA PRO A 259 -6.17 -0.94 23.97
C PRO A 259 -6.60 0.05 25.06
N ALA A 260 -7.36 1.07 24.69
CA ALA A 260 -7.75 2.11 25.63
C ALA A 260 -8.64 1.51 26.72
N ALA A 261 -8.37 1.85 27.99
CA ALA A 261 -9.14 1.36 29.13
C ALA A 261 -10.54 2.02 29.21
N ARG A 262 -11.41 1.72 28.22
CA ARG A 262 -12.76 2.30 28.05
C ARG A 262 -13.79 1.81 29.06
N ALA A 263 -13.48 0.79 29.84
CA ALA A 263 -14.46 0.07 30.65
C ALA A 263 -14.89 0.82 31.93
N THR A 264 -15.87 1.72 31.77
CA THR A 264 -16.65 2.31 32.88
C THR A 264 -17.64 1.33 33.51
N GLU A 265 -17.96 0.22 32.83
CA GLU A 265 -18.95 -0.78 33.25
C GLU A 265 -18.28 -2.13 33.56
N MET A 266 -18.64 -2.72 34.70
CA MET A 266 -18.21 -4.05 35.16
C MET A 266 -19.45 -4.88 35.51
N VAL A 267 -19.62 -6.03 34.87
CA VAL A 267 -20.77 -6.92 35.03
C VAL A 267 -20.37 -8.17 35.81
N GLU A 268 -21.12 -8.51 36.86
CA GLU A 268 -20.94 -9.78 37.56
C GLU A 268 -21.89 -10.85 37.03
N ILE A 269 -21.34 -12.00 36.62
CA ILE A 269 -22.10 -13.11 36.04
C ILE A 269 -22.07 -14.31 37.00
N PRO A 270 -23.20 -14.67 37.63
CA PRO A 270 -23.28 -15.86 38.47
C PRO A 270 -23.23 -17.14 37.62
N VAL A 271 -22.34 -18.06 37.99
CA VAL A 271 -22.11 -19.33 37.29
C VAL A 271 -22.24 -20.50 38.25
N THR A 272 -22.92 -21.54 37.77
CA THR A 272 -22.82 -22.91 38.31
C THR A 272 -21.71 -23.62 37.54
N TYR A 273 -20.62 -23.96 38.22
CA TYR A 273 -19.45 -24.64 37.62
C TYR A 273 -19.67 -26.15 37.57
N ASP A 274 -20.57 -26.59 36.68
CA ASP A 274 -20.91 -28.00 36.44
C ASP A 274 -20.68 -28.43 34.98
N GLY A 275 -19.80 -27.73 34.26
CA GLY A 275 -19.50 -28.01 32.86
C GLY A 275 -18.76 -29.33 32.65
N GLU A 276 -19.13 -30.08 31.61
CA GLU A 276 -18.63 -31.44 31.36
C GLU A 276 -17.13 -31.52 31.05
N ASP A 277 -16.51 -30.43 30.57
CA ASP A 277 -15.07 -30.40 30.29
C ASP A 277 -14.26 -29.81 31.46
N LEU A 278 -14.88 -29.35 32.56
CA LEU A 278 -14.20 -28.63 33.64
C LEU A 278 -12.99 -29.40 34.22
N ALA A 279 -13.13 -30.71 34.45
CA ALA A 279 -12.02 -31.56 34.90
C ALA A 279 -10.95 -31.76 33.81
N LYS A 280 -11.33 -31.70 32.52
CA LYS A 280 -10.39 -31.78 31.40
C LYS A 280 -9.63 -30.46 31.22
N VAL A 281 -10.28 -29.32 31.42
CA VAL A 281 -9.67 -27.99 31.50
C VAL A 281 -8.66 -27.94 32.64
N ALA A 282 -9.01 -28.41 33.84
CA ALA A 282 -8.08 -28.54 34.96
C ALA A 282 -6.83 -29.35 34.59
N THR A 283 -7.02 -30.50 33.91
CA THR A 283 -5.90 -31.31 33.39
C THR A 283 -5.04 -30.55 32.37
N LEU A 284 -5.64 -29.75 31.48
CA LEU A 284 -4.94 -28.97 30.46
C LEU A 284 -4.15 -27.78 31.07
N MET A 285 -4.68 -27.16 32.13
CA MET A 285 -4.04 -26.05 32.84
C MET A 285 -2.99 -26.50 33.87
N GLY A 286 -2.88 -27.80 34.16
CA GLY A 286 -2.03 -28.31 35.24
C GLY A 286 -2.55 -27.98 36.64
N LEU A 287 -3.86 -27.77 36.79
CA LEU A 287 -4.53 -27.33 38.02
C LEU A 287 -5.55 -28.37 38.51
N THR A 288 -6.02 -28.23 39.75
CA THR A 288 -7.26 -28.89 40.20
C THR A 288 -8.50 -28.12 39.72
N THR A 289 -9.67 -28.77 39.74
CA THR A 289 -10.95 -28.13 39.39
C THR A 289 -11.22 -26.87 40.22
N ASP A 290 -10.96 -26.91 41.53
CA ASP A 290 -11.20 -25.78 42.42
C ASP A 290 -10.25 -24.61 42.13
N GLU A 291 -9.01 -24.89 41.73
CA GLU A 291 -8.05 -23.87 41.29
C GLU A 291 -8.41 -23.25 39.93
N VAL A 292 -8.97 -24.01 38.98
CA VAL A 292 -9.53 -23.46 37.74
C VAL A 292 -10.70 -22.53 38.03
N ILE A 293 -11.62 -22.94 38.90
CA ILE A 293 -12.75 -22.10 39.32
C ILE A 293 -12.22 -20.81 39.96
N ALA A 294 -11.31 -20.91 40.93
CA ALA A 294 -10.74 -19.75 41.60
C ALA A 294 -10.00 -18.80 40.63
N ALA A 295 -9.24 -19.34 39.67
CA ALA A 295 -8.58 -18.54 38.63
C ALA A 295 -9.60 -17.83 37.72
N HIS A 296 -10.66 -18.53 37.29
CA HIS A 296 -11.68 -17.97 36.40
C HIS A 296 -12.53 -16.87 37.07
N GLN A 297 -12.69 -16.95 38.40
CA GLN A 297 -13.35 -15.92 39.22
C GLN A 297 -12.45 -14.73 39.55
N ALA A 298 -11.15 -14.96 39.72
CA ALA A 298 -10.16 -13.90 39.95
C ALA A 298 -9.87 -13.10 38.67
N ALA A 299 -9.94 -13.76 37.51
CA ALA A 299 -9.76 -13.13 36.21
C ALA A 299 -10.82 -12.05 35.94
N THR A 300 -10.34 -10.89 35.49
CA THR A 300 -11.18 -9.84 34.91
C THR A 300 -11.23 -10.05 33.40
N TRP A 301 -12.41 -10.31 32.87
CA TRP A 301 -12.63 -10.64 31.46
C TRP A 301 -13.04 -9.38 30.69
N GLN A 302 -12.33 -9.03 29.63
CA GLN A 302 -12.65 -7.90 28.75
C GLN A 302 -13.30 -8.43 27.49
N VAL A 303 -14.46 -7.88 27.10
CA VAL A 303 -15.09 -8.21 25.81
C VAL A 303 -14.24 -7.60 24.69
N ALA A 304 -13.67 -8.46 23.86
CA ALA A 304 -12.89 -8.08 22.69
C ALA A 304 -13.82 -7.76 21.50
N PHE A 305 -14.62 -8.73 21.05
CA PHE A 305 -15.55 -8.56 19.94
C PHE A 305 -16.79 -9.46 20.05
N CYS A 306 -17.79 -9.21 19.19
CA CYS A 306 -19.04 -9.96 19.06
C CYS A 306 -19.27 -10.29 17.59
N GLY A 307 -19.93 -11.42 17.26
CA GLY A 307 -20.27 -11.70 15.85
C GLY A 307 -20.77 -13.10 15.48
N PHE A 308 -20.58 -14.11 16.34
CA PHE A 308 -21.08 -15.47 16.08
C PHE A 308 -22.62 -15.58 16.19
N ALA A 309 -23.19 -14.89 17.17
CA ALA A 309 -24.63 -14.75 17.41
C ALA A 309 -24.87 -13.47 18.24
N PRO A 310 -26.10 -12.92 18.26
CA PRO A 310 -26.44 -11.77 19.10
C PRO A 310 -26.09 -12.01 20.57
N GLY A 311 -25.31 -11.12 21.16
CA GLY A 311 -24.83 -11.27 22.54
C GLY A 311 -23.81 -12.39 22.80
N PHE A 312 -23.30 -13.09 21.77
CA PHE A 312 -22.11 -13.93 21.93
C PHE A 312 -20.87 -13.03 21.93
N ALA A 313 -20.28 -12.85 23.12
CA ALA A 313 -19.07 -12.06 23.33
C ALA A 313 -17.84 -12.97 23.45
N TYR A 314 -16.80 -12.64 22.69
CA TYR A 314 -15.46 -13.21 22.85
C TYR A 314 -14.73 -12.38 23.91
N MET A 315 -14.43 -12.97 25.06
CA MET A 315 -13.78 -12.27 26.17
C MET A 315 -12.37 -12.79 26.39
N THR A 316 -11.41 -11.89 26.62
CA THR A 316 -10.02 -12.22 26.98
C THR A 316 -9.71 -11.81 28.42
N CYS A 317 -8.66 -12.35 29.00
CA CYS A 317 -8.09 -11.85 30.27
C CYS A 317 -6.56 -11.94 30.24
N ALA A 318 -5.89 -11.34 31.22
CA ALA A 318 -4.42 -11.31 31.29
C ALA A 318 -3.77 -12.64 31.75
N ASP A 319 -4.56 -13.64 32.14
CA ASP A 319 -4.04 -14.94 32.60
C ASP A 319 -3.90 -15.91 31.42
N ALA A 320 -2.67 -16.01 30.89
CA ALA A 320 -2.32 -16.82 29.73
C ALA A 320 -2.66 -18.32 29.87
N ARG A 321 -2.88 -18.83 31.10
CA ARG A 321 -3.28 -20.23 31.34
C ARG A 321 -4.65 -20.57 30.75
N PHE A 322 -5.46 -19.56 30.41
CA PHE A 322 -6.74 -19.77 29.74
C PHE A 322 -6.63 -19.98 28.22
N ASP A 323 -5.44 -19.92 27.61
CA ASP A 323 -5.26 -20.29 26.20
C ASP A 323 -5.34 -21.81 26.02
N LEU A 324 -6.55 -22.30 25.68
CA LEU A 324 -6.90 -23.71 25.74
C LEU A 324 -7.35 -24.28 24.39
N PRO A 325 -6.90 -25.48 23.98
CA PRO A 325 -7.28 -26.05 22.70
C PRO A 325 -8.78 -26.32 22.60
N ARG A 326 -9.34 -26.04 21.41
CA ARG A 326 -10.69 -26.49 21.02
C ARG A 326 -10.77 -28.02 21.04
N ARG A 327 -11.98 -28.55 21.18
CA ARG A 327 -12.24 -29.99 21.04
C ARG A 327 -12.00 -30.43 19.58
N PRO A 328 -11.31 -31.56 19.35
CA PRO A 328 -11.08 -32.10 17.99
C PRO A 328 -12.36 -32.39 17.20
N ALA A 329 -13.48 -32.65 17.89
CA ALA A 329 -14.79 -32.78 17.31
C ALA A 329 -15.78 -31.82 18.01
N PRO A 330 -16.44 -30.91 17.28
CA PRO A 330 -17.43 -30.00 17.85
C PRO A 330 -18.71 -30.75 18.23
N ARG A 331 -19.39 -30.27 19.27
CA ARG A 331 -20.73 -30.73 19.63
C ARG A 331 -21.74 -30.25 18.59
N THR A 332 -22.70 -31.10 18.27
CA THR A 332 -23.85 -30.75 17.41
C THR A 332 -24.80 -29.77 18.09
N ARG A 333 -24.78 -29.70 19.43
CA ARG A 333 -25.57 -28.76 20.23
C ARG A 333 -24.93 -28.50 21.60
N ILE A 334 -24.80 -27.24 21.96
CA ILE A 334 -24.47 -26.71 23.28
C ILE A 334 -25.71 -25.96 23.78
N PRO A 335 -26.11 -26.08 25.06
CA PRO A 335 -27.22 -25.31 25.63
C PRO A 335 -26.96 -23.80 25.66
N ALA A 336 -28.04 -23.00 25.65
CA ALA A 336 -27.96 -21.59 26.00
C ALA A 336 -27.53 -21.43 27.47
N GLY A 337 -26.78 -20.37 27.77
CA GLY A 337 -26.21 -20.09 29.09
C GLY A 337 -24.93 -20.86 29.42
N SER A 338 -24.48 -21.81 28.58
CA SER A 338 -23.20 -22.50 28.79
C SER A 338 -22.01 -21.54 28.73
N VAL A 339 -21.16 -21.60 29.76
CA VAL A 339 -19.89 -20.87 29.86
C VAL A 339 -18.76 -21.78 29.39
N ALA A 340 -17.92 -21.29 28.49
CA ALA A 340 -16.93 -22.11 27.81
C ALA A 340 -15.62 -21.36 27.50
N LEU A 341 -14.54 -22.13 27.32
CA LEU A 341 -13.19 -21.66 27.00
C LEU A 341 -12.69 -22.27 25.68
N ALA A 342 -12.04 -21.47 24.83
CA ALA A 342 -11.29 -21.94 23.65
C ALA A 342 -10.35 -20.88 23.06
N GLY A 343 -9.12 -21.27 22.74
CA GLY A 343 -8.01 -20.33 22.59
C GLY A 343 -7.91 -19.45 23.85
N ARG A 344 -7.38 -18.24 23.70
CA ARG A 344 -7.36 -17.18 24.72
C ARG A 344 -8.75 -16.63 25.14
N PHE A 345 -9.86 -17.25 24.72
CA PHE A 345 -11.21 -16.70 24.87
C PHE A 345 -12.08 -17.46 25.87
N CYS A 346 -12.79 -16.72 26.72
CA CYS A 346 -14.01 -17.16 27.40
C CYS A 346 -15.24 -16.62 26.65
N GLY A 347 -16.34 -17.38 26.67
CA GLY A 347 -17.58 -17.04 25.98
C GLY A 347 -18.78 -17.70 26.65
N ILE A 348 -19.95 -17.08 26.45
CA ILE A 348 -21.23 -17.58 26.96
C ILE A 348 -22.16 -17.75 25.77
N TYR A 349 -22.71 -18.95 25.58
CA TYR A 349 -23.61 -19.24 24.46
C TYR A 349 -24.98 -18.57 24.70
N PRO A 350 -25.39 -17.55 23.93
CA PRO A 350 -26.65 -16.82 24.17
C PRO A 350 -27.88 -17.64 23.77
N GLN A 351 -27.71 -18.54 22.80
CA GLN A 351 -28.72 -19.46 22.28
C GLN A 351 -28.09 -20.84 22.04
N ALA A 352 -28.91 -21.88 21.89
CA ALA A 352 -28.42 -23.24 21.71
C ALA A 352 -27.87 -23.46 20.29
N SER A 353 -26.56 -23.67 20.15
CA SER A 353 -25.85 -23.80 18.87
C SER A 353 -24.85 -24.97 18.89
N PRO A 354 -24.36 -25.47 17.74
CA PRO A 354 -23.16 -26.31 17.73
C PRO A 354 -21.93 -25.52 18.22
N GLY A 355 -20.88 -26.23 18.63
CA GLY A 355 -19.59 -25.60 19.01
C GLY A 355 -18.55 -26.57 19.58
N GLY A 356 -17.27 -26.18 19.47
CA GLY A 356 -16.11 -26.99 19.89
C GLY A 356 -15.41 -26.54 21.17
N TRP A 357 -16.01 -25.64 21.95
CA TRP A 357 -15.37 -25.05 23.13
C TRP A 357 -15.46 -25.97 24.35
N GLN A 358 -14.53 -25.80 25.30
CA GLN A 358 -14.50 -26.57 26.55
C GLN A 358 -15.50 -25.97 27.54
N LEU A 359 -16.55 -26.72 27.92
CA LEU A 359 -17.61 -26.25 28.81
C LEU A 359 -17.18 -26.36 30.28
N ILE A 360 -17.14 -25.22 30.98
CA ILE A 360 -16.73 -25.12 32.39
C ILE A 360 -17.91 -24.88 33.36
N GLY A 361 -19.05 -24.41 32.86
CA GLY A 361 -20.23 -24.19 33.68
C GLY A 361 -21.41 -23.63 32.89
N ARG A 362 -22.39 -23.07 33.60
CA ARG A 362 -23.57 -22.41 33.04
C ARG A 362 -24.04 -21.24 33.89
N THR A 363 -24.65 -20.25 33.24
CA THR A 363 -25.37 -19.13 33.86
C THR A 363 -26.83 -19.13 33.42
N GLU A 364 -27.72 -18.63 34.27
CA GLU A 364 -29.12 -18.36 33.91
C GLU A 364 -29.32 -16.90 33.43
N VAL A 365 -28.29 -16.06 33.47
CA VAL A 365 -28.40 -14.67 32.99
C VAL A 365 -28.54 -14.66 31.45
N PRO A 366 -29.58 -14.04 30.88
CA PRO A 366 -29.71 -13.95 29.43
C PRO A 366 -28.67 -12.98 28.87
N MET A 367 -27.81 -13.46 27.97
CA MET A 367 -26.77 -12.63 27.34
C MET A 367 -27.34 -11.59 26.36
N PHE A 368 -28.49 -11.89 25.78
CA PHE A 368 -29.24 -10.99 24.89
C PHE A 368 -30.69 -10.90 25.37
N ASP A 369 -31.19 -9.68 25.60
CA ASP A 369 -32.51 -9.43 26.18
C ASP A 369 -33.09 -8.10 25.66
N LEU A 370 -34.13 -8.18 24.83
CA LEU A 370 -34.76 -7.01 24.20
C LEU A 370 -35.48 -6.06 25.18
N THR A 371 -35.58 -6.41 26.47
CA THR A 371 -36.16 -5.52 27.50
C THR A 371 -35.15 -4.52 28.08
N ARG A 372 -33.86 -4.61 27.70
CA ARG A 372 -32.79 -3.69 28.11
C ARG A 372 -32.61 -2.55 27.10
N ASP A 373 -32.12 -1.41 27.59
CA ASP A 373 -31.71 -0.27 26.75
C ASP A 373 -30.67 -0.68 25.67
N VAL A 374 -29.75 -1.58 26.03
CA VAL A 374 -28.86 -2.29 25.11
C VAL A 374 -29.05 -3.79 25.31
N PRO A 375 -29.58 -4.53 24.32
CA PRO A 375 -29.94 -5.94 24.52
C PRO A 375 -28.78 -6.86 24.89
N ALA A 376 -27.62 -6.67 24.25
CA ALA A 376 -26.41 -7.42 24.56
C ALA A 376 -25.80 -6.96 25.91
N LEU A 377 -25.80 -7.87 26.89
CA LEU A 377 -25.18 -7.66 28.20
C LEU A 377 -23.66 -7.45 28.07
N LEU A 378 -23.05 -8.21 27.16
CA LEU A 378 -21.63 -8.20 26.87
C LEU A 378 -21.43 -7.69 25.44
N ARG A 379 -20.66 -6.60 25.32
CA ARG A 379 -20.33 -5.88 24.09
C ARG A 379 -18.93 -5.26 24.23
N PRO A 380 -18.22 -4.93 23.12
CA PRO A 380 -16.90 -4.33 23.19
C PRO A 380 -16.86 -3.13 24.15
N GLY A 381 -15.85 -3.09 25.02
CA GLY A 381 -15.70 -2.09 26.08
C GLY A 381 -16.34 -2.45 27.43
N VAL A 382 -17.14 -3.52 27.54
CA VAL A 382 -17.62 -4.05 28.84
C VAL A 382 -16.58 -5.01 29.43
N ARG A 383 -16.44 -4.99 30.77
CA ARG A 383 -15.73 -6.03 31.52
C ARG A 383 -16.71 -6.92 32.28
N ALA A 384 -16.36 -8.20 32.41
CA ALA A 384 -17.10 -9.20 33.16
C ALA A 384 -16.23 -9.82 34.27
N ARG A 385 -16.87 -10.19 35.38
CA ARG A 385 -16.31 -11.06 36.41
C ARG A 385 -17.29 -12.19 36.70
N PHE A 386 -16.78 -13.41 36.83
CA PHE A 386 -17.61 -14.57 37.14
C PHE A 386 -17.64 -14.84 38.64
N VAL A 387 -18.82 -15.12 39.19
CA VAL A 387 -19.03 -15.38 40.63
C VAL A 387 -19.79 -16.69 40.82
N THR A 388 -19.57 -17.40 41.94
CA THR A 388 -20.32 -18.65 42.21
C THR A 388 -21.73 -18.30 42.65
N GLY A 389 -22.74 -18.82 41.95
CA GLY A 389 -24.14 -18.66 42.34
C GLY A 389 -25.11 -18.93 41.21
N SER A 390 -26.41 -18.76 41.50
CA SER A 390 -27.48 -18.76 40.51
C SER A 390 -28.17 -17.39 40.48
N ALA A 391 -28.40 -16.87 39.28
CA ALA A 391 -29.33 -15.77 39.08
C ALA A 391 -30.78 -16.27 39.24
N ARG A 392 -31.72 -15.36 39.51
CA ARG A 392 -33.14 -15.63 39.31
C ARG A 392 -33.60 -14.86 38.08
N VAL A 393 -34.02 -15.57 37.04
CA VAL A 393 -34.65 -14.95 35.86
C VAL A 393 -36.07 -14.54 36.23
N HIS A 394 -36.38 -13.25 36.08
CA HIS A 394 -37.76 -12.80 36.09
C HIS A 394 -38.39 -13.11 34.73
N ALA A 395 -39.20 -14.18 34.68
CA ALA A 395 -39.99 -14.49 33.50
C ALA A 395 -41.02 -13.37 33.26
N VAL A 396 -40.77 -12.52 32.26
CA VAL A 396 -41.76 -11.55 31.79
C VAL A 396 -42.84 -12.32 31.03
N ALA A 397 -44.07 -12.30 31.54
CA ALA A 397 -45.20 -12.90 30.86
C ALA A 397 -45.50 -12.12 29.57
N VAL A 398 -45.34 -12.78 28.42
CA VAL A 398 -45.78 -12.23 27.13
C VAL A 398 -47.30 -12.12 27.16
N PRO A 399 -47.91 -10.94 26.92
CA PRO A 399 -49.35 -10.81 26.82
C PRO A 399 -49.90 -11.70 25.69
N GLU A 400 -51.04 -12.35 25.90
CA GLU A 400 -51.74 -13.01 24.78
C GLU A 400 -52.07 -11.95 23.70
N PRO A 401 -51.74 -12.20 22.43
CA PRO A 401 -52.01 -11.24 21.37
C PRO A 401 -53.53 -11.05 21.21
N ALA A 402 -53.97 -9.81 21.24
CA ALA A 402 -55.36 -9.47 20.94
C ALA A 402 -55.72 -9.93 19.51
N PRO A 403 -56.97 -10.37 19.26
CA PRO A 403 -57.37 -10.85 17.93
C PRO A 403 -57.25 -9.74 16.88
N VAL A 404 -56.23 -9.85 16.03
CA VAL A 404 -55.95 -8.92 14.94
C VAL A 404 -56.91 -9.18 13.78
N THR A 405 -57.56 -8.12 13.30
CA THR A 405 -58.40 -8.13 12.09
C THR A 405 -57.60 -7.51 10.94
N GLY A 406 -57.45 -8.21 9.81
CA GLY A 406 -56.61 -7.70 8.73
C GLY A 406 -56.42 -8.67 7.56
N LEU A 407 -55.17 -8.88 7.16
CA LEU A 407 -54.81 -9.86 6.13
C LEU A 407 -54.47 -11.19 6.82
N ARG A 408 -55.37 -12.18 6.74
CA ARG A 408 -55.20 -13.50 7.37
C ARG A 408 -54.52 -14.50 6.45
N VAL A 409 -53.51 -15.20 6.95
CA VAL A 409 -52.86 -16.32 6.28
C VAL A 409 -53.75 -17.56 6.41
N VAL A 410 -54.43 -17.94 5.32
CA VAL A 410 -55.31 -19.12 5.27
C VAL A 410 -54.49 -20.40 5.07
N GLN A 411 -53.45 -20.32 4.23
CA GLN A 411 -52.52 -21.42 3.99
C GLN A 411 -51.17 -20.84 3.57
N THR A 412 -50.07 -21.44 4.03
CA THR A 412 -48.73 -21.24 3.46
C THR A 412 -47.95 -22.56 3.50
N ALA A 413 -47.04 -22.77 2.55
CA ALA A 413 -46.13 -23.92 2.53
C ALA A 413 -44.82 -23.68 3.30
N PHE A 414 -44.38 -22.43 3.36
CA PHE A 414 -43.19 -21.99 4.10
C PHE A 414 -43.57 -20.81 5.02
N PRO A 415 -42.87 -20.58 6.14
CA PRO A 415 -43.12 -19.40 6.96
C PRO A 415 -42.94 -18.12 6.14
N ILE A 416 -43.88 -17.18 6.27
CA ILE A 416 -43.81 -15.87 5.59
C ILE A 416 -43.12 -14.90 6.55
N LEU A 417 -42.13 -14.16 6.06
CA LEU A 417 -41.35 -13.25 6.89
C LEU A 417 -41.76 -11.80 6.65
N VAL A 418 -41.66 -10.96 7.68
CA VAL A 418 -41.69 -9.51 7.48
C VAL A 418 -40.26 -9.08 7.15
N GLN A 419 -40.08 -8.29 6.10
CA GLN A 419 -38.78 -7.78 5.67
C GLN A 419 -38.87 -6.31 5.30
N ASP A 420 -37.80 -5.57 5.56
CA ASP A 420 -37.62 -4.17 5.16
C ASP A 420 -36.19 -3.96 4.64
N ALA A 421 -35.65 -2.74 4.72
CA ALA A 421 -34.29 -2.42 4.31
C ALA A 421 -33.18 -2.91 5.26
N GLY A 422 -33.52 -3.51 6.41
CA GLY A 422 -32.56 -4.01 7.41
C GLY A 422 -32.26 -3.03 8.55
N ARG A 423 -31.49 -3.52 9.54
CA ARG A 423 -31.07 -2.85 10.79
C ARG A 423 -29.59 -2.50 10.78
N MET A 424 -29.23 -1.51 9.96
CA MET A 424 -27.85 -1.01 9.84
C MET A 424 -27.33 -0.44 11.18
N GLY A 425 -26.02 -0.52 11.43
CA GLY A 425 -25.38 0.07 12.61
C GLY A 425 -25.54 -0.75 13.91
N GLN A 426 -25.95 -2.01 13.81
CA GLN A 426 -26.14 -2.91 14.96
C GLN A 426 -24.98 -3.90 15.15
N ALA A 427 -23.93 -3.86 14.31
CA ALA A 427 -22.85 -4.84 14.37
C ALA A 427 -22.07 -4.83 15.70
N GLY A 428 -21.97 -3.68 16.37
CA GLY A 428 -21.29 -3.54 17.66
C GLY A 428 -21.87 -4.37 18.82
N GLN A 429 -23.04 -4.99 18.64
CA GLN A 429 -23.65 -5.94 19.59
C GLN A 429 -23.82 -7.37 19.02
N GLY A 430 -23.16 -7.68 17.91
CA GLY A 430 -23.20 -8.99 17.27
C GLY A 430 -24.46 -9.25 16.43
N VAL A 431 -25.15 -8.21 15.96
CA VAL A 431 -26.41 -8.29 15.20
C VAL A 431 -26.19 -7.87 13.75
N SER A 432 -26.54 -8.76 12.81
CA SER A 432 -26.45 -8.50 11.36
C SER A 432 -27.47 -7.44 10.90
N ALA A 433 -27.23 -6.85 9.73
CA ALA A 433 -28.20 -5.93 9.13
C ALA A 433 -29.50 -6.64 8.70
N SER A 434 -29.47 -7.91 8.26
CA SER A 434 -30.63 -8.64 7.73
C SER A 434 -31.39 -7.83 6.65
N GLY A 435 -32.72 -8.00 6.53
CA GLY A 435 -33.56 -7.32 5.55
C GLY A 435 -33.92 -8.17 4.32
N ALA A 436 -34.57 -7.55 3.34
CA ALA A 436 -35.00 -8.22 2.11
C ALA A 436 -33.82 -8.74 1.27
N LEU A 437 -33.97 -9.96 0.74
CA LEU A 437 -32.97 -10.62 -0.11
C LEU A 437 -33.06 -10.24 -1.61
N ASP A 438 -34.22 -9.74 -2.05
CA ASP A 438 -34.36 -8.99 -3.30
C ASP A 438 -34.99 -7.64 -2.94
N LEU A 439 -34.11 -6.71 -2.57
CA LEU A 439 -34.47 -5.37 -2.10
C LEU A 439 -35.05 -4.55 -3.25
N GLY A 440 -34.65 -4.81 -4.49
CA GLY A 440 -35.28 -4.29 -5.70
C GLY A 440 -36.77 -4.62 -5.78
N ALA A 441 -37.17 -5.86 -5.50
CA ALA A 441 -38.58 -6.27 -5.48
C ALA A 441 -39.34 -5.64 -4.30
N LEU A 442 -38.78 -5.64 -3.08
CA LEU A 442 -39.39 -4.93 -1.96
C LEU A 442 -39.68 -3.45 -2.30
N ARG A 443 -38.70 -2.76 -2.89
CA ARG A 443 -38.83 -1.36 -3.34
C ARG A 443 -39.89 -1.19 -4.43
N ARG A 444 -39.96 -2.12 -5.40
CA ARG A 444 -41.01 -2.12 -6.45
C ARG A 444 -42.40 -2.31 -5.85
N ALA A 445 -42.60 -3.28 -4.95
CA ALA A 445 -43.87 -3.52 -4.28
C ALA A 445 -44.35 -2.28 -3.50
N ASN A 446 -43.47 -1.66 -2.71
CA ASN A 446 -43.81 -0.45 -1.95
C ASN A 446 -44.19 0.75 -2.85
N ARG A 447 -43.41 1.03 -3.92
CA ARG A 447 -43.77 2.10 -4.87
C ARG A 447 -45.13 1.87 -5.54
N ALA A 448 -45.46 0.62 -5.85
CA ALA A 448 -46.73 0.26 -6.47
C ALA A 448 -47.97 0.47 -5.57
N VAL A 449 -47.80 0.62 -4.25
CA VAL A 449 -48.87 1.06 -3.32
C VAL A 449 -48.68 2.49 -2.80
N GLY A 450 -47.62 3.21 -3.21
CA GLY A 450 -47.30 4.56 -2.76
C GLY A 450 -46.64 4.65 -1.38
N ASN A 451 -46.08 3.54 -0.87
CA ASN A 451 -45.32 3.53 0.39
C ASN A 451 -43.88 4.09 0.18
N PRO A 452 -43.19 4.50 1.26
CA PRO A 452 -41.74 4.66 1.24
C PRO A 452 -41.05 3.40 0.73
N ALA A 453 -40.00 3.54 -0.09
CA ALA A 453 -39.42 2.41 -0.81
C ALA A 453 -38.85 1.29 0.09
N GLY A 454 -38.43 1.61 1.32
CA GLY A 454 -37.93 0.66 2.32
C GLY A 454 -38.94 0.24 3.38
N GLU A 455 -40.24 0.52 3.21
CA GLU A 455 -41.30 0.13 4.16
C GLU A 455 -41.44 -1.40 4.26
N ALA A 456 -41.93 -1.90 5.40
CA ALA A 456 -42.04 -3.33 5.66
C ALA A 456 -43.04 -4.03 4.70
N ALA A 457 -42.61 -5.14 4.12
CA ALA A 457 -43.39 -5.99 3.22
C ALA A 457 -43.26 -7.48 3.62
N LEU A 458 -44.16 -8.33 3.13
CA LEU A 458 -44.10 -9.76 3.39
C LEU A 458 -43.23 -10.46 2.33
N GLU A 459 -42.11 -11.05 2.75
CA GLU A 459 -41.27 -11.92 1.93
C GLU A 459 -41.88 -13.33 1.89
N ILE A 460 -42.35 -13.72 0.71
CA ILE A 460 -42.95 -15.02 0.42
C ILE A 460 -41.92 -15.85 -0.36
N THR A 461 -41.47 -16.95 0.24
CA THR A 461 -40.59 -17.93 -0.41
C THR A 461 -41.40 -19.07 -1.01
N LEU A 462 -41.29 -19.26 -2.32
CA LEU A 462 -41.85 -20.34 -3.16
C LEU A 462 -43.37 -20.59 -3.14
N GLY A 463 -44.12 -20.32 -2.07
CA GLY A 463 -45.55 -20.65 -1.98
C GLY A 463 -45.87 -22.16 -2.13
N PRO A 464 -47.14 -22.53 -2.39
CA PRO A 464 -48.30 -21.65 -2.54
C PRO A 464 -48.67 -20.97 -1.22
N VAL A 465 -49.27 -19.79 -1.33
CA VAL A 465 -49.89 -19.05 -0.22
C VAL A 465 -51.34 -18.72 -0.57
N ARG A 466 -52.25 -18.82 0.41
CA ARG A 466 -53.59 -18.20 0.32
C ARG A 466 -53.79 -17.23 1.47
N LEU A 467 -54.19 -16.02 1.15
CA LEU A 467 -54.43 -14.92 2.09
C LEU A 467 -55.87 -14.43 1.92
N ARG A 468 -56.54 -14.13 3.04
CA ARG A 468 -57.90 -13.57 3.03
C ARG A 468 -57.90 -12.18 3.65
N ALA A 469 -58.51 -11.23 2.95
CA ALA A 469 -58.77 -9.90 3.48
C ALA A 469 -59.99 -9.92 4.39
N GLU A 470 -59.85 -9.48 5.65
CA GLU A 470 -60.97 -9.31 6.59
C GLU A 470 -61.53 -7.88 6.58
N VAL A 471 -60.77 -6.95 6.00
CA VAL A 471 -61.13 -5.55 5.74
C VAL A 471 -60.68 -5.18 4.33
N ALA A 472 -61.33 -4.19 3.71
CA ALA A 472 -60.93 -3.72 2.38
C ALA A 472 -59.51 -3.13 2.40
N MET A 473 -58.68 -3.49 1.41
CA MET A 473 -57.27 -3.09 1.36
C MET A 473 -56.72 -3.04 -0.07
N THR A 474 -55.63 -2.29 -0.26
CA THR A 474 -54.85 -2.27 -1.51
C THR A 474 -53.48 -2.88 -1.28
N LEU A 475 -53.13 -3.87 -2.07
CA LEU A 475 -51.88 -4.62 -1.99
C LEU A 475 -51.07 -4.44 -3.28
N ALA A 476 -49.76 -4.71 -3.23
CA ALA A 476 -48.98 -5.00 -4.42
C ALA A 476 -48.02 -6.16 -4.22
N LEU A 477 -47.94 -7.04 -5.22
CA LEU A 477 -47.03 -8.18 -5.26
C LEU A 477 -45.99 -7.99 -6.38
N THR A 478 -44.71 -8.12 -6.06
CA THR A 478 -43.63 -8.19 -7.06
C THR A 478 -42.59 -9.26 -6.69
N GLY A 479 -41.62 -9.50 -7.58
CA GLY A 479 -40.65 -10.59 -7.44
C GLY A 479 -41.06 -11.77 -8.32
N ALA A 480 -40.94 -12.99 -7.80
CA ALA A 480 -41.05 -14.23 -8.55
C ALA A 480 -42.49 -14.65 -8.90
N ALA A 481 -43.44 -14.49 -7.96
CA ALA A 481 -44.77 -15.07 -8.06
C ALA A 481 -45.84 -14.08 -8.55
N THR A 482 -46.97 -14.63 -9.01
CA THR A 482 -48.15 -13.85 -9.42
C THR A 482 -49.33 -14.12 -8.49
N ALA A 483 -50.13 -13.09 -8.24
CA ALA A 483 -51.36 -13.19 -7.46
C ALA A 483 -52.55 -13.57 -8.35
N ARG A 484 -53.45 -14.41 -7.84
CA ARG A 484 -54.73 -14.77 -8.47
C ARG A 484 -55.89 -14.65 -7.49
N MET A 485 -57.03 -14.19 -7.99
CA MET A 485 -58.33 -14.30 -7.30
C MET A 485 -59.21 -15.22 -8.13
N GLY A 486 -59.62 -16.36 -7.57
CA GLY A 486 -60.28 -17.42 -8.33
C GLY A 486 -59.44 -17.89 -9.53
N ARG A 487 -59.92 -17.63 -10.75
CA ARG A 487 -59.22 -17.96 -12.01
C ARG A 487 -58.51 -16.77 -12.67
N GLN A 488 -58.60 -15.57 -12.10
CA GLN A 488 -58.08 -14.34 -12.70
C GLN A 488 -56.75 -13.93 -12.05
N THR A 489 -55.71 -13.76 -12.87
CA THR A 489 -54.43 -13.15 -12.47
C THR A 489 -54.61 -11.67 -12.22
N GLN A 490 -54.04 -11.19 -11.12
CA GLN A 490 -54.07 -9.79 -10.72
C GLN A 490 -52.89 -9.01 -11.31
N PRO A 491 -53.06 -7.70 -11.59
CA PRO A 491 -51.95 -6.81 -11.86
C PRO A 491 -51.05 -6.65 -10.63
N VAL A 492 -49.88 -6.01 -10.79
CA VAL A 492 -48.90 -5.81 -9.70
C VAL A 492 -49.54 -5.21 -8.45
N ALA A 493 -50.34 -4.14 -8.60
CA ALA A 493 -51.12 -3.55 -7.52
C ALA A 493 -52.61 -3.83 -7.71
N PHE A 494 -53.28 -4.35 -6.68
CA PHE A 494 -54.67 -4.78 -6.72
C PHE A 494 -55.41 -4.48 -5.41
N ALA A 495 -56.73 -4.40 -5.46
CA ALA A 495 -57.58 -4.21 -4.30
C ALA A 495 -58.28 -5.52 -3.91
N LEU A 496 -58.54 -5.70 -2.61
CA LEU A 496 -59.35 -6.78 -2.05
C LEU A 496 -60.47 -6.15 -1.21
N ASP A 497 -61.70 -6.64 -1.36
CA ASP A 497 -62.81 -6.35 -0.45
C ASP A 497 -62.80 -7.30 0.76
N ALA A 498 -63.55 -6.96 1.80
CA ALA A 498 -63.68 -7.80 2.99
C ALA A 498 -64.34 -9.15 2.65
N GLY A 499 -63.60 -10.24 2.84
CA GLY A 499 -63.99 -11.61 2.50
C GLY A 499 -63.23 -12.20 1.31
N ASP A 500 -62.55 -11.38 0.49
CA ASP A 500 -61.81 -11.84 -0.67
C ASP A 500 -60.59 -12.70 -0.29
N GLU A 501 -60.34 -13.75 -1.08
CA GLU A 501 -59.18 -14.64 -0.92
C GLU A 501 -58.28 -14.58 -2.17
N VAL A 502 -57.03 -14.19 -1.97
CA VAL A 502 -55.98 -14.17 -2.99
C VAL A 502 -55.06 -15.38 -2.81
N THR A 503 -54.75 -16.04 -3.92
CA THR A 503 -53.78 -17.15 -3.99
C THR A 503 -52.53 -16.66 -4.69
N ILE A 504 -51.36 -16.95 -4.11
CA ILE A 504 -50.05 -16.71 -4.70
C ILE A 504 -49.47 -18.09 -5.02
N ASP A 505 -49.35 -18.39 -6.31
CA ASP A 505 -48.87 -19.69 -6.78
C ASP A 505 -47.34 -19.81 -6.68
N PRO A 506 -46.80 -21.04 -6.72
CA PRO A 506 -45.37 -21.22 -6.89
C PRO A 506 -44.85 -20.61 -8.20
N PRO A 507 -43.75 -19.85 -8.14
CA PRO A 507 -43.21 -19.20 -9.30
C PRO A 507 -42.55 -20.22 -10.24
N ALA A 508 -42.65 -19.98 -11.55
CA ALA A 508 -41.92 -20.75 -12.55
C ALA A 508 -40.44 -20.33 -12.67
N ARG A 509 -40.11 -19.13 -12.18
CA ARG A 509 -38.79 -18.49 -12.21
C ARG A 509 -38.59 -17.62 -10.97
N GLY A 510 -37.39 -17.59 -10.42
CA GLY A 510 -37.12 -16.98 -9.12
C GLY A 510 -37.62 -17.84 -7.96
N MET A 511 -37.52 -17.31 -6.73
CA MET A 511 -38.09 -17.97 -5.55
C MET A 511 -38.69 -17.03 -4.49
N ARG A 512 -38.41 -15.72 -4.52
CA ARG A 512 -38.88 -14.74 -3.52
C ARG A 512 -39.83 -13.72 -4.13
N SER A 513 -40.88 -13.39 -3.40
CA SER A 513 -41.87 -12.37 -3.79
C SER A 513 -42.19 -11.47 -2.59
N TYR A 514 -42.45 -10.20 -2.84
CA TYR A 514 -42.73 -9.21 -1.80
C TYR A 514 -44.14 -8.67 -1.96
N LEU A 515 -44.96 -8.86 -0.93
CA LEU A 515 -46.32 -8.34 -0.84
C LEU A 515 -46.33 -7.12 0.09
N ALA A 516 -46.54 -5.93 -0.47
CA ALA A 516 -46.73 -4.69 0.27
C ALA A 516 -48.22 -4.36 0.41
N ILE A 517 -48.59 -3.64 1.48
CA ILE A 517 -49.93 -3.07 1.69
C ILE A 517 -49.84 -1.54 1.71
N ARG A 518 -50.82 -0.85 1.12
CA ARG A 518 -50.88 0.62 1.13
C ARG A 518 -50.99 1.14 2.57
N GLY A 519 -50.04 1.97 2.98
CA GLY A 519 -49.95 2.50 4.34
C GLY A 519 -49.21 1.60 5.33
N GLY A 520 -48.54 0.54 4.86
CA GLY A 520 -47.69 -0.36 5.66
C GLY A 520 -48.46 -1.36 6.52
N PHE A 521 -47.77 -2.41 6.97
CA PHE A 521 -48.29 -3.36 7.96
C PHE A 521 -48.11 -2.80 9.37
N ASP A 522 -49.03 -3.12 10.28
CA ASP A 522 -48.93 -2.77 11.70
C ASP A 522 -47.97 -3.75 12.41
N VAL A 523 -46.68 -3.46 12.23
CA VAL A 523 -45.57 -4.22 12.78
C VAL A 523 -44.64 -3.25 13.48
N ALA A 524 -44.31 -3.55 14.74
CA ALA A 524 -43.37 -2.75 15.53
C ALA A 524 -41.92 -3.09 15.13
N PRO A 525 -41.05 -2.10 14.85
CA PRO A 525 -39.65 -2.34 14.56
C PRO A 525 -38.89 -2.80 15.82
N VAL A 526 -38.04 -3.82 15.66
CA VAL A 526 -37.10 -4.29 16.66
C VAL A 526 -35.70 -3.86 16.24
N LEU A 527 -35.04 -3.06 17.09
CA LEU A 527 -33.75 -2.42 16.79
C LEU A 527 -33.79 -1.61 15.47
N GLY A 528 -34.84 -0.80 15.31
CA GLY A 528 -35.02 0.10 14.16
C GLY A 528 -35.56 -0.56 12.89
N SER A 529 -35.74 -1.90 12.85
CA SER A 529 -36.18 -2.64 11.66
C SER A 529 -37.28 -3.67 11.97
N CYS A 530 -38.23 -3.82 11.05
CA CYS A 530 -39.25 -4.85 11.02
C CYS A 530 -38.79 -6.17 10.35
N ALA A 531 -37.52 -6.27 9.92
CA ALA A 531 -36.99 -7.49 9.29
C ALA A 531 -36.91 -8.65 10.29
N THR A 532 -37.38 -9.84 9.90
CA THR A 532 -37.11 -11.08 10.63
C THR A 532 -35.73 -11.62 10.24
N ASP A 533 -34.75 -11.51 11.14
CA ASP A 533 -33.45 -12.19 11.02
C ASP A 533 -33.59 -13.62 11.55
N THR A 534 -33.43 -14.60 10.66
CA THR A 534 -33.65 -16.03 10.98
C THR A 534 -32.49 -16.70 11.74
N LEU A 535 -31.28 -16.13 11.72
CA LEU A 535 -30.13 -16.62 12.49
C LEU A 535 -30.09 -16.00 13.89
N ALA A 536 -30.32 -14.70 13.95
CA ALA A 536 -30.36 -13.92 15.19
C ALA A 536 -31.65 -14.15 16.01
N GLN A 537 -32.74 -14.59 15.35
CA GLN A 537 -34.08 -14.67 15.93
C GLN A 537 -34.60 -13.29 16.41
N ILE A 538 -34.25 -12.23 15.67
CA ILE A 538 -34.62 -10.84 15.96
C ILE A 538 -35.65 -10.34 14.94
N GLY A 539 -36.67 -9.65 15.44
CA GLY A 539 -37.76 -9.09 14.63
C GLY A 539 -39.08 -9.83 14.81
N PRO A 540 -40.05 -9.62 13.91
CA PRO A 540 -41.37 -10.25 13.98
C PRO A 540 -41.28 -11.77 13.83
N ALA A 541 -42.16 -12.50 14.51
CA ALA A 541 -42.28 -13.95 14.35
C ALA A 541 -42.68 -14.31 12.91
N PRO A 542 -42.11 -15.39 12.32
CA PRO A 542 -42.55 -15.91 11.02
C PRO A 542 -44.05 -16.26 11.02
N LEU A 543 -44.79 -15.77 10.03
CA LEU A 543 -46.23 -15.96 9.92
C LEU A 543 -46.56 -17.36 9.36
N MET A 544 -47.53 -18.00 10.00
CA MET A 544 -48.02 -19.34 9.70
C MET A 544 -49.52 -19.32 9.39
N ALA A 545 -50.08 -20.47 8.98
CA ALA A 545 -51.51 -20.58 8.70
C ALA A 545 -52.33 -20.37 9.98
N GLY A 546 -53.24 -19.39 9.96
CA GLY A 546 -54.03 -18.93 11.10
C GLY A 546 -53.75 -17.47 11.47
N ASP A 547 -52.51 -17.00 11.27
CA ASP A 547 -52.07 -15.67 11.69
C ASP A 547 -52.68 -14.56 10.83
N ALA A 548 -52.75 -13.34 11.37
CA ALA A 548 -53.24 -12.16 10.66
C ALA A 548 -52.43 -10.90 11.00
N LEU A 549 -52.24 -10.02 10.01
CA LEU A 549 -51.62 -8.71 10.19
C LEU A 549 -52.59 -7.59 9.88
N ALA A 550 -52.66 -6.59 10.76
CA ALA A 550 -53.44 -5.38 10.52
C ALA A 550 -52.71 -4.43 9.53
N PRO A 551 -53.47 -3.64 8.74
CA PRO A 551 -52.92 -2.47 8.06
C PRO A 551 -52.57 -1.37 9.09
N ALA A 552 -51.39 -0.76 9.00
CA ALA A 552 -51.01 0.38 9.85
C ALA A 552 -51.69 1.70 9.45
N GLY A 553 -52.23 1.78 8.23
CA GLY A 553 -52.97 2.96 7.76
C GLY A 553 -52.14 4.25 7.67
N ARG A 554 -50.81 4.15 7.56
CA ARG A 554 -49.91 5.30 7.46
C ARG A 554 -50.17 6.10 6.18
N ALA A 555 -49.79 7.38 6.17
CA ALA A 555 -49.92 8.23 5.00
C ALA A 555 -49.07 7.68 3.84
N ALA A 556 -49.73 7.37 2.72
CA ALA A 556 -49.09 6.85 1.51
C ALA A 556 -49.26 7.85 0.34
N GLY A 557 -48.19 8.02 -0.44
CA GLY A 557 -48.14 8.94 -1.57
C GLY A 557 -48.96 8.49 -2.78
N ALA A 558 -48.71 9.12 -3.93
CA ALA A 558 -49.27 8.68 -5.20
C ALA A 558 -48.71 7.30 -5.59
N VAL A 559 -49.58 6.47 -6.18
CA VAL A 559 -49.14 5.21 -6.81
C VAL A 559 -48.39 5.53 -8.10
N THR A 560 -47.21 4.97 -8.26
CA THR A 560 -46.39 5.06 -9.48
C THR A 560 -46.23 3.70 -10.10
N ASP A 561 -46.07 3.63 -11.43
CA ASP A 561 -45.60 2.41 -12.09
C ASP A 561 -44.26 1.99 -11.45
N PRO A 562 -44.15 0.78 -10.86
CA PRO A 562 -42.92 0.32 -10.24
C PRO A 562 -41.80 0.04 -11.25
N GLY A 563 -42.10 -0.03 -12.55
CA GLY A 563 -41.21 -0.43 -13.62
C GLY A 563 -41.07 -1.95 -13.76
N PRO A 564 -40.50 -2.44 -14.88
CA PRO A 564 -40.27 -3.87 -15.08
C PRO A 564 -39.28 -4.43 -14.05
N GLY A 565 -39.48 -5.71 -13.69
CA GLY A 565 -38.50 -6.49 -12.93
C GLY A 565 -37.42 -7.09 -13.84
N PRO A 566 -36.28 -7.55 -13.28
CA PRO A 566 -35.27 -8.28 -14.02
C PRO A 566 -35.77 -9.68 -14.44
N ASP A 567 -35.14 -10.27 -15.45
CA ASP A 567 -35.36 -11.68 -15.80
C ASP A 567 -34.87 -12.58 -14.65
N LEU A 568 -35.76 -13.47 -14.17
CA LEU A 568 -35.49 -14.34 -13.04
C LEU A 568 -34.99 -15.74 -13.48
N PRO A 569 -34.09 -16.38 -12.71
CA PRO A 569 -33.52 -17.67 -13.05
C PRO A 569 -34.50 -18.82 -12.85
N GLN A 570 -34.26 -19.96 -13.48
CA GLN A 570 -35.04 -21.19 -13.29
C GLN A 570 -34.12 -22.37 -12.97
N ALA A 571 -34.66 -23.41 -12.31
CA ALA A 571 -33.90 -24.64 -12.07
C ALA A 571 -33.32 -25.20 -13.38
N GLY A 572 -32.05 -25.63 -13.35
CA GLY A 572 -31.32 -26.12 -14.52
C GLY A 572 -30.66 -25.05 -15.42
N THR A 573 -31.04 -23.76 -15.34
CA THR A 573 -30.25 -22.68 -15.99
C THR A 573 -28.94 -22.44 -15.26
N VAL A 574 -27.94 -21.97 -16.02
CA VAL A 574 -26.65 -21.50 -15.50
C VAL A 574 -26.71 -19.97 -15.38
N VAL A 575 -26.41 -19.44 -14.20
CA VAL A 575 -26.38 -18.00 -13.91
C VAL A 575 -24.95 -17.58 -13.60
N THR A 576 -24.39 -16.63 -14.34
CA THR A 576 -23.08 -16.05 -14.01
C THR A 576 -23.26 -14.96 -12.94
N LEU A 577 -22.46 -15.00 -11.90
CA LEU A 577 -22.46 -14.07 -10.78
C LEU A 577 -21.10 -13.33 -10.69
N PRO A 578 -21.07 -11.98 -10.79
CA PRO A 578 -19.83 -11.22 -10.68
C PRO A 578 -19.33 -11.14 -9.23
N VAL A 579 -18.04 -11.35 -9.03
CA VAL A 579 -17.37 -11.38 -7.73
C VAL A 579 -16.09 -10.55 -7.73
N THR A 580 -15.76 -9.96 -6.57
CA THR A 580 -14.39 -9.56 -6.24
C THR A 580 -13.71 -10.79 -5.64
N LEU A 581 -12.46 -11.09 -6.02
CA LEU A 581 -11.69 -12.13 -5.32
C LEU A 581 -11.45 -11.71 -3.86
N GLY A 582 -11.41 -12.69 -2.96
CA GLY A 582 -11.58 -12.46 -1.52
C GLY A 582 -10.26 -12.36 -0.77
N PRO A 583 -10.30 -11.84 0.48
CA PRO A 583 -9.12 -11.58 1.31
C PRO A 583 -8.32 -12.84 1.69
N ARG A 584 -8.86 -14.03 1.39
CA ARG A 584 -8.22 -15.33 1.62
C ARG A 584 -7.99 -16.13 0.35
N THR A 585 -7.83 -15.45 -0.79
CA THR A 585 -7.39 -16.08 -2.05
C THR A 585 -6.02 -16.74 -1.88
N ASP A 586 -5.17 -16.19 -0.99
CA ASP A 586 -3.87 -16.71 -0.55
C ASP A 586 -3.93 -18.06 0.24
N TRP A 587 -5.12 -18.64 0.47
CA TRP A 587 -5.28 -19.98 1.06
C TRP A 587 -5.47 -21.11 0.02
N PHE A 588 -5.43 -20.77 -1.26
CA PHE A 588 -5.74 -21.66 -2.38
C PHE A 588 -4.71 -21.49 -3.51
N ASP A 589 -4.32 -22.59 -4.14
CA ASP A 589 -3.51 -22.52 -5.36
C ASP A 589 -4.31 -21.89 -6.53
N ASP A 590 -3.60 -21.32 -7.51
CA ASP A 590 -4.21 -20.74 -8.72
C ASP A 590 -5.16 -21.72 -9.42
N VAL A 591 -4.81 -23.02 -9.39
CA VAL A 591 -5.63 -24.09 -9.98
C VAL A 591 -6.99 -24.20 -9.30
N THR A 592 -7.04 -24.07 -7.97
CA THR A 592 -8.28 -24.09 -7.17
C THR A 592 -9.08 -22.80 -7.32
N VAL A 593 -8.42 -21.64 -7.41
CA VAL A 593 -9.09 -20.36 -7.71
C VAL A 593 -9.72 -20.41 -9.11
N GLN A 594 -8.99 -20.87 -10.12
CA GLN A 594 -9.52 -21.05 -11.48
C GLN A 594 -10.62 -22.14 -11.52
N ARG A 595 -10.50 -23.23 -10.75
CA ARG A 595 -11.59 -24.22 -10.61
C ARG A 595 -12.84 -23.61 -10.00
N PHE A 596 -12.70 -22.75 -8.99
CA PHE A 596 -13.82 -22.04 -8.36
C PHE A 596 -14.57 -21.13 -9.34
N LEU A 597 -13.85 -20.41 -10.20
CA LEU A 597 -14.42 -19.53 -11.23
C LEU A 597 -15.00 -20.31 -12.42
N ALA A 598 -14.30 -21.32 -12.94
CA ALA A 598 -14.68 -22.00 -14.18
C ALA A 598 -15.82 -23.02 -14.02
N GLN A 599 -15.90 -23.72 -12.89
CA GLN A 599 -16.86 -24.81 -12.70
C GLN A 599 -18.31 -24.33 -12.56
N GLU A 600 -19.27 -25.24 -12.73
CA GLU A 600 -20.69 -24.97 -12.47
C GLU A 600 -21.09 -25.50 -11.09
N TRP A 601 -21.37 -24.58 -10.18
CA TRP A 601 -21.83 -24.88 -8.84
C TRP A 601 -23.35 -25.08 -8.83
N THR A 602 -23.84 -26.13 -8.19
CA THR A 602 -25.29 -26.35 -8.04
C THR A 602 -25.78 -25.81 -6.69
N VAL A 603 -26.83 -24.98 -6.71
CA VAL A 603 -27.50 -24.47 -5.51
C VAL A 603 -28.25 -25.61 -4.82
N THR A 604 -27.90 -25.95 -3.58
CA THR A 604 -28.47 -27.11 -2.89
C THR A 604 -29.75 -26.79 -2.11
N PRO A 605 -30.62 -27.78 -1.83
CA PRO A 605 -31.81 -27.61 -0.98
C PRO A 605 -31.53 -27.25 0.48
N GLN A 606 -30.27 -27.27 0.94
CA GLN A 606 -29.87 -26.85 2.29
C GLN A 606 -29.55 -25.34 2.38
N SER A 607 -29.74 -24.60 1.29
CA SER A 607 -29.63 -23.13 1.24
C SER A 607 -30.73 -22.45 2.06
N SER A 608 -30.39 -21.32 2.69
CA SER A 608 -31.31 -20.53 3.53
C SER A 608 -31.09 -19.03 3.34
N ARG A 609 -31.72 -18.19 4.18
CA ARG A 609 -31.45 -16.74 4.23
C ARG A 609 -30.07 -16.37 4.80
N VAL A 610 -29.44 -17.31 5.51
CA VAL A 610 -28.07 -17.17 6.06
C VAL A 610 -27.04 -17.33 4.95
N GLY A 611 -27.28 -18.27 4.03
CA GLY A 611 -26.41 -18.46 2.88
C GLY A 611 -26.88 -19.57 1.93
N ILE A 612 -26.43 -19.44 0.69
CA ILE A 612 -26.58 -20.41 -0.38
C ILE A 612 -25.47 -21.44 -0.24
N ARG A 613 -25.86 -22.71 -0.09
CA ARG A 613 -24.91 -23.83 -0.06
C ARG A 613 -24.74 -24.36 -1.47
N LEU A 614 -23.50 -24.55 -1.88
CA LEU A 614 -23.13 -24.97 -3.22
C LEU A 614 -22.60 -26.39 -3.21
N SER A 615 -22.89 -27.15 -4.27
CA SER A 615 -22.29 -28.45 -4.52
C SER A 615 -21.60 -28.48 -5.88
N GLY A 616 -20.33 -28.87 -5.90
CA GLY A 616 -19.48 -29.02 -7.08
C GLY A 616 -18.27 -29.91 -6.78
N GLU A 617 -17.24 -29.84 -7.62
CA GLU A 617 -15.93 -30.40 -7.32
C GLU A 617 -15.32 -29.62 -6.14
N ALA A 618 -14.90 -30.36 -5.10
CA ALA A 618 -14.39 -29.75 -3.88
C ALA A 618 -13.11 -28.95 -4.12
N LEU A 619 -13.02 -27.80 -3.45
CA LEU A 619 -11.81 -26.98 -3.40
C LEU A 619 -10.87 -27.49 -2.31
N THR A 620 -9.57 -27.57 -2.61
CA THR A 620 -8.53 -27.92 -1.66
C THR A 620 -7.96 -26.64 -1.07
N ARG A 621 -7.76 -26.60 0.25
CA ARG A 621 -7.02 -25.51 0.94
C ARG A 621 -5.57 -25.96 1.08
N GLU A 622 -4.61 -25.07 0.83
CA GLU A 622 -3.20 -25.37 1.11
C GLU A 622 -2.95 -25.34 2.62
N ASP A 623 -3.49 -24.34 3.32
CA ASP A 623 -3.44 -24.26 4.77
C ASP A 623 -4.64 -24.98 5.44
N ALA A 624 -4.31 -25.99 6.23
CA ALA A 624 -5.23 -26.81 7.02
C ALA A 624 -5.59 -26.23 8.39
N CYS A 625 -5.01 -25.09 8.79
CA CYS A 625 -5.30 -24.42 10.04
C CYS A 625 -6.75 -23.90 10.11
N GLU A 626 -7.22 -23.68 11.33
CA GLU A 626 -8.47 -22.95 11.56
C GLU A 626 -8.17 -21.44 11.47
N LEU A 627 -8.84 -20.74 10.56
CA LEU A 627 -8.69 -19.29 10.40
C LEU A 627 -9.14 -18.62 11.72
N PRO A 628 -8.35 -17.71 12.31
CA PRO A 628 -8.82 -16.82 13.37
C PRO A 628 -10.13 -16.14 12.93
N SER A 629 -11.03 -15.82 13.85
CA SER A 629 -12.29 -15.19 13.44
C SER A 629 -12.02 -13.85 12.75
N GLU A 630 -12.64 -13.64 11.59
CA GLU A 630 -12.50 -12.43 10.76
C GLU A 630 -13.87 -11.84 10.44
N GLY A 631 -13.93 -10.53 10.16
CA GLY A 631 -15.15 -9.87 9.71
C GLY A 631 -15.63 -10.42 8.35
N THR A 632 -16.94 -10.65 8.22
CA THR A 632 -17.54 -11.20 7.00
C THR A 632 -18.68 -10.33 6.52
N ALA A 633 -18.63 -9.92 5.24
CA ALA A 633 -19.64 -9.10 4.58
C ALA A 633 -20.76 -9.95 3.94
N THR A 634 -21.91 -9.31 3.66
CA THR A 634 -22.97 -9.92 2.85
C THR A 634 -22.45 -10.19 1.44
N GLY A 635 -22.70 -11.39 0.92
CA GLY A 635 -22.13 -11.83 -0.35
C GLY A 635 -20.77 -12.53 -0.23
N ALA A 636 -20.13 -12.58 0.94
CA ALA A 636 -18.89 -13.33 1.14
C ALA A 636 -19.08 -14.82 0.85
N ILE A 637 -18.11 -15.43 0.16
CA ILE A 637 -18.13 -16.84 -0.25
C ILE A 637 -17.06 -17.58 0.55
N GLN A 638 -17.49 -18.26 1.61
CA GLN A 638 -16.59 -19.05 2.47
C GLN A 638 -16.38 -20.46 1.92
N VAL A 639 -15.18 -21.01 2.13
CA VAL A 639 -14.84 -22.40 1.82
C VAL A 639 -14.52 -23.16 3.12
N PRO A 640 -15.48 -23.93 3.67
CA PRO A 640 -15.24 -24.80 4.82
C PRO A 640 -14.29 -25.96 4.47
N HIS A 641 -13.85 -26.73 5.47
CA HIS A 641 -13.02 -27.94 5.31
C HIS A 641 -13.62 -29.03 4.38
N SER A 642 -14.90 -28.95 4.01
CA SER A 642 -15.52 -29.82 3.01
C SER A 642 -15.15 -29.46 1.57
N GLY A 643 -14.52 -28.30 1.33
CA GLY A 643 -14.25 -27.75 -0.01
C GLY A 643 -15.50 -27.31 -0.78
N GLN A 644 -16.68 -27.30 -0.12
CA GLN A 644 -17.97 -26.98 -0.73
C GLN A 644 -18.41 -25.56 -0.29
N PRO A 645 -18.39 -24.54 -1.17
CA PRO A 645 -18.54 -23.16 -0.76
C PRO A 645 -19.95 -22.80 -0.22
N VAL A 646 -19.98 -21.75 0.60
CA VAL A 646 -21.21 -21.14 1.11
C VAL A 646 -21.18 -19.65 0.82
N LEU A 647 -22.10 -19.17 -0.02
CA LEU A 647 -22.30 -17.76 -0.34
C LEU A 647 -23.26 -17.15 0.71
N PHE A 648 -22.76 -16.23 1.54
CA PHE A 648 -23.53 -15.58 2.58
C PHE A 648 -24.55 -14.58 2.05
N LEU A 649 -25.70 -14.55 2.70
CA LEU A 649 -26.89 -13.74 2.39
C LEU A 649 -27.31 -12.93 3.62
N ALA A 650 -28.36 -12.10 3.54
CA ALA A 650 -28.71 -11.08 4.54
C ALA A 650 -28.65 -11.52 6.03
N ASP A 651 -29.02 -12.75 6.38
CA ASP A 651 -29.02 -13.23 7.78
C ASP A 651 -27.69 -13.91 8.17
N HIS A 652 -26.54 -13.46 7.62
CA HIS A 652 -25.23 -14.06 7.88
C HIS A 652 -24.63 -13.65 9.24
N PRO A 653 -23.74 -14.47 9.84
CA PRO A 653 -22.96 -14.05 11.02
C PRO A 653 -21.99 -12.92 10.64
N LEU A 654 -21.69 -12.01 11.56
CA LEU A 654 -20.79 -10.87 11.29
C LEU A 654 -19.31 -11.26 11.25
N THR A 655 -18.97 -12.40 11.85
CA THR A 655 -17.61 -12.93 11.86
C THR A 655 -17.60 -14.43 11.54
N GLY A 656 -16.59 -14.92 10.83
CA GLY A 656 -16.42 -16.33 10.53
C GLY A 656 -14.97 -16.82 10.64
N GLY A 657 -14.78 -18.13 10.75
CA GLY A 657 -13.47 -18.81 10.85
C GLY A 657 -13.17 -19.74 9.67
N TYR A 658 -13.67 -19.39 8.48
CA TYR A 658 -13.37 -20.09 7.22
C TYR A 658 -12.94 -19.07 6.15
N PRO A 659 -11.96 -19.41 5.30
CA PRO A 659 -11.42 -18.49 4.31
C PRO A 659 -12.49 -18.04 3.31
N VAL A 660 -12.51 -16.74 3.04
CA VAL A 660 -13.36 -16.09 2.03
C VAL A 660 -12.57 -16.01 0.72
N ILE A 661 -12.91 -16.85 -0.25
CA ILE A 661 -12.24 -16.91 -1.56
C ILE A 661 -12.71 -15.80 -2.52
N ALA A 662 -13.91 -15.27 -2.29
CA ALA A 662 -14.52 -14.23 -3.11
C ALA A 662 -15.70 -13.56 -2.37
N THR A 663 -16.12 -12.40 -2.85
CA THR A 663 -17.34 -11.70 -2.40
C THR A 663 -18.19 -11.32 -3.60
N LEU A 664 -19.49 -11.61 -3.53
CA LEU A 664 -20.46 -11.24 -4.55
C LEU A 664 -20.61 -9.71 -4.66
N HIS A 665 -20.65 -9.18 -5.89
CA HIS A 665 -20.88 -7.76 -6.11
C HIS A 665 -22.26 -7.31 -5.58
N PRO A 666 -22.38 -6.13 -4.95
CA PRO A 666 -23.64 -5.68 -4.34
C PRO A 666 -24.84 -5.67 -5.30
N ALA A 667 -24.62 -5.38 -6.59
CA ALA A 667 -25.65 -5.39 -7.62
C ALA A 667 -26.21 -6.79 -7.94
N ALA A 668 -25.50 -7.87 -7.60
CA ALA A 668 -25.91 -9.25 -7.83
C ALA A 668 -26.59 -9.90 -6.61
N LEU A 669 -26.63 -9.23 -5.45
CA LEU A 669 -27.29 -9.74 -4.23
C LEU A 669 -28.79 -10.04 -4.45
N ASP A 670 -29.52 -9.12 -5.09
CA ASP A 670 -30.95 -9.32 -5.41
C ASP A 670 -31.17 -10.57 -6.30
N LEU A 671 -30.25 -10.82 -7.24
CA LEU A 671 -30.30 -12.01 -8.11
C LEU A 671 -29.96 -13.29 -7.36
N ALA A 672 -28.97 -13.25 -6.46
CA ALA A 672 -28.67 -14.37 -5.57
C ALA A 672 -29.85 -14.70 -4.65
N GLY A 673 -30.55 -13.67 -4.14
CA GLY A 673 -31.82 -13.78 -3.43
C GLY A 673 -32.96 -14.43 -4.24
N GLN A 674 -32.80 -14.60 -5.55
CA GLN A 674 -33.77 -15.24 -6.44
C GLN A 674 -33.38 -16.63 -6.95
N LEU A 675 -32.24 -17.21 -6.54
CA LEU A 675 -31.79 -18.53 -7.02
C LEU A 675 -32.53 -19.71 -6.37
N PRO A 676 -33.47 -20.42 -7.04
CA PRO A 676 -34.08 -21.63 -6.46
C PRO A 676 -33.07 -22.79 -6.39
N PRO A 677 -33.25 -23.75 -5.45
CA PRO A 677 -32.51 -25.01 -5.44
C PRO A 677 -32.54 -25.72 -6.79
N GLY A 678 -31.39 -26.27 -7.21
CA GLY A 678 -31.20 -26.87 -8.53
C GLY A 678 -30.87 -25.88 -9.65
N THR A 679 -30.72 -24.59 -9.35
CA THR A 679 -30.06 -23.64 -10.27
C THR A 679 -28.55 -23.93 -10.31
N ARG A 680 -27.94 -23.78 -11.48
CA ARG A 680 -26.47 -23.82 -11.63
C ARG A 680 -25.95 -22.39 -11.65
N ILE A 681 -24.80 -22.14 -11.04
CA ILE A 681 -24.13 -20.84 -11.06
C ILE A 681 -22.66 -20.99 -11.46
N ARG A 682 -22.11 -19.93 -12.04
CA ARG A 682 -20.67 -19.76 -12.29
C ARG A 682 -20.25 -18.41 -11.73
N PHE A 683 -19.03 -18.29 -11.22
CA PHE A 683 -18.49 -17.01 -10.76
C PHE A 683 -17.61 -16.37 -11.83
N ALA A 684 -17.65 -15.05 -11.95
CA ALA A 684 -16.77 -14.28 -12.81
C ALA A 684 -16.06 -13.23 -11.96
N ALA A 685 -14.73 -13.27 -11.93
CA ALA A 685 -13.93 -12.25 -11.25
C ALA A 685 -13.56 -11.14 -12.24
N ASP A 686 -13.73 -9.89 -11.82
CA ASP A 686 -13.44 -8.73 -12.66
C ASP A 686 -11.93 -8.41 -12.73
N ALA A 687 -11.14 -8.89 -11.76
CA ALA A 687 -9.69 -8.75 -11.69
C ALA A 687 -9.06 -9.91 -10.87
N LEU A 688 -7.73 -10.03 -10.92
CA LEU A 688 -6.96 -10.85 -9.97
C LEU A 688 -7.00 -10.23 -8.56
N PHE A 689 -6.74 -11.03 -7.53
CA PHE A 689 -6.64 -10.52 -6.16
C PHE A 689 -5.33 -9.74 -5.99
N ALA A 690 -5.42 -8.56 -5.39
CA ALA A 690 -4.30 -7.75 -4.95
C ALA A 690 -4.69 -7.01 -3.66
N ASP A 691 -3.73 -6.83 -2.75
CA ASP A 691 -3.90 -5.96 -1.59
C ASP A 691 -4.08 -4.49 -2.07
N ILE A 692 -4.73 -3.65 -1.26
CA ILE A 692 -4.88 -2.22 -1.57
C ILE A 692 -3.58 -1.48 -1.25
N ASP A 693 -2.76 -1.26 -2.28
CA ASP A 693 -1.49 -0.53 -2.23
C ASP A 693 -1.69 1.00 -2.40
N PRO A 694 -1.21 1.86 -1.48
CA PRO A 694 -1.75 3.21 -1.43
C PRO A 694 -1.28 4.33 -2.41
N GLU A 695 -0.11 4.40 -3.09
CA GLU A 695 0.41 5.72 -3.58
C GLU A 695 1.18 5.73 -4.93
N ALA A 696 0.88 6.61 -5.92
CA ALA A 696 1.20 6.38 -7.35
C ALA A 696 2.27 7.29 -8.06
N SER A 697 2.59 7.03 -9.35
CA SER A 697 3.64 7.64 -10.23
C SER A 697 3.15 8.45 -11.46
N ASP A 698 3.84 9.53 -11.91
CA ASP A 698 3.17 10.78 -12.38
C ASP A 698 2.88 10.96 -13.88
N ILE A 699 3.85 11.32 -14.75
CA ILE A 699 3.50 11.92 -16.06
C ILE A 699 2.77 10.94 -17.00
N ALA A 700 3.21 9.68 -17.02
CA ALA A 700 2.49 8.65 -17.74
C ALA A 700 1.07 8.49 -17.18
N LEU A 701 0.90 8.53 -15.85
CA LEU A 701 -0.40 8.51 -15.18
C LEU A 701 -1.24 9.77 -15.43
N ARG A 702 -0.64 10.95 -15.56
CA ARG A 702 -1.32 12.21 -15.93
C ARG A 702 -1.90 12.13 -17.34
N VAL A 703 -1.21 11.47 -18.26
CA VAL A 703 -1.69 11.19 -19.62
C VAL A 703 -2.72 10.06 -19.63
N ILE A 704 -2.50 8.95 -18.91
CA ILE A 704 -3.46 7.86 -18.74
C ILE A 704 -4.80 8.38 -18.17
N ARG A 705 -4.75 9.24 -17.14
CA ARG A 705 -5.93 9.93 -16.59
C ARG A 705 -6.64 10.80 -17.64
N ALA A 706 -5.91 11.54 -18.47
CA ALA A 706 -6.49 12.33 -19.56
C ALA A 706 -7.14 11.44 -20.64
N CYS A 707 -6.55 10.28 -20.94
CA CYS A 707 -7.14 9.29 -21.84
C CYS A 707 -8.44 8.72 -21.25
N ALA A 708 -8.43 8.31 -19.97
CA ALA A 708 -9.63 7.83 -19.27
C ALA A 708 -10.77 8.88 -19.26
N ASP A 709 -10.45 10.15 -19.02
CA ASP A 709 -11.41 11.28 -19.06
C ASP A 709 -11.98 11.56 -20.46
N GLU A 710 -11.28 11.18 -21.54
CA GLU A 710 -11.76 11.24 -22.92
C GLU A 710 -12.37 9.91 -23.41
N GLY A 711 -12.35 8.84 -22.60
CA GLY A 711 -12.79 7.49 -23.00
C GLY A 711 -11.87 6.81 -24.01
N ILE A 712 -10.57 7.12 -23.98
CA ILE A 712 -9.52 6.58 -24.84
C ILE A 712 -8.78 5.46 -24.10
N GLU A 713 -8.61 4.31 -24.74
CA GLU A 713 -7.79 3.20 -24.21
C GLU A 713 -6.32 3.61 -24.12
N SER A 714 -5.70 3.37 -22.96
CA SER A 714 -4.35 3.78 -22.64
C SER A 714 -3.35 2.63 -22.74
N VAL A 715 -2.25 2.86 -23.46
CA VAL A 715 -1.18 1.88 -23.66
C VAL A 715 0.13 2.45 -23.11
N ALA A 716 0.62 1.87 -22.02
CA ALA A 716 1.93 2.18 -21.44
C ALA A 716 3.04 1.26 -22.00
N ILE A 717 4.27 1.76 -21.90
CA ILE A 717 5.50 1.01 -22.17
C ILE A 717 6.43 1.13 -20.97
N TYR A 718 7.17 0.08 -20.63
CA TYR A 718 8.00 0.08 -19.41
C TYR A 718 9.37 -0.60 -19.57
N ALA A 719 10.36 -0.11 -18.84
CA ALA A 719 11.66 -0.77 -18.65
C ALA A 719 11.56 -1.84 -17.54
N ASP A 720 12.48 -2.80 -17.49
CA ASP A 720 12.44 -3.92 -16.54
C ASP A 720 12.37 -3.47 -15.05
N PRO A 721 13.04 -2.39 -14.60
CA PRO A 721 12.87 -1.85 -13.25
C PRO A 721 11.48 -1.23 -12.99
N ASP A 722 10.82 -0.72 -14.03
CA ASP A 722 9.52 -0.05 -13.94
C ASP A 722 8.33 -1.02 -14.05
N ARG A 723 8.57 -2.34 -14.09
CA ARG A 723 7.51 -3.36 -14.27
C ARG A 723 6.37 -3.26 -13.24
N ASP A 724 6.73 -2.86 -12.03
CA ASP A 724 5.82 -2.71 -10.89
C ASP A 724 5.42 -1.23 -10.71
N ALA A 725 5.87 -0.32 -11.59
CA ALA A 725 5.63 1.12 -11.44
C ALA A 725 4.15 1.47 -11.61
N PRO A 726 3.62 2.43 -10.84
CA PRO A 726 2.18 2.73 -10.82
C PRO A 726 1.53 3.07 -12.17
N PHE A 727 2.25 3.69 -13.11
CA PHE A 727 1.70 4.00 -14.43
C PHE A 727 1.50 2.74 -15.29
N VAL A 728 2.27 1.67 -15.05
CA VAL A 728 2.10 0.35 -15.67
C VAL A 728 0.81 -0.30 -15.19
N ARG A 729 0.53 -0.19 -13.88
CA ARG A 729 -0.69 -0.74 -13.26
C ARG A 729 -1.95 0.06 -13.58
N ALA A 730 -1.81 1.33 -13.93
CA ALA A 730 -2.93 2.23 -14.24
C ALA A 730 -3.35 2.25 -15.71
N ALA A 731 -2.51 1.76 -16.63
CA ALA A 731 -2.82 1.71 -18.06
C ALA A 731 -3.70 0.49 -18.39
N ASP A 732 -4.57 0.63 -19.40
CA ASP A 732 -5.43 -0.47 -19.88
C ASP A 732 -4.59 -1.61 -20.52
N GLN A 733 -3.46 -1.26 -21.13
CA GLN A 733 -2.41 -2.19 -21.54
C GLN A 733 -1.03 -1.66 -21.14
N ALA A 734 -0.11 -2.57 -20.80
CA ALA A 734 1.29 -2.22 -20.61
C ALA A 734 2.24 -3.22 -21.28
N TRP A 735 3.31 -2.73 -21.89
CA TRP A 735 4.24 -3.53 -22.71
C TRP A 735 5.70 -3.30 -22.32
N ALA A 736 6.45 -4.38 -22.06
CA ALA A 736 7.88 -4.29 -21.76
C ALA A 736 8.70 -3.86 -23.00
N LEU A 737 9.58 -2.88 -22.81
CA LEU A 737 10.62 -2.48 -23.78
C LEU A 737 11.87 -3.38 -23.71
N GLU A 738 12.01 -4.17 -22.66
CA GLU A 738 13.14 -5.06 -22.38
C GLU A 738 14.49 -4.34 -22.18
N GLY A 739 14.88 -4.15 -20.92
CA GLY A 739 16.15 -3.54 -20.54
C GLY A 739 16.05 -2.62 -19.33
N HIS A 740 17.19 -2.10 -18.88
CA HIS A 740 17.30 -1.30 -17.64
C HIS A 740 17.69 0.18 -17.88
N ARG A 741 18.32 0.51 -19.01
CA ARG A 741 18.86 1.84 -19.27
C ARG A 741 17.95 2.59 -20.25
N PRO A 742 17.72 3.91 -20.10
CA PRO A 742 16.96 4.72 -21.06
C PRO A 742 17.35 4.49 -22.52
N ALA A 743 18.65 4.39 -22.81
CA ALA A 743 19.20 4.18 -24.15
C ALA A 743 18.76 2.87 -24.82
N ASP A 744 18.46 1.84 -24.03
CA ASP A 744 18.02 0.53 -24.52
C ASP A 744 16.49 0.36 -24.40
N THR A 745 15.77 1.34 -23.84
CA THR A 745 14.32 1.27 -23.58
C THR A 745 13.60 2.51 -24.11
N TYR A 746 13.37 3.54 -23.29
CA TYR A 746 12.52 4.69 -23.62
C TYR A 746 13.08 5.61 -24.72
N LEU A 747 14.39 5.54 -24.99
CA LEU A 747 15.05 6.25 -26.10
C LEU A 747 15.19 5.39 -27.36
N ASP A 748 14.86 4.08 -27.32
CA ASP A 748 14.89 3.21 -28.48
C ASP A 748 13.60 3.38 -29.30
N ALA A 749 13.63 4.37 -30.18
CA ALA A 749 12.58 4.67 -31.14
C ALA A 749 12.07 3.43 -31.91
N ALA A 750 12.94 2.47 -32.25
CA ALA A 750 12.56 1.29 -33.00
C ALA A 750 11.75 0.31 -32.14
N LYS A 751 12.12 0.12 -30.87
CA LYS A 751 11.33 -0.65 -29.90
C LYS A 751 9.96 -0.01 -29.63
N VAL A 752 9.92 1.30 -29.43
CA VAL A 752 8.66 2.02 -29.19
C VAL A 752 7.71 1.85 -30.38
N LEU A 753 8.18 2.04 -31.62
CA LEU A 753 7.38 1.82 -32.83
C LEU A 753 6.98 0.36 -33.03
N ALA A 754 7.85 -0.60 -32.69
CA ALA A 754 7.53 -2.02 -32.77
C ALA A 754 6.42 -2.43 -31.79
N ILE A 755 6.40 -1.88 -30.57
CA ILE A 755 5.31 -2.07 -29.61
C ILE A 755 4.05 -1.36 -30.11
N ALA A 756 4.15 -0.11 -30.54
CA ALA A 756 3.03 0.66 -31.06
C ALA A 756 2.30 -0.07 -32.21
N ALA A 757 3.04 -0.68 -33.14
CA ALA A 757 2.50 -1.50 -34.22
C ALA A 757 1.87 -2.83 -33.74
N ARG A 758 2.40 -3.44 -32.68
CA ARG A 758 1.84 -4.69 -32.08
C ARG A 758 0.54 -4.41 -31.31
N ALA A 759 0.54 -3.35 -30.51
CA ALA A 759 -0.61 -2.87 -29.74
C ALA A 759 -1.67 -2.19 -30.62
N LYS A 760 -1.29 -1.75 -31.84
CA LYS A 760 -2.13 -1.04 -32.82
C LYS A 760 -2.67 0.30 -32.30
N VAL A 761 -1.81 1.09 -31.67
CA VAL A 761 -2.18 2.40 -31.15
C VAL A 761 -2.48 3.38 -32.29
N ASP A 762 -3.54 4.18 -32.15
CA ASP A 762 -3.89 5.23 -33.10
C ASP A 762 -3.00 6.48 -32.97
N ALA A 763 -2.45 6.71 -31.76
CA ALA A 763 -1.69 7.91 -31.43
C ALA A 763 -0.58 7.64 -30.40
N ILE A 764 0.45 8.48 -30.41
CA ILE A 764 1.52 8.49 -29.40
C ILE A 764 1.58 9.89 -28.76
N HIS A 765 1.42 9.92 -27.44
CA HIS A 765 1.70 11.10 -26.61
C HIS A 765 3.09 10.94 -25.98
N PRO A 766 4.09 11.77 -26.34
CA PRO A 766 5.46 11.55 -25.89
C PRO A 766 5.74 12.08 -24.48
N GLY A 767 4.80 12.81 -23.86
CA GLY A 767 4.97 13.41 -22.54
C GLY A 767 6.00 14.55 -22.57
N TYR A 768 7.03 14.42 -21.74
CA TYR A 768 8.19 15.31 -21.71
C TYR A 768 9.48 14.50 -21.50
N GLY A 769 10.62 15.05 -21.91
CA GLY A 769 11.88 14.31 -21.94
C GLY A 769 11.87 13.19 -22.99
N PHE A 770 12.81 12.24 -22.85
CA PHE A 770 12.99 11.11 -23.76
C PHE A 770 12.94 11.49 -25.25
N LEU A 771 11.90 11.07 -25.97
CA LEU A 771 11.74 11.28 -27.42
C LEU A 771 10.80 12.45 -27.78
N SER A 772 10.30 13.22 -26.79
CA SER A 772 9.31 14.29 -27.01
C SER A 772 9.76 15.46 -27.89
N GLU A 773 11.06 15.70 -27.99
CA GLU A 773 11.66 16.75 -28.84
C GLU A 773 12.53 16.15 -29.95
N ASN A 774 12.32 14.88 -30.28
CA ASN A 774 13.03 14.19 -31.36
C ASN A 774 12.21 14.22 -32.66
N ALA A 775 12.58 15.10 -33.59
CA ALA A 775 11.91 15.26 -34.87
C ALA A 775 11.92 13.97 -35.72
N ASP A 776 13.02 13.23 -35.75
CA ASP A 776 13.11 11.96 -36.51
C ASP A 776 12.19 10.88 -35.93
N PHE A 777 12.00 10.85 -34.61
CA PHE A 777 11.01 9.97 -33.99
C PHE A 777 9.58 10.40 -34.32
N ALA A 778 9.25 11.69 -34.17
CA ALA A 778 7.94 12.22 -34.55
C ALA A 778 7.62 11.94 -36.03
N ARG A 779 8.61 12.07 -36.91
CA ARG A 779 8.53 11.75 -38.34
C ARG A 779 8.31 10.25 -38.57
N ALA A 780 9.04 9.38 -37.88
CA ALA A 780 8.86 7.93 -37.96
C ALA A 780 7.50 7.45 -37.40
N VAL A 781 6.94 8.13 -36.38
CA VAL A 781 5.57 7.91 -35.88
C VAL A 781 4.54 8.26 -36.96
N GLN A 782 4.69 9.43 -37.61
CA GLN A 782 3.81 9.87 -38.70
C GLN A 782 3.94 8.95 -39.95
N ASP A 783 5.16 8.55 -40.31
CA ASP A 783 5.42 7.63 -41.43
C ASP A 783 4.85 6.21 -41.18
N ALA A 784 4.75 5.79 -39.91
CA ALA A 784 4.06 4.57 -39.50
C ALA A 784 2.52 4.68 -39.56
N GLY A 785 1.98 5.86 -39.88
CA GLY A 785 0.53 6.13 -39.91
C GLY A 785 -0.08 6.38 -38.52
N ILE A 786 0.75 6.59 -37.49
CA ILE A 786 0.34 6.81 -36.11
C ILE A 786 0.31 8.32 -35.84
N LEU A 787 -0.68 8.78 -35.07
CA LEU A 787 -0.90 10.20 -34.83
C LEU A 787 0.05 10.72 -33.73
N TRP A 788 0.97 11.61 -34.10
CA TRP A 788 1.85 12.30 -33.16
C TRP A 788 1.09 13.41 -32.39
N ILE A 789 1.02 13.28 -31.06
CA ILE A 789 0.39 14.29 -30.18
C ILE A 789 1.45 15.31 -29.74
N GLY A 790 1.75 16.25 -30.65
CA GLY A 790 2.73 17.31 -30.47
C GLY A 790 2.81 18.24 -31.69
N PRO A 791 3.82 19.12 -31.76
CA PRO A 791 4.14 19.87 -32.97
C PRO A 791 4.69 18.95 -34.06
N ASP A 792 4.49 19.31 -35.33
CA ASP A 792 4.98 18.50 -36.46
C ASP A 792 6.54 18.49 -36.55
N PRO A 793 7.16 17.44 -37.10
CA PRO A 793 8.62 17.22 -37.06
C PRO A 793 9.46 18.41 -37.55
N ASP A 794 9.07 19.03 -38.66
CA ASP A 794 9.81 20.15 -39.24
C ASP A 794 9.75 21.42 -38.37
N VAL A 795 8.75 21.52 -37.48
CA VAL A 795 8.62 22.58 -36.46
C VAL A 795 9.53 22.30 -35.27
N ILE A 796 9.64 21.03 -34.85
CA ILE A 796 10.62 20.58 -33.84
C ILE A 796 12.04 20.90 -34.32
N ASP A 797 12.38 20.51 -35.55
CA ASP A 797 13.68 20.85 -36.17
C ASP A 797 13.92 22.37 -36.25
N ALA A 798 12.91 23.15 -36.65
CA ALA A 798 13.06 24.60 -36.84
C ALA A 798 13.21 25.41 -35.54
N LEU A 799 12.65 24.92 -34.43
CA LEU A 799 12.70 25.58 -33.12
C LEU A 799 13.77 25.00 -32.19
N GLY A 800 14.20 23.75 -32.40
CA GLY A 800 15.34 23.14 -31.70
C GLY A 800 16.70 23.66 -32.17
N ASP A 801 16.82 24.10 -33.44
CA ASP A 801 18.00 24.83 -33.93
C ASP A 801 18.01 26.26 -33.38
N LYS A 802 19.00 26.56 -32.53
CA LYS A 802 19.14 27.88 -31.86
C LYS A 802 19.36 29.04 -32.82
N ILE A 803 19.98 28.82 -33.98
CA ILE A 803 20.16 29.86 -35.00
C ILE A 803 18.80 30.13 -35.64
N ARG A 804 18.12 29.08 -36.10
CA ARG A 804 16.84 29.20 -36.80
C ARG A 804 15.70 29.70 -35.90
N ALA A 805 15.67 29.28 -34.64
CA ALA A 805 14.75 29.82 -33.63
C ALA A 805 15.00 31.32 -33.39
N ARG A 806 16.27 31.76 -33.35
CA ARG A 806 16.64 33.18 -33.23
C ARG A 806 16.28 33.98 -34.49
N GLU A 807 16.44 33.42 -35.68
CA GLU A 807 15.97 34.02 -36.94
C GLU A 807 14.44 34.20 -36.95
N ILE A 808 13.68 33.19 -36.53
CA ILE A 808 12.21 33.28 -36.38
C ILE A 808 11.84 34.37 -35.37
N ALA A 809 12.45 34.38 -34.19
CA ALA A 809 12.24 35.40 -33.16
C ALA A 809 12.54 36.81 -33.70
N GLN A 810 13.64 36.98 -34.43
CA GLN A 810 14.00 38.26 -35.05
C GLN A 810 13.01 38.67 -36.15
N ALA A 811 12.55 37.74 -36.98
CA ALA A 811 11.61 37.98 -38.08
C ALA A 811 10.23 38.46 -37.59
N VAL A 812 9.80 38.02 -36.40
CA VAL A 812 8.55 38.48 -35.78
C VAL A 812 8.72 39.66 -34.82
N GLY A 813 9.95 40.17 -34.65
CA GLY A 813 10.24 41.29 -33.76
C GLY A 813 10.19 40.96 -32.27
N ALA A 814 10.33 39.68 -31.91
CA ALA A 814 10.44 39.27 -30.51
C ALA A 814 11.67 39.91 -29.84
N PRO A 815 11.61 40.20 -28.52
CA PRO A 815 12.74 40.76 -27.79
C PRO A 815 13.95 39.83 -27.87
N LEU A 816 15.10 40.34 -28.28
CA LEU A 816 16.37 39.62 -28.31
C LEU A 816 17.45 40.48 -27.65
N VAL A 817 18.30 39.85 -26.85
CA VAL A 817 19.49 40.49 -26.29
C VAL A 817 20.44 40.92 -27.42
N ALA A 818 20.98 42.13 -27.30
CA ALA A 818 21.97 42.64 -28.25
C ALA A 818 23.19 41.70 -28.26
N GLY A 819 23.62 41.28 -29.45
CA GLY A 819 24.81 40.45 -29.64
C GLY A 819 25.43 40.68 -31.00
N SER A 820 26.72 40.35 -31.13
CA SER A 820 27.42 40.43 -32.40
C SER A 820 26.77 39.47 -33.42
N PRO A 821 26.67 39.84 -34.72
CA PRO A 821 26.00 39.03 -35.74
C PRO A 821 26.75 37.73 -36.13
N GLY A 822 27.80 37.40 -35.38
CA GLY A 822 28.66 36.23 -35.53
C GLY A 822 29.87 36.33 -34.59
N PRO A 823 30.86 35.44 -34.72
CA PRO A 823 32.14 35.58 -34.04
C PRO A 823 32.84 36.88 -34.43
N ILE A 824 33.49 37.53 -33.46
CA ILE A 824 34.27 38.75 -33.64
C ILE A 824 35.77 38.44 -33.60
N ALA A 825 36.59 39.29 -34.22
CA ALA A 825 37.99 38.97 -34.51
C ALA A 825 39.00 39.39 -33.42
N SER A 826 38.60 40.25 -32.47
CA SER A 826 39.51 40.77 -31.44
C SER A 826 38.79 41.35 -30.22
N GLY A 827 39.52 41.47 -29.10
CA GLY A 827 39.03 42.18 -27.90
C GLY A 827 38.63 43.64 -28.17
N ALA A 828 39.26 44.32 -29.14
CA ALA A 828 38.90 45.68 -29.53
C ALA A 828 37.48 45.77 -30.16
N GLU A 829 37.03 44.72 -30.86
CA GLU A 829 35.65 44.62 -31.35
C GLU A 829 34.66 44.35 -30.19
N ALA A 830 35.06 43.55 -29.19
CA ALA A 830 34.29 43.36 -27.97
C ALA A 830 34.15 44.67 -27.17
N LEU A 831 35.22 45.47 -27.08
CA LEU A 831 35.22 46.77 -26.42
C LEU A 831 34.40 47.83 -27.18
N ALA A 832 34.40 47.80 -28.51
CA ALA A 832 33.53 48.63 -29.33
C ALA A 832 32.05 48.28 -29.07
N PHE A 833 31.71 46.99 -29.08
CA PHE A 833 30.37 46.49 -28.76
C PHE A 833 29.94 46.88 -27.33
N ALA A 834 30.82 46.75 -26.33
CA ALA A 834 30.55 47.16 -24.94
C ALA A 834 30.26 48.68 -24.80
N ARG A 835 30.87 49.52 -25.64
CA ARG A 835 30.61 50.97 -25.67
C ARG A 835 29.30 51.33 -26.38
N GLU A 836 28.85 50.52 -27.34
CA GLU A 836 27.59 50.74 -28.07
C GLU A 836 26.37 50.22 -27.31
N HIS A 837 26.45 48.99 -26.78
CA HIS A 837 25.33 48.29 -26.14
C HIS A 837 25.37 48.28 -24.61
N GLY A 838 26.46 48.77 -24.02
CA GLY A 838 26.67 48.85 -22.58
C GLY A 838 27.24 47.57 -21.96
N LEU A 839 27.49 47.67 -20.65
CA LEU A 839 27.95 46.59 -19.78
C LEU A 839 26.85 46.20 -18.78
N PRO A 840 26.88 44.98 -18.19
CA PRO A 840 27.88 43.93 -18.40
C PRO A 840 27.75 43.21 -19.76
N LEU A 841 28.86 42.64 -20.24
CA LEU A 841 28.98 41.93 -21.51
C LEU A 841 29.38 40.47 -21.28
N ALA A 842 28.68 39.53 -21.90
CA ALA A 842 29.06 38.14 -21.97
C ALA A 842 29.91 37.89 -23.23
N ILE A 843 31.07 37.29 -23.04
CA ILE A 843 31.93 36.77 -24.10
C ILE A 843 31.76 35.25 -24.10
N LYS A 844 31.42 34.68 -25.26
CA LYS A 844 31.06 33.26 -25.40
C LYS A 844 31.81 32.63 -26.57
N ALA A 845 32.28 31.40 -26.40
CA ALA A 845 32.74 30.58 -27.53
C ALA A 845 31.58 30.33 -28.51
N ALA A 846 31.83 30.45 -29.81
CA ALA A 846 30.87 30.19 -30.88
C ALA A 846 30.58 28.69 -31.06
N PHE A 847 31.47 27.83 -30.55
CA PHE A 847 31.34 26.37 -30.56
C PHE A 847 31.58 25.87 -29.13
N GLY A 848 30.55 25.28 -28.52
CA GLY A 848 30.56 24.83 -27.14
C GLY A 848 29.18 24.95 -26.48
N GLY A 849 28.84 24.02 -25.61
CA GLY A 849 27.58 24.03 -24.84
C GLY A 849 27.84 24.06 -23.34
N GLY A 850 26.83 24.48 -22.55
CA GLY A 850 26.88 24.38 -21.09
C GLY A 850 27.69 25.47 -20.35
N GLY A 851 28.08 26.56 -21.01
CA GLY A 851 28.69 27.73 -20.35
C GLY A 851 30.21 27.65 -20.10
N ARG A 852 30.87 26.53 -20.40
CA ARG A 852 32.34 26.47 -20.51
C ARG A 852 32.81 27.45 -21.61
N GLY A 853 33.90 28.18 -21.37
CA GLY A 853 34.35 29.25 -22.26
C GLY A 853 33.55 30.57 -22.18
N MET A 854 32.66 30.74 -21.20
CA MET A 854 31.98 32.03 -20.97
C MET A 854 32.78 32.91 -19.99
N ARG A 855 32.94 34.20 -20.33
CA ARG A 855 33.42 35.26 -19.43
C ARG A 855 32.42 36.40 -19.40
N VAL A 856 32.35 37.12 -18.28
CA VAL A 856 31.49 38.30 -18.13
C VAL A 856 32.37 39.48 -17.77
N ALA A 857 32.45 40.45 -18.68
CA ALA A 857 33.05 41.75 -18.39
C ALA A 857 32.00 42.67 -17.76
N ARG A 858 32.33 43.26 -16.62
CA ARG A 858 31.53 44.24 -15.88
C ARG A 858 32.12 45.65 -16.00
N ASP A 859 33.43 45.76 -16.21
CA ASP A 859 34.15 47.01 -16.47
C ASP A 859 34.72 47.07 -17.89
N LEU A 860 34.92 48.27 -18.45
CA LEU A 860 35.43 48.43 -19.83
C LEU A 860 36.90 48.00 -19.97
N ASP A 861 37.70 48.19 -18.91
CA ASP A 861 39.15 48.00 -18.95
C ASP A 861 39.57 46.51 -18.98
N GLU A 862 38.67 45.59 -18.60
CA GLU A 862 38.89 44.14 -18.62
C GLU A 862 38.35 43.45 -19.88
N VAL A 863 37.57 44.13 -20.74
CA VAL A 863 36.89 43.51 -21.90
C VAL A 863 37.87 42.84 -22.85
N GLU A 864 38.98 43.50 -23.19
CA GLU A 864 39.97 42.96 -24.13
C GLU A 864 40.72 41.75 -23.53
N GLU A 865 41.10 41.82 -22.25
CA GLU A 865 41.80 40.73 -21.56
C GLU A 865 40.91 39.50 -21.38
N LEU A 866 39.64 39.70 -20.98
CA LEU A 866 38.66 38.63 -20.85
C LEU A 866 38.31 37.99 -22.20
N PHE A 867 38.34 38.75 -23.29
CA PHE A 867 38.13 38.22 -24.65
C PHE A 867 39.28 37.33 -25.08
N ASP A 868 40.51 37.80 -24.93
CA ASP A 868 41.72 37.03 -25.21
C ASP A 868 41.83 35.77 -24.32
N ALA A 869 41.37 35.85 -23.06
CA ALA A 869 41.29 34.70 -22.16
C ALA A 869 40.24 33.68 -22.60
N ALA A 870 39.03 34.12 -22.96
CA ALA A 870 37.97 33.24 -23.47
C ALA A 870 38.37 32.57 -24.79
N THR A 871 39.04 33.30 -25.69
CA THR A 871 39.61 32.78 -26.94
C THR A 871 40.62 31.66 -26.67
N ARG A 872 41.56 31.86 -25.73
CA ARG A 872 42.53 30.82 -25.33
C ARG A 872 41.85 29.58 -24.75
N GLU A 873 40.87 29.76 -23.86
CA GLU A 873 40.09 28.67 -23.28
C GLU A 873 39.32 27.88 -24.35
N ALA A 874 38.69 28.58 -25.30
CA ALA A 874 37.96 27.96 -26.41
C ALA A 874 38.87 27.15 -27.36
N VAL A 875 40.08 27.65 -27.67
CA VAL A 875 41.09 26.87 -28.42
C VAL A 875 41.46 25.59 -27.66
N THR A 876 41.68 25.67 -26.35
CA THR A 876 42.07 24.51 -25.53
C THR A 876 40.93 23.49 -25.40
N ALA A 877 39.70 23.93 -25.19
CA ALA A 877 38.55 23.06 -24.94
C ALA A 877 37.90 22.49 -26.21
N PHE A 878 37.89 23.26 -27.31
CA PHE A 878 37.10 22.93 -28.52
C PHE A 878 37.93 22.95 -29.82
N GLY A 879 39.24 23.20 -29.74
CA GLY A 879 40.13 23.29 -30.90
C GLY A 879 39.92 24.52 -31.80
N ARG A 880 38.98 25.42 -31.44
CA ARG A 880 38.62 26.62 -32.20
C ARG A 880 38.41 27.79 -31.25
N GLY A 881 39.07 28.92 -31.52
CA GLY A 881 39.05 30.12 -30.67
C GLY A 881 37.99 31.16 -31.05
N GLU A 882 37.01 30.80 -31.88
CA GLU A 882 36.01 31.75 -32.36
C GLU A 882 35.06 32.12 -31.21
N CYS A 883 35.02 33.41 -30.84
CA CYS A 883 34.18 33.95 -29.77
C CYS A 883 33.24 35.04 -30.30
N TYR A 884 32.02 35.08 -29.80
CA TYR A 884 31.05 36.15 -30.02
C TYR A 884 30.73 36.86 -28.70
N VAL A 885 30.07 38.01 -28.77
CA VAL A 885 29.70 38.80 -27.60
C VAL A 885 28.22 39.13 -27.59
N GLU A 886 27.62 39.16 -26.42
CA GLU A 886 26.25 39.59 -26.20
C GLU A 886 26.11 40.31 -24.85
N GLN A 887 25.15 41.21 -24.73
CA GLN A 887 24.86 41.89 -23.47
C GLN A 887 24.51 40.84 -22.39
N PHE A 888 25.16 40.91 -21.22
CA PHE A 888 24.91 39.97 -20.14
C PHE A 888 23.67 40.39 -19.35
N LEU A 889 22.68 39.50 -19.27
CA LEU A 889 21.49 39.71 -18.46
C LEU A 889 21.84 39.45 -16.99
N ASP A 890 22.14 40.51 -16.24
CA ASP A 890 22.47 40.40 -14.82
C ASP A 890 21.22 40.06 -13.98
N ARG A 891 21.43 39.18 -12.98
CA ARG A 891 20.40 38.59 -12.09
C ARG A 891 19.06 38.32 -12.80
N PRO A 892 19.03 37.51 -13.86
CA PRO A 892 17.83 37.38 -14.68
C PRO A 892 16.82 36.44 -14.04
N ARG A 893 15.55 36.76 -14.22
CA ARG A 893 14.40 35.88 -13.96
C ARG A 893 14.12 35.05 -15.20
N HIS A 894 13.78 33.78 -15.00
CA HIS A 894 13.31 32.89 -16.06
C HIS A 894 11.78 32.98 -16.12
N ILE A 895 11.27 33.62 -17.18
CA ILE A 895 9.83 33.79 -17.42
C ILE A 895 9.46 33.04 -18.68
N GLU A 896 8.38 32.29 -18.66
CA GLU A 896 7.98 31.48 -19.81
C GLU A 896 6.48 31.57 -20.07
N ALA A 897 6.09 31.37 -21.33
CA ALA A 897 4.72 31.51 -21.79
C ALA A 897 4.19 30.17 -22.29
N GLN A 898 3.12 29.67 -21.66
CA GLN A 898 2.43 28.46 -22.12
C GLN A 898 1.65 28.77 -23.40
N VAL A 899 1.98 28.05 -24.48
CA VAL A 899 1.26 28.11 -25.75
C VAL A 899 0.44 26.84 -25.94
N LEU A 900 -0.75 27.01 -26.52
CA LEU A 900 -1.58 25.94 -27.06
C LEU A 900 -2.05 26.40 -28.46
N ALA A 901 -1.76 25.60 -29.48
CA ALA A 901 -2.06 25.94 -30.87
C ALA A 901 -2.75 24.78 -31.61
N ASP A 902 -3.66 25.07 -32.53
CA ASP A 902 -4.29 24.05 -33.39
C ASP A 902 -3.63 23.94 -34.78
N ARG A 903 -3.94 22.82 -35.47
CA ARG A 903 -3.54 22.57 -36.87
C ARG A 903 -4.22 23.50 -37.89
N HIS A 904 -5.00 24.48 -37.45
CA HIS A 904 -5.74 25.44 -38.29
C HIS A 904 -5.17 26.87 -38.22
N GLY A 905 -4.07 27.07 -37.48
CA GLY A 905 -3.36 28.34 -37.35
C GLY A 905 -3.76 29.18 -36.13
N THR A 906 -4.65 28.69 -35.27
CA THR A 906 -5.03 29.38 -34.04
C THR A 906 -3.97 29.16 -32.96
N VAL A 907 -3.37 30.23 -32.44
CA VAL A 907 -2.38 30.17 -31.35
C VAL A 907 -2.90 30.93 -30.14
N LYS A 908 -3.07 30.24 -29.01
CA LYS A 908 -3.44 30.82 -27.70
C LYS A 908 -2.27 30.76 -26.73
N VAL A 909 -2.04 31.86 -26.00
CA VAL A 909 -1.10 31.90 -24.88
C VAL A 909 -1.92 31.79 -23.60
N LEU A 910 -1.80 30.66 -22.89
CA LEU A 910 -2.64 30.35 -21.72
C LEU A 910 -2.24 31.16 -20.48
N GLY A 911 -0.98 31.55 -20.39
CA GLY A 911 -0.46 32.39 -19.31
C GLY A 911 1.07 32.37 -19.25
N THR A 912 1.61 33.13 -18.28
CA THR A 912 3.05 33.17 -17.96
C THR A 912 3.36 32.40 -16.69
N ARG A 913 4.49 31.69 -16.64
CA ARG A 913 5.08 31.12 -15.41
C ARG A 913 6.41 31.79 -15.09
N ASP A 914 6.78 31.85 -13.82
CA ASP A 914 8.14 32.15 -13.36
C ASP A 914 8.80 30.86 -12.88
N CYS A 915 9.97 30.56 -13.41
CA CYS A 915 10.78 29.38 -13.12
C CYS A 915 12.20 29.76 -12.66
N SER A 916 12.35 30.98 -12.12
CA SER A 916 13.65 31.56 -11.73
C SER A 916 14.33 30.81 -10.59
N LEU A 917 13.55 30.06 -9.78
CA LEU A 917 14.07 29.26 -8.69
C LEU A 917 14.53 27.89 -9.24
N GLN A 918 15.74 27.91 -9.78
CA GLN A 918 16.42 26.79 -10.41
C GLN A 918 17.85 26.63 -9.86
N ARG A 919 18.33 25.40 -9.82
CA ARG A 919 19.69 25.01 -9.39
C ARG A 919 20.46 24.48 -10.60
N ARG A 920 21.58 25.09 -11.00
CA ARG A 920 22.39 24.69 -12.18
C ARG A 920 21.56 24.45 -13.45
N ASN A 921 20.48 25.23 -13.63
CA ASN A 921 19.46 25.13 -14.69
C ASN A 921 18.41 23.99 -14.55
N GLN A 922 18.41 23.23 -13.45
CA GLN A 922 17.30 22.36 -13.03
C GLN A 922 16.25 23.23 -12.32
N LYS A 923 15.07 23.41 -12.92
CA LYS A 923 13.93 24.09 -12.28
C LYS A 923 13.47 23.29 -11.05
N LEU A 924 13.16 23.97 -9.94
CA LEU A 924 12.79 23.35 -8.66
C LEU A 924 11.50 23.90 -8.04
N VAL A 925 11.22 25.19 -8.24
CA VAL A 925 9.95 25.83 -7.88
C VAL A 925 9.50 26.72 -9.03
N GLU A 926 8.23 26.58 -9.39
CA GLU A 926 7.58 27.26 -10.50
C GLU A 926 6.28 27.91 -10.03
N GLU A 927 5.93 29.08 -10.57
CA GLU A 927 4.68 29.73 -10.17
C GLU A 927 3.94 30.45 -11.30
N ALA A 928 2.61 30.40 -11.23
CA ALA A 928 1.69 31.00 -12.20
C ALA A 928 0.58 31.82 -11.49
N PRO A 929 0.16 32.96 -12.07
CA PRO A 929 0.84 33.67 -13.14
C PRO A 929 2.18 34.22 -12.66
N ALA A 930 3.18 34.32 -13.54
CA ALA A 930 4.47 34.95 -13.25
C ALA A 930 4.26 36.30 -12.52
N PRO A 931 4.73 36.44 -11.27
CA PRO A 931 4.42 37.58 -10.43
C PRO A 931 5.30 38.78 -10.82
N PHE A 932 4.94 39.99 -10.37
CA PHE A 932 5.76 41.21 -10.56
C PHE A 932 6.18 41.51 -12.02
N LEU A 933 5.45 41.01 -13.02
CA LEU A 933 5.53 41.50 -14.40
C LEU A 933 4.63 42.74 -14.52
N THR A 934 5.13 43.80 -15.15
CA THR A 934 4.27 44.90 -15.62
C THR A 934 3.36 44.43 -16.75
N ASP A 935 2.24 45.12 -16.96
CA ASP A 935 1.29 44.79 -18.03
C ASP A 935 1.96 44.85 -19.42
N ASP A 936 2.83 45.84 -19.66
CA ASP A 936 3.61 45.96 -20.89
C ASP A 936 4.57 44.78 -21.10
N GLN A 937 5.23 44.30 -20.04
CA GLN A 937 6.09 43.12 -20.10
C GLN A 937 5.28 41.85 -20.38
N ARG A 938 4.14 41.68 -19.70
CA ARG A 938 3.23 40.54 -19.89
C ARG A 938 2.67 40.50 -21.32
N ALA A 939 2.19 41.64 -21.82
CA ALA A 939 1.71 41.78 -23.19
C ALA A 939 2.81 41.46 -24.20
N ARG A 940 4.01 42.04 -24.05
CA ARG A 940 5.15 41.78 -24.94
C ARG A 940 5.58 40.31 -24.96
N ILE A 941 5.54 39.62 -23.82
CA ILE A 941 5.80 38.17 -23.72
C ILE A 941 4.72 37.38 -24.45
N HIS A 942 3.43 37.66 -24.19
CA HIS A 942 2.30 37.00 -24.84
C HIS A 942 2.31 37.19 -26.36
N ASP A 943 2.50 38.43 -26.85
CA ASP A 943 2.50 38.73 -28.28
C ASP A 943 3.70 38.09 -28.98
N SER A 944 4.88 38.12 -28.35
CA SER A 944 6.08 37.45 -28.90
C SER A 944 5.90 35.93 -28.97
N ALA A 945 5.41 35.30 -27.90
CA ALA A 945 5.17 33.86 -27.87
C ALA A 945 4.13 33.44 -28.92
N ARG A 946 3.04 34.19 -29.05
CA ARG A 946 2.02 33.97 -30.09
C ARG A 946 2.61 34.11 -31.50
N ALA A 947 3.39 35.17 -31.73
CA ALA A 947 3.94 35.45 -33.06
C ALA A 947 5.01 34.43 -33.47
N ILE A 948 5.90 34.01 -32.56
CA ILE A 948 6.90 32.95 -32.81
C ILE A 948 6.19 31.65 -33.20
N CYS A 949 5.25 31.18 -32.39
CA CYS A 949 4.55 29.93 -32.65
C CYS A 949 3.68 30.00 -33.92
N ALA A 950 3.04 31.13 -34.20
CA ALA A 950 2.27 31.32 -35.44
C ALA A 950 3.17 31.34 -36.69
N HIS A 951 4.35 31.98 -36.62
CA HIS A 951 5.31 32.01 -37.73
C HIS A 951 5.94 30.64 -37.98
N ALA A 952 6.20 29.87 -36.92
CA ALA A 952 6.74 28.52 -37.02
C ALA A 952 5.72 27.47 -37.47
N GLY A 953 4.41 27.79 -37.52
CA GLY A 953 3.35 26.83 -37.84
C GLY A 953 3.09 25.81 -36.72
N TYR A 954 3.25 26.22 -35.46
CA TYR A 954 3.20 25.35 -34.28
C TYR A 954 1.81 24.73 -34.03
N SER A 955 1.78 23.49 -33.55
CA SER A 955 0.56 22.78 -33.12
C SER A 955 0.77 22.01 -31.80
N GLY A 956 -0.30 21.77 -31.06
CA GLY A 956 -0.25 21.15 -29.73
C GLY A 956 0.13 22.16 -28.63
N ALA A 957 0.66 21.67 -27.51
CA ALA A 957 1.20 22.52 -26.45
C ALA A 957 2.70 22.76 -26.65
N GLY A 958 3.17 23.93 -26.23
CA GLY A 958 4.58 24.32 -26.27
C GLY A 958 4.86 25.42 -25.27
N THR A 959 6.13 25.69 -24.97
CA THR A 959 6.49 26.78 -24.05
C THR A 959 7.59 27.64 -24.65
N VAL A 960 7.34 28.95 -24.71
CA VAL A 960 8.30 29.95 -25.18
C VAL A 960 8.99 30.56 -23.97
N GLU A 961 10.30 30.35 -23.85
CA GLU A 961 11.09 30.78 -22.69
C GLU A 961 11.75 32.14 -22.94
N PHE A 962 11.81 32.96 -21.88
CA PHE A 962 12.38 34.30 -21.87
C PHE A 962 13.21 34.52 -20.60
N LEU A 963 14.21 35.40 -20.73
CA LEU A 963 14.97 35.94 -19.61
C LEU A 963 14.60 37.41 -19.40
N LEU A 964 14.26 37.77 -18.16
CA LEU A 964 13.97 39.14 -17.73
C LEU A 964 15.07 39.61 -16.78
N SER A 965 15.94 40.52 -17.23
CA SER A 965 16.99 41.10 -16.38
C SER A 965 16.43 42.12 -15.39
N ALA A 966 17.15 42.35 -14.28
CA ALA A 966 16.81 43.31 -13.24
C ALA A 966 16.57 44.76 -13.74
N ASN A 967 17.13 45.13 -14.91
CA ASN A 967 16.88 46.43 -15.55
C ASN A 967 15.57 46.50 -16.37
N GLY A 968 14.76 45.43 -16.38
CA GLY A 968 13.51 45.32 -17.14
C GLY A 968 13.65 44.79 -18.57
N THR A 969 14.87 44.50 -19.03
CA THR A 969 15.12 43.96 -20.39
C THR A 969 14.64 42.52 -20.49
N ILE A 970 13.71 42.26 -21.39
CA ILE A 970 13.30 40.91 -21.82
C ILE A 970 14.22 40.48 -22.97
N SER A 971 14.59 39.19 -23.00
CA SER A 971 15.10 38.49 -24.19
C SER A 971 14.39 37.14 -24.32
N PHE A 972 14.00 36.76 -25.53
CA PHE A 972 13.72 35.38 -25.91
C PHE A 972 14.95 34.51 -25.64
N LEU A 973 14.70 33.27 -25.21
CA LEU A 973 15.71 32.25 -24.94
C LEU A 973 15.62 31.10 -25.94
N GLU A 974 14.54 30.31 -25.87
CA GLU A 974 14.24 29.20 -26.78
C GLU A 974 12.75 28.82 -26.74
N VAL A 975 12.32 27.86 -27.57
CA VAL A 975 10.98 27.24 -27.49
C VAL A 975 11.15 25.76 -27.19
N ASN A 976 10.58 25.29 -26.08
CA ASN A 976 10.48 23.87 -25.78
C ASN A 976 9.27 23.30 -26.53
N THR A 977 9.50 22.34 -27.44
CA THR A 977 8.50 21.90 -28.43
C THR A 977 7.65 20.74 -27.92
N ARG A 978 7.23 20.84 -26.66
CA ARG A 978 6.55 19.78 -25.89
C ARG A 978 5.72 20.36 -24.74
N LEU A 979 5.02 19.48 -24.03
CA LEU A 979 4.46 19.79 -22.71
C LEU A 979 5.62 20.08 -21.72
N GLN A 980 5.48 21.10 -20.88
CA GLN A 980 6.42 21.33 -19.76
C GLN A 980 6.01 20.51 -18.54
N VAL A 981 6.97 20.26 -17.64
CA VAL A 981 6.74 19.51 -16.40
C VAL A 981 5.75 20.28 -15.52
N GLU A 982 6.03 21.58 -15.40
CA GLU A 982 5.34 22.66 -14.71
C GLU A 982 4.07 23.18 -15.41
N HIS A 983 3.47 22.40 -16.31
CA HIS A 983 2.15 22.72 -16.86
C HIS A 983 1.03 22.80 -15.80
N PRO A 984 1.01 22.04 -14.68
CA PRO A 984 -0.09 22.05 -13.71
C PRO A 984 -0.39 23.42 -13.10
N VAL A 985 0.60 24.28 -12.82
CA VAL A 985 0.33 25.65 -12.32
C VAL A 985 -0.44 26.50 -13.34
N THR A 986 -0.30 26.20 -14.64
CA THR A 986 -1.13 26.82 -15.68
C THR A 986 -2.53 26.22 -15.75
N GLU A 987 -2.68 24.90 -15.52
CA GLU A 987 -3.99 24.26 -15.43
C GLU A 987 -4.80 24.82 -14.25
N GLU A 988 -4.19 24.90 -13.06
CA GLU A 988 -4.82 25.41 -11.83
C GLU A 988 -5.26 26.88 -11.98
N THR A 989 -4.49 27.70 -12.69
CA THR A 989 -4.82 29.13 -12.90
C THR A 989 -5.75 29.38 -14.08
N THR A 990 -5.90 28.48 -15.05
CA THR A 990 -6.76 28.69 -16.22
C THR A 990 -8.03 27.84 -16.23
N GLY A 991 -8.06 26.75 -15.44
CA GLY A 991 -9.09 25.71 -15.52
C GLY A 991 -9.02 24.86 -16.80
N ILE A 992 -7.95 24.98 -17.60
CA ILE A 992 -7.78 24.25 -18.86
C ILE A 992 -6.91 23.02 -18.61
N ASP A 993 -7.47 21.83 -18.86
CA ASP A 993 -6.69 20.60 -19.00
C ASP A 993 -5.89 20.66 -20.31
N ILE A 994 -4.56 20.80 -20.20
CA ILE A 994 -3.68 21.00 -21.36
C ILE A 994 -3.50 19.68 -22.12
N VAL A 995 -3.45 18.54 -21.42
CA VAL A 995 -3.23 17.22 -22.03
C VAL A 995 -4.45 16.81 -22.88
N ARG A 996 -5.67 16.99 -22.36
CA ARG A 996 -6.91 16.76 -23.13
C ARG A 996 -7.02 17.71 -24.31
N ALA A 997 -6.57 18.97 -24.17
CA ALA A 997 -6.52 19.90 -25.28
C ALA A 997 -5.51 19.46 -26.37
N MET A 998 -4.34 18.94 -25.98
CA MET A 998 -3.36 18.37 -26.92
C MET A 998 -3.94 17.19 -27.70
N ILE A 999 -4.58 16.24 -27.02
CA ILE A 999 -5.25 15.07 -27.65
C ILE A 999 -6.28 15.53 -28.70
N ARG A 1000 -7.16 16.46 -28.34
CA ARG A 1000 -8.20 16.98 -29.23
C ARG A 1000 -7.64 17.75 -30.42
N VAL A 1001 -6.63 18.59 -30.21
CA VAL A 1001 -5.91 19.30 -31.28
C VAL A 1001 -5.26 18.31 -32.24
N ALA A 1002 -4.65 17.25 -31.72
CA ALA A 1002 -4.00 16.23 -32.52
C ALA A 1002 -5.03 15.48 -33.39
N GLN A 1003 -6.21 15.17 -32.84
CA GLN A 1003 -7.40 14.67 -33.55
C GLN A 1003 -8.04 15.69 -34.54
N GLY A 1004 -7.49 16.90 -34.67
CA GLY A 1004 -7.91 17.91 -35.64
C GLY A 1004 -8.94 18.92 -35.12
N ALA A 1005 -9.24 18.97 -33.83
CA ALA A 1005 -10.11 19.98 -33.25
C ALA A 1005 -9.53 21.40 -33.43
N ARG A 1006 -10.42 22.38 -33.56
CA ARG A 1006 -10.09 23.81 -33.51
C ARG A 1006 -10.12 24.29 -32.06
N LEU A 1007 -9.20 25.18 -31.70
CA LEU A 1007 -9.40 26.01 -30.52
C LEU A 1007 -10.57 26.97 -30.81
N THR A 1008 -11.41 27.25 -29.81
CA THR A 1008 -12.53 28.19 -30.01
C THR A 1008 -12.01 29.60 -30.26
N ASP A 1009 -12.77 30.45 -30.94
CA ASP A 1009 -12.42 31.87 -31.13
C ASP A 1009 -12.51 32.70 -29.83
N ASP A 1010 -13.01 32.11 -28.74
CA ASP A 1010 -13.12 32.76 -27.43
C ASP A 1010 -11.74 33.14 -26.87
N GLY A 1011 -11.70 34.20 -26.06
CA GLY A 1011 -10.50 34.59 -25.32
C GLY A 1011 -9.96 33.47 -24.42
N VAL A 1012 -8.69 33.58 -24.05
CA VAL A 1012 -8.14 32.79 -22.93
C VAL A 1012 -8.75 33.32 -21.63
N PRO A 1013 -9.16 32.46 -20.68
CA PRO A 1013 -9.64 32.91 -19.38
C PRO A 1013 -8.60 33.76 -18.64
N GLU A 1014 -9.05 34.79 -17.92
CA GLU A 1014 -8.17 35.51 -17.00
C GLU A 1014 -7.71 34.56 -15.87
N PRO A 1015 -6.44 34.65 -15.41
CA PRO A 1015 -5.92 33.77 -14.37
C PRO A 1015 -6.73 33.80 -13.07
N ILE A 1016 -7.14 32.62 -12.61
CA ILE A 1016 -7.87 32.39 -11.36
C ILE A 1016 -6.85 32.19 -10.23
N GLY A 1017 -6.62 33.25 -9.46
CA GLY A 1017 -5.72 33.20 -8.30
C GLY A 1017 -4.26 32.99 -8.67
N HIS A 1018 -3.56 32.18 -7.88
CA HIS A 1018 -2.12 31.94 -8.01
C HIS A 1018 -1.78 30.51 -7.59
N ALA A 1019 -0.91 29.84 -8.34
CA ALA A 1019 -0.43 28.48 -8.08
C ALA A 1019 1.09 28.44 -8.01
N ILE A 1020 1.64 27.64 -7.08
CA ILE A 1020 3.07 27.39 -6.90
C ILE A 1020 3.30 25.88 -6.92
N GLU A 1021 4.21 25.41 -7.75
CA GLU A 1021 4.64 24.01 -7.85
C GLU A 1021 6.04 23.84 -7.24
N PHE A 1022 6.23 22.73 -6.55
CA PHE A 1022 7.51 22.30 -5.99
C PHE A 1022 7.84 20.92 -6.54
N ARG A 1023 8.97 20.78 -7.25
CA ARG A 1023 9.46 19.46 -7.68
C ARG A 1023 10.05 18.71 -6.50
N ILE A 1024 9.57 17.50 -6.25
CA ILE A 1024 9.94 16.68 -5.10
C ILE A 1024 10.94 15.63 -5.58
N ASN A 1025 12.21 15.98 -5.61
CA ASN A 1025 13.29 15.10 -6.07
C ASN A 1025 13.93 14.31 -4.91
N ALA A 1026 14.37 13.08 -5.21
CA ALA A 1026 15.13 12.19 -4.35
C ALA A 1026 16.61 12.62 -4.31
N GLU A 1027 16.87 13.78 -3.73
CA GLU A 1027 18.19 14.42 -3.69
C GLU A 1027 18.51 14.94 -2.29
N ASP A 1028 19.71 14.63 -1.79
CA ASP A 1028 20.24 15.16 -0.53
C ASP A 1028 20.71 16.61 -0.72
N SER A 1029 19.80 17.56 -0.52
CA SER A 1029 20.10 19.00 -0.58
C SER A 1029 21.18 19.44 0.43
N GLY A 1030 21.42 18.72 1.54
CA GLY A 1030 22.51 18.96 2.47
C GLY A 1030 23.88 18.51 1.95
N ARG A 1031 23.93 17.60 0.97
CA ARG A 1031 25.15 17.20 0.23
C ARG A 1031 25.21 17.80 -1.17
N GLY A 1032 24.68 19.01 -1.32
CA GLY A 1032 24.68 19.72 -2.60
C GLY A 1032 23.76 19.06 -3.64
N PHE A 1033 22.64 18.48 -3.21
CA PHE A 1033 21.63 17.78 -4.03
C PHE A 1033 22.23 16.60 -4.81
N LEU A 1034 22.83 15.67 -4.07
CA LEU A 1034 23.26 14.38 -4.60
C LEU A 1034 22.04 13.45 -4.75
N PRO A 1035 21.77 12.85 -5.92
CA PRO A 1035 20.67 11.89 -6.08
C PRO A 1035 20.82 10.68 -5.14
N THR A 1036 19.71 10.26 -4.53
CA THR A 1036 19.66 9.13 -3.60
C THR A 1036 18.61 8.10 -4.06
N PRO A 1037 18.94 7.23 -5.03
CA PRO A 1037 18.08 6.11 -5.39
C PRO A 1037 18.00 5.10 -4.24
N GLY A 1038 16.82 4.54 -4.01
CA GLY A 1038 16.55 3.67 -2.87
C GLY A 1038 15.06 3.43 -2.62
N PRO A 1039 14.72 2.59 -1.63
CA PRO A 1039 13.35 2.32 -1.24
C PRO A 1039 12.74 3.48 -0.43
N ILE A 1040 11.48 3.78 -0.66
CA ILE A 1040 10.73 4.79 0.10
C ILE A 1040 10.01 4.08 1.25
N THR A 1041 10.48 4.27 2.49
CA THR A 1041 9.92 3.57 3.66
C THR A 1041 8.72 4.30 4.28
N LEU A 1042 8.60 5.61 4.03
CA LEU A 1042 7.43 6.42 4.37
C LEU A 1042 7.17 7.42 3.24
N TRP A 1043 5.91 7.58 2.85
CA TRP A 1043 5.46 8.67 1.96
C TRP A 1043 4.14 9.24 2.50
N SER A 1044 4.23 10.25 3.37
CA SER A 1044 3.05 10.92 3.92
C SER A 1044 2.73 12.15 3.09
N ALA A 1045 1.88 11.99 2.07
CA ALA A 1045 1.46 13.06 1.18
C ALA A 1045 0.59 14.14 1.87
N PRO A 1046 0.80 15.45 1.59
CA PRO A 1046 -0.02 16.53 2.14
C PRO A 1046 -1.36 16.68 1.39
N GLY A 1047 -2.34 17.35 1.99
CA GLY A 1047 -3.67 17.48 1.39
C GLY A 1047 -4.50 18.66 1.89
N GLY A 1048 -5.80 18.64 1.57
CA GLY A 1048 -6.75 19.71 1.89
C GLY A 1048 -6.83 20.81 0.85
N ILE A 1049 -7.45 21.95 1.20
CA ILE A 1049 -7.83 22.99 0.24
C ILE A 1049 -6.63 23.57 -0.54
N GLY A 1050 -6.73 23.55 -1.87
CA GLY A 1050 -5.73 24.10 -2.78
C GLY A 1050 -4.43 23.30 -2.83
N ILE A 1051 -4.46 22.00 -2.52
CA ILE A 1051 -3.32 21.08 -2.67
C ILE A 1051 -3.64 20.06 -3.76
N ARG A 1052 -2.81 20.01 -4.80
CA ARG A 1052 -2.76 18.95 -5.81
C ARG A 1052 -1.39 18.27 -5.71
N LEU A 1053 -1.36 16.94 -5.76
CA LEU A 1053 -0.13 16.16 -5.78
C LEU A 1053 -0.13 15.26 -7.01
N ASP A 1054 0.78 15.57 -7.90
CA ASP A 1054 1.08 14.83 -9.13
C ASP A 1054 2.29 13.92 -8.78
N SER A 1055 1.99 12.75 -8.17
CA SER A 1055 2.98 11.87 -7.53
C SER A 1055 3.61 10.89 -8.50
N GLY A 1056 4.93 10.66 -8.33
CA GLY A 1056 5.91 9.88 -9.12
C GLY A 1056 6.31 8.52 -8.52
N VAL A 1057 5.87 8.17 -7.30
CA VAL A 1057 6.33 6.99 -6.53
C VAL A 1057 5.33 6.55 -5.44
N GLU A 1058 5.65 5.45 -4.75
CA GLU A 1058 4.86 4.86 -3.64
C GLU A 1058 5.59 4.82 -2.30
N GLN A 1059 4.82 4.88 -1.21
CA GLN A 1059 4.86 3.92 -0.10
C GLN A 1059 5.46 2.55 -0.43
N GLY A 1060 6.72 2.26 -0.09
CA GLY A 1060 7.35 0.95 -0.35
C GLY A 1060 7.88 0.77 -1.77
N GLY A 1061 7.63 1.75 -2.66
CA GLY A 1061 8.22 1.81 -3.99
C GLY A 1061 9.72 2.15 -3.96
N GLN A 1062 10.36 2.08 -5.13
CA GLN A 1062 11.79 2.33 -5.28
C GLN A 1062 12.06 3.46 -6.26
N VAL A 1063 12.93 4.40 -5.88
CA VAL A 1063 13.55 5.36 -6.80
C VAL A 1063 14.70 4.66 -7.51
N ALA A 1064 14.54 4.40 -8.81
CA ALA A 1064 15.55 3.77 -9.64
C ALA A 1064 16.74 4.72 -9.92
N GLY A 1065 17.96 4.18 -9.91
CA GLY A 1065 19.19 4.98 -10.10
C GLY A 1065 19.50 5.36 -11.56
N GLN A 1066 18.74 4.84 -12.52
CA GLN A 1066 18.96 5.03 -13.96
C GLN A 1066 18.05 6.08 -14.60
N PHE A 1067 17.13 6.68 -13.84
CA PHE A 1067 16.12 7.64 -14.31
C PHE A 1067 16.20 8.99 -13.56
N ASP A 1068 15.24 9.88 -13.81
CA ASP A 1068 15.13 11.18 -13.14
C ASP A 1068 14.88 10.99 -11.63
N SER A 1069 15.45 11.88 -10.81
CA SER A 1069 15.27 11.86 -9.34
C SER A 1069 13.88 12.35 -8.90
N MET A 1070 13.08 12.95 -9.78
CA MET A 1070 11.78 13.53 -9.46
C MET A 1070 10.74 12.48 -9.05
N MET A 1071 10.39 12.48 -7.77
CA MET A 1071 9.38 11.62 -7.15
C MET A 1071 7.97 12.21 -7.14
N ALA A 1072 7.76 13.52 -7.30
CA ALA A 1072 6.43 14.13 -7.43
C ALA A 1072 6.52 15.61 -7.83
N LYS A 1073 5.37 16.21 -8.18
CA LYS A 1073 5.12 17.66 -8.13
C LYS A 1073 4.06 17.97 -7.09
N LEU A 1074 4.38 18.81 -6.11
CA LEU A 1074 3.41 19.36 -5.16
C LEU A 1074 2.94 20.71 -5.68
N ILE A 1075 1.67 20.83 -6.05
CA ILE A 1075 1.06 22.05 -6.59
C ILE A 1075 0.12 22.67 -5.55
N VAL A 1076 0.31 23.96 -5.31
CA VAL A 1076 -0.34 24.70 -4.23
C VAL A 1076 -1.02 25.95 -4.78
N THR A 1077 -2.35 25.92 -4.81
CA THR A 1077 -3.21 26.96 -5.37
C THR A 1077 -3.83 27.82 -4.27
N GLY A 1078 -3.90 29.12 -4.48
CA GLY A 1078 -4.54 30.11 -3.60
C GLY A 1078 -5.30 31.19 -4.38
N PRO A 1079 -6.23 31.95 -3.76
CA PRO A 1079 -6.85 33.13 -4.38
C PRO A 1079 -5.84 34.25 -4.66
N ASP A 1080 -4.68 34.24 -4.00
CA ASP A 1080 -3.54 35.13 -4.20
C ASP A 1080 -2.23 34.40 -3.83
N ARG A 1081 -1.09 34.97 -4.24
CA ARG A 1081 0.25 34.42 -4.00
C ARG A 1081 0.55 34.24 -2.50
N ALA A 1082 0.11 35.17 -1.65
CA ALA A 1082 0.34 35.12 -0.22
C ALA A 1082 -0.37 33.91 0.42
N THR A 1083 -1.59 33.62 -0.02
CA THR A 1083 -2.37 32.45 0.42
C THR A 1083 -1.79 31.15 -0.13
N ALA A 1084 -1.28 31.15 -1.37
CA ALA A 1084 -0.55 30.00 -1.93
C ALA A 1084 0.71 29.69 -1.09
N ILE A 1085 1.52 30.70 -0.75
CA ILE A 1085 2.69 30.55 0.14
C ILE A 1085 2.29 30.03 1.52
N ALA A 1086 1.23 30.57 2.13
CA ALA A 1086 0.74 30.11 3.43
C ALA A 1086 0.27 28.63 3.40
N ARG A 1087 -0.38 28.21 2.31
CA ARG A 1087 -0.75 26.81 2.06
C ARG A 1087 0.48 25.93 1.80
N ALA A 1088 1.50 26.45 1.12
CA ALA A 1088 2.73 25.71 0.82
C ALA A 1088 3.57 25.45 2.08
N ARG A 1089 3.70 26.44 2.98
CA ARG A 1089 4.32 26.28 4.31
C ARG A 1089 3.64 25.20 5.14
N ARG A 1090 2.32 25.04 5.00
CA ARG A 1090 1.54 23.96 5.61
C ARG A 1090 1.83 22.62 4.93
N ALA A 1091 1.65 22.55 3.62
CA ALA A 1091 1.78 21.31 2.86
C ALA A 1091 3.19 20.71 2.95
N LEU A 1092 4.24 21.50 2.77
CA LEU A 1092 5.63 21.02 2.88
C LEU A 1092 6.00 20.57 4.30
N ARG A 1093 5.34 21.09 5.35
CA ARG A 1093 5.51 20.62 6.74
C ARG A 1093 4.75 19.32 7.01
N GLU A 1094 3.59 19.15 6.38
CA GLU A 1094 2.78 17.92 6.43
C GLU A 1094 3.45 16.80 5.63
N PHE A 1095 4.08 17.10 4.48
CA PHE A 1095 4.77 16.12 3.64
C PHE A 1095 5.95 15.48 4.39
N ARG A 1096 5.96 14.15 4.50
CA ARG A 1096 7.10 13.36 5.00
C ARG A 1096 7.50 12.31 3.98
N ILE A 1097 8.81 12.16 3.80
CA ILE A 1097 9.42 11.13 2.95
C ILE A 1097 10.59 10.56 3.75
N GLU A 1098 10.65 9.23 3.90
CA GLU A 1098 11.73 8.50 4.57
C GLU A 1098 12.19 7.33 3.68
N GLY A 1099 13.38 6.78 3.96
CA GLY A 1099 14.00 5.73 3.15
C GLY A 1099 14.86 6.23 1.98
N VAL A 1100 14.58 7.43 1.47
CA VAL A 1100 15.44 8.20 0.56
C VAL A 1100 15.58 9.64 1.06
N ALA A 1101 16.68 10.32 0.69
CA ALA A 1101 16.77 11.76 0.91
C ALA A 1101 15.82 12.48 -0.05
N SER A 1102 15.37 13.69 0.33
CA SER A 1102 14.50 14.49 -0.53
C SER A 1102 14.79 15.98 -0.40
N VAL A 1103 14.36 16.76 -1.39
CA VAL A 1103 14.44 18.22 -1.41
C VAL A 1103 13.40 18.93 -0.51
N LEU A 1104 12.60 18.19 0.26
CA LEU A 1104 11.63 18.79 1.20
C LEU A 1104 12.26 19.78 2.22
N PRO A 1105 13.44 19.52 2.82
CA PRO A 1105 14.11 20.49 3.69
C PRO A 1105 14.52 21.77 2.97
N PHE A 1106 14.99 21.66 1.72
CA PHE A 1106 15.31 22.81 0.87
C PHE A 1106 14.07 23.67 0.61
N HIS A 1107 12.95 23.07 0.17
CA HIS A 1107 11.72 23.80 -0.10
C HIS A 1107 11.13 24.49 1.15
N ARG A 1108 11.27 23.87 2.32
CA ARG A 1108 10.94 24.51 3.61
C ARG A 1108 11.81 25.74 3.86
N ALA A 1109 13.12 25.64 3.65
CA ALA A 1109 14.05 26.77 3.81
C ALA A 1109 13.79 27.90 2.80
N VAL A 1110 13.39 27.59 1.57
CA VAL A 1110 12.96 28.57 0.55
C VAL A 1110 11.74 29.36 1.01
N LEU A 1111 10.75 28.72 1.62
CA LEU A 1111 9.57 29.43 2.12
C LEU A 1111 9.81 30.30 3.36
N GLU A 1112 10.95 30.16 4.03
CA GLU A 1112 11.36 31.07 5.11
C GLU A 1112 12.29 32.19 4.60
N ALA A 1113 12.50 32.31 3.28
CA ALA A 1113 13.32 33.34 2.67
C ALA A 1113 12.48 34.57 2.24
N PRO A 1114 12.70 35.77 2.83
CA PRO A 1114 12.03 37.01 2.41
C PRO A 1114 12.27 37.33 0.92
N GLU A 1115 13.42 36.95 0.39
CA GLU A 1115 13.79 37.11 -1.01
C GLU A 1115 12.85 36.35 -1.95
N PHE A 1116 12.20 35.27 -1.49
CA PHE A 1116 11.17 34.53 -2.25
C PHE A 1116 9.74 34.97 -1.87
N THR A 1117 9.46 35.26 -0.61
CA THR A 1117 8.08 35.53 -0.16
C THR A 1117 7.66 36.98 -0.27
N ASP A 1118 8.53 37.91 0.13
CA ASP A 1118 8.17 39.30 0.44
C ASP A 1118 8.76 40.28 -0.59
N ASP A 1119 10.07 40.19 -0.86
CA ASP A 1119 10.82 41.12 -1.70
C ASP A 1119 10.92 40.69 -3.18
N PHE A 1120 10.73 39.38 -3.45
CA PHE A 1120 10.92 38.72 -4.75
C PHE A 1120 12.22 39.09 -5.50
N ALA A 1121 13.34 38.88 -4.82
CA ALA A 1121 14.70 39.11 -5.33
C ALA A 1121 15.34 37.87 -6.00
N VAL A 1122 14.58 36.80 -6.21
CA VAL A 1122 15.05 35.52 -6.81
C VAL A 1122 15.40 35.70 -8.29
N HIS A 1123 16.50 35.05 -8.68
CA HIS A 1123 17.01 34.95 -10.04
C HIS A 1123 17.59 33.56 -10.29
N THR A 1124 17.89 33.21 -11.55
CA THR A 1124 18.34 31.88 -12.02
C THR A 1124 19.63 31.30 -11.43
N ARG A 1125 20.26 32.00 -10.47
CA ARG A 1125 21.48 31.59 -9.74
C ARG A 1125 21.37 31.84 -8.23
N TRP A 1126 20.19 32.18 -7.73
CA TRP A 1126 19.97 32.62 -6.35
C TRP A 1126 20.34 31.52 -5.33
N ILE A 1127 20.12 30.24 -5.69
CA ILE A 1127 20.49 29.09 -4.87
C ILE A 1127 22.01 29.01 -4.65
N GLU A 1128 22.82 29.19 -5.70
CA GLU A 1128 24.28 29.08 -5.62
C GLU A 1128 24.99 30.36 -5.19
N THR A 1129 24.27 31.48 -5.02
CA THR A 1129 24.86 32.78 -4.67
C THR A 1129 24.30 33.27 -3.34
N ASP A 1130 23.11 33.85 -3.36
CA ASP A 1130 22.54 34.58 -2.23
C ASP A 1130 21.95 33.67 -1.14
N PHE A 1131 21.49 32.46 -1.51
CA PHE A 1131 20.84 31.52 -0.60
C PHE A 1131 21.77 30.41 -0.09
N ALA A 1132 22.97 30.27 -0.66
CA ALA A 1132 23.89 29.15 -0.39
C ALA A 1132 24.23 29.01 1.11
N ASP A 1133 24.62 30.10 1.77
CA ASP A 1133 24.94 30.11 3.21
C ASP A 1133 23.71 29.78 4.07
N ARG A 1134 22.53 30.24 3.69
CA ARG A 1134 21.28 29.96 4.40
C ARG A 1134 20.88 28.49 4.24
N LEU A 1135 21.05 27.91 3.05
CA LEU A 1135 20.80 26.51 2.78
C LEU A 1135 21.73 25.61 3.60
N ALA A 1136 23.03 25.90 3.60
CA ALA A 1136 24.03 25.16 4.38
C ALA A 1136 23.78 25.25 5.90
N ALA A 1137 23.23 26.37 6.40
CA ALA A 1137 22.84 26.50 7.80
C ALA A 1137 21.50 25.80 8.13
N ALA A 1138 20.56 25.74 7.19
CA ALA A 1138 19.19 25.26 7.43
C ALA A 1138 19.00 23.75 7.20
N VAL A 1139 19.81 23.13 6.33
CA VAL A 1139 19.65 21.74 5.92
C VAL A 1139 20.89 20.92 6.29
N GLN A 1140 20.69 19.87 7.06
CA GLN A 1140 21.74 18.90 7.39
C GLN A 1140 21.79 17.78 6.33
N PRO A 1141 22.98 17.23 6.04
CA PRO A 1141 23.14 16.03 5.22
C PRO A 1141 22.27 14.86 5.72
N ALA A 1142 21.68 14.10 4.79
CA ALA A 1142 20.95 12.90 5.12
C ALA A 1142 21.92 11.72 5.43
N ASP A 1143 21.36 10.70 6.09
CA ASP A 1143 22.02 9.40 6.28
C ASP A 1143 22.19 8.69 4.92
N ARG A 1144 23.30 7.97 4.77
CA ARG A 1144 23.58 7.22 3.53
C ARG A 1144 22.72 5.97 3.47
N VAL A 1145 21.96 5.85 2.39
CA VAL A 1145 21.16 4.68 2.04
C VAL A 1145 21.91 3.86 0.98
N THR A 1146 22.00 2.55 1.18
CA THR A 1146 22.56 1.63 0.18
C THR A 1146 21.48 1.27 -0.83
N PRO A 1147 21.67 1.50 -2.15
CA PRO A 1147 20.69 1.10 -3.16
C PRO A 1147 20.44 -0.41 -3.16
N VAL A 1148 19.19 -0.82 -3.28
CA VAL A 1148 18.82 -2.22 -3.51
C VAL A 1148 19.10 -2.55 -4.98
N PRO A 1149 19.89 -3.61 -5.31
CA PRO A 1149 20.15 -3.98 -6.71
C PRO A 1149 18.88 -4.43 -7.43
N ASP A 1150 18.72 -4.00 -8.69
CA ASP A 1150 17.64 -4.46 -9.57
C ASP A 1150 17.62 -5.99 -9.66
N GLN A 1151 16.43 -6.59 -9.56
CA GLN A 1151 16.28 -8.03 -9.78
C GLN A 1151 16.36 -8.36 -11.28
N PRO A 1152 17.33 -9.17 -11.74
CA PRO A 1152 17.42 -9.54 -13.15
C PRO A 1152 16.22 -10.36 -13.62
N MET A 1153 15.78 -10.11 -14.85
CA MET A 1153 14.67 -10.83 -15.50
C MET A 1153 15.20 -11.98 -16.37
N LEU A 1154 14.79 -13.20 -16.06
CA LEU A 1154 15.00 -14.36 -16.92
C LEU A 1154 13.92 -14.40 -18.01
N ARG A 1155 14.35 -14.24 -19.27
CA ARG A 1155 13.51 -14.40 -20.47
C ARG A 1155 13.65 -15.80 -21.04
N LEU A 1156 12.54 -16.50 -21.22
CA LEU A 1156 12.50 -17.87 -21.72
C LEU A 1156 11.25 -18.10 -22.57
N SER A 1157 11.33 -19.00 -23.56
CA SER A 1157 10.18 -19.35 -24.38
C SER A 1157 9.55 -20.65 -23.90
N ILE A 1158 8.24 -20.64 -23.69
CA ILE A 1158 7.41 -21.81 -23.41
C ILE A 1158 6.52 -22.13 -24.62
N GLU A 1159 6.03 -23.36 -24.73
CA GLU A 1159 5.04 -23.74 -25.74
C GLU A 1159 3.72 -24.09 -25.04
N ILE A 1160 2.65 -23.39 -25.41
CA ILE A 1160 1.28 -23.62 -24.93
C ILE A 1160 0.42 -23.93 -26.17
N ASP A 1161 -0.29 -25.06 -26.18
CA ASP A 1161 -1.15 -25.50 -27.28
C ASP A 1161 -0.50 -25.45 -28.68
N GLY A 1162 0.78 -25.80 -28.77
CA GLY A 1162 1.55 -25.77 -30.03
C GLY A 1162 1.94 -24.36 -30.50
N ARG A 1163 1.79 -23.35 -29.65
CA ARG A 1163 2.22 -21.96 -29.89
C ARG A 1163 3.34 -21.60 -28.94
N ARG A 1164 4.40 -21.01 -29.48
CA ARG A 1164 5.48 -20.44 -28.68
C ARG A 1164 5.01 -19.12 -28.04
N HIS A 1165 5.15 -19.02 -26.74
CA HIS A 1165 4.97 -17.81 -25.94
C HIS A 1165 6.31 -17.45 -25.31
N ASP A 1166 6.65 -16.16 -25.30
CA ASP A 1166 7.84 -15.67 -24.59
C ASP A 1166 7.41 -15.17 -23.20
N LEU A 1167 8.12 -15.62 -22.18
CA LEU A 1167 7.84 -15.41 -20.77
C LEU A 1167 9.04 -14.70 -20.13
N ALA A 1168 8.78 -13.64 -19.36
CA ALA A 1168 9.78 -12.96 -18.54
C ALA A 1168 9.43 -13.17 -17.06
N LEU A 1169 10.35 -13.74 -16.28
CA LEU A 1169 10.19 -13.98 -14.85
C LEU A 1169 11.36 -13.35 -14.08
N PRO A 1170 11.15 -12.82 -12.86
CA PRO A 1170 12.27 -12.47 -11.98
C PRO A 1170 13.15 -13.71 -11.75
N GLN A 1171 14.47 -13.59 -11.88
CA GLN A 1171 15.39 -14.73 -11.83
C GLN A 1171 15.31 -15.52 -10.52
N GLY A 1172 14.93 -14.87 -9.41
CA GLY A 1172 14.67 -15.52 -8.13
C GLY A 1172 13.50 -16.52 -8.15
N LEU A 1173 12.51 -16.36 -9.03
CA LEU A 1173 11.32 -17.22 -9.10
C LEU A 1173 11.65 -18.65 -9.58
N LEU A 1174 12.77 -18.81 -10.32
CA LEU A 1174 13.26 -20.11 -10.82
C LEU A 1174 14.49 -20.63 -10.06
N ALA A 1175 14.94 -19.93 -9.02
CA ALA A 1175 16.08 -20.35 -8.19
C ALA A 1175 15.83 -21.67 -7.41
N ALA A 1176 14.60 -22.17 -7.39
CA ALA A 1176 14.26 -23.50 -6.87
C ALA A 1176 14.87 -24.67 -7.69
N ALA A 1177 15.47 -24.42 -8.86
CA ALA A 1177 15.96 -25.48 -9.75
C ALA A 1177 17.26 -25.17 -10.54
N ALA A 1178 18.26 -24.51 -9.94
CA ALA A 1178 19.61 -24.42 -10.54
C ALA A 1178 20.73 -24.28 -9.48
N PRO A 1179 21.93 -24.86 -9.70
CA PRO A 1179 23.09 -24.59 -8.85
C PRO A 1179 23.64 -23.19 -9.12
N ALA A 1180 24.00 -22.47 -8.06
CA ALA A 1180 24.46 -21.08 -8.16
C ALA A 1180 25.72 -20.92 -9.03
N ALA A 1181 25.68 -19.95 -9.95
CA ALA A 1181 26.88 -19.38 -10.55
C ALA A 1181 27.65 -18.56 -9.50
N PRO A 1182 28.98 -18.44 -9.59
CA PRO A 1182 29.78 -17.74 -8.58
C PRO A 1182 29.49 -16.24 -8.61
N GLN A 1183 29.18 -15.66 -7.45
CA GLN A 1183 28.98 -14.22 -7.32
C GLN A 1183 30.30 -13.48 -7.06
N GLU A 1184 30.38 -12.25 -7.58
CA GLU A 1184 31.58 -11.44 -7.67
C GLU A 1184 32.08 -10.89 -6.31
N ALA A 1185 33.27 -10.29 -6.34
CA ALA A 1185 34.08 -9.98 -5.17
C ALA A 1185 33.46 -8.92 -4.23
N ALA A 1186 33.81 -9.02 -2.96
CA ALA A 1186 33.49 -8.00 -1.95
C ALA A 1186 34.06 -6.63 -2.35
N SER A 1187 33.31 -5.56 -2.05
CA SER A 1187 33.77 -4.19 -2.21
C SER A 1187 34.95 -3.91 -1.27
N ASP A 1188 36.11 -3.65 -1.84
CA ASP A 1188 37.31 -3.25 -1.13
C ASP A 1188 37.09 -1.88 -0.47
N PRO A 1189 37.13 -1.75 0.88
CA PRO A 1189 36.82 -0.50 1.58
C PRO A 1189 37.83 0.62 1.28
N ASP A 1190 39.05 0.24 0.87
CA ASP A 1190 40.09 1.17 0.42
C ASP A 1190 39.80 1.70 -1.00
N CYS A 1191 38.84 1.11 -1.73
CA CYS A 1191 38.53 1.45 -3.12
C CYS A 1191 37.46 2.54 -3.23
N VAL A 1192 37.89 3.76 -3.55
CA VAL A 1192 37.00 4.86 -3.91
C VAL A 1192 36.39 4.60 -5.29
N SER A 1193 35.06 4.48 -5.32
CA SER A 1193 34.29 4.21 -6.54
C SER A 1193 33.56 5.46 -7.03
N ALA A 1194 33.23 5.51 -8.33
CA ALA A 1194 32.48 6.59 -8.95
C ALA A 1194 31.04 6.66 -8.39
N PRO A 1195 30.62 7.76 -7.73
CA PRO A 1195 29.30 7.88 -7.11
C PRO A 1195 28.19 8.18 -8.11
N VAL A 1196 28.52 8.56 -9.35
CA VAL A 1196 27.59 8.80 -10.45
C VAL A 1196 28.19 8.24 -11.74
N ALA A 1197 27.34 7.84 -12.69
CA ALA A 1197 27.79 7.51 -14.03
C ALA A 1197 28.15 8.79 -14.80
N GLY A 1198 29.39 8.91 -15.29
CA GLY A 1198 29.90 10.13 -15.90
C GLY A 1198 31.33 10.00 -16.40
N THR A 1199 31.88 11.07 -16.96
CA THR A 1199 33.26 11.11 -17.45
C THR A 1199 34.19 11.67 -16.38
N LEU A 1200 35.29 10.97 -16.05
CA LEU A 1200 36.29 11.48 -15.13
C LEU A 1200 37.01 12.69 -15.75
N SER A 1201 36.64 13.89 -15.33
CA SER A 1201 37.05 15.15 -15.98
C SER A 1201 38.42 15.65 -15.54
N LEU A 1202 38.79 15.45 -14.26
CA LEU A 1202 40.05 15.94 -13.69
C LEU A 1202 40.43 15.16 -12.43
N TRP A 1203 41.73 14.90 -12.24
CA TRP A 1203 42.29 14.54 -10.94
C TRP A 1203 42.85 15.76 -10.19
N GLN A 1204 42.43 15.95 -8.93
CA GLN A 1204 42.92 17.02 -8.06
C GLN A 1204 44.17 16.59 -7.25
N ALA A 1205 44.21 15.34 -6.78
CA ALA A 1205 45.35 14.77 -6.05
C ALA A 1205 46.25 13.92 -6.96
N ALA A 1206 47.57 14.04 -6.82
CA ALA A 1206 48.55 13.30 -7.62
C ALA A 1206 48.52 11.78 -7.31
N ASP A 1207 48.92 10.96 -8.28
CA ASP A 1207 49.08 9.51 -8.04
C ASP A 1207 50.22 9.26 -7.03
N GLY A 1208 49.96 8.43 -6.03
CA GLY A 1208 50.85 8.23 -4.87
C GLY A 1208 50.89 9.38 -3.85
N ALA A 1209 50.02 10.39 -3.96
CA ALA A 1209 49.91 11.47 -2.99
C ALA A 1209 49.32 11.00 -1.66
N HIS A 1210 49.68 11.68 -0.57
CA HIS A 1210 49.00 11.54 0.72
C HIS A 1210 47.80 12.50 0.73
N VAL A 1211 46.63 12.00 1.12
CA VAL A 1211 45.37 12.75 1.15
C VAL A 1211 44.70 12.61 2.51
N GLN A 1212 43.95 13.62 2.93
CA GLN A 1212 43.19 13.64 4.18
C GLN A 1212 41.72 13.25 3.98
N ALA A 1213 41.06 12.78 5.03
CA ALA A 1213 39.62 12.50 4.98
C ALA A 1213 38.83 13.78 4.64
N GLY A 1214 37.98 13.72 3.61
CA GLY A 1214 37.25 14.88 3.06
C GLY A 1214 38.04 15.74 2.06
N GLU A 1215 39.28 15.38 1.72
CA GLU A 1215 40.05 16.08 0.69
C GLU A 1215 39.57 15.68 -0.72
N VAL A 1216 39.35 16.67 -1.60
CA VAL A 1216 38.89 16.41 -2.97
C VAL A 1216 40.01 15.81 -3.82
N ILE A 1217 39.83 14.58 -4.28
CA ILE A 1217 40.81 13.82 -5.05
C ILE A 1217 40.54 13.84 -6.56
N ALA A 1218 39.28 13.94 -6.99
CA ALA A 1218 38.89 13.88 -8.41
C ALA A 1218 37.57 14.62 -8.69
N VAL A 1219 37.24 14.81 -9.97
CA VAL A 1219 35.99 15.41 -10.44
C VAL A 1219 35.39 14.59 -11.59
N ILE A 1220 34.17 14.06 -11.42
CA ILE A 1220 33.40 13.40 -12.48
C ILE A 1220 32.38 14.37 -13.07
N GLU A 1221 32.30 14.45 -14.39
CA GLU A 1221 31.28 15.18 -15.14
C GLU A 1221 30.14 14.22 -15.56
N ALA A 1222 28.96 14.41 -14.98
CA ALA A 1222 27.75 13.66 -15.26
C ALA A 1222 26.58 14.63 -15.50
N MET A 1223 25.75 14.40 -16.52
CA MET A 1223 24.56 15.24 -16.81
C MET A 1223 24.85 16.76 -16.89
N LYS A 1224 26.02 17.16 -17.45
CA LYS A 1224 26.55 18.54 -17.49
C LYS A 1224 26.87 19.16 -16.13
N MET A 1225 27.01 18.34 -15.08
CA MET A 1225 27.41 18.74 -13.74
C MET A 1225 28.74 18.12 -13.36
N GLU A 1226 29.62 18.93 -12.77
CA GLU A 1226 30.83 18.47 -12.10
C GLU A 1226 30.50 18.05 -10.65
N THR A 1227 30.91 16.82 -10.31
CA THR A 1227 30.76 16.15 -9.02
C THR A 1227 32.15 15.88 -8.46
N THR A 1228 32.50 16.55 -7.36
CA THR A 1228 33.76 16.35 -6.63
C THR A 1228 33.75 15.04 -5.87
N ILE A 1229 34.86 14.31 -5.95
CA ILE A 1229 35.08 13.06 -5.23
C ILE A 1229 36.04 13.34 -4.08
N GLU A 1230 35.62 13.04 -2.86
CA GLU A 1230 36.41 13.22 -1.64
C GLU A 1230 37.00 11.89 -1.16
N ALA A 1231 38.16 11.95 -0.52
CA ALA A 1231 38.78 10.80 0.13
C ALA A 1231 37.97 10.39 1.38
N PRO A 1232 37.49 9.12 1.49
CA PRO A 1232 36.70 8.65 2.64
C PRO A 1232 37.49 8.58 3.95
N HIS A 1233 38.82 8.43 3.89
CA HIS A 1233 39.74 8.47 5.02
C HIS A 1233 41.11 8.99 4.58
N ALA A 1234 42.00 9.26 5.53
CA ALA A 1234 43.37 9.62 5.22
C ALA A 1234 44.19 8.41 4.72
N GLY A 1235 45.18 8.65 3.85
CA GLY A 1235 46.08 7.61 3.35
C GLY A 1235 46.75 7.98 2.01
N ARG A 1236 47.35 6.98 1.36
CA ARG A 1236 48.02 7.09 0.06
C ARG A 1236 47.08 6.78 -1.10
N LEU A 1237 46.81 7.77 -1.94
CA LEU A 1237 46.00 7.65 -3.14
C LEU A 1237 46.74 6.90 -4.26
N THR A 1238 46.11 5.89 -4.82
CA THR A 1238 46.49 5.20 -6.07
C THR A 1238 45.36 5.34 -7.07
N ARG A 1239 45.61 5.91 -8.25
CA ARG A 1239 44.58 6.12 -9.29
C ARG A 1239 44.28 4.83 -10.05
N LEU A 1240 43.01 4.48 -10.19
CA LEU A 1240 42.55 3.29 -10.94
C LEU A 1240 41.91 3.63 -12.29
N ALA A 1241 41.37 4.86 -12.43
CA ALA A 1241 40.76 5.36 -13.67
C ALA A 1241 41.59 6.48 -14.33
N ALA A 1242 41.64 6.46 -15.67
CA ALA A 1242 42.28 7.50 -16.46
C ALA A 1242 41.38 8.74 -16.64
N GLU A 1243 42.00 9.92 -16.72
CA GLU A 1243 41.29 11.16 -17.07
C GLU A 1243 40.70 11.05 -18.48
N GLY A 1244 39.46 11.52 -18.66
CA GLY A 1244 38.65 11.32 -19.86
C GLY A 1244 37.91 9.97 -19.95
N ALA A 1245 38.06 9.06 -18.98
CA ALA A 1245 37.34 7.79 -18.99
C ALA A 1245 35.87 7.94 -18.58
N THR A 1246 34.96 7.34 -19.35
CA THR A 1246 33.54 7.19 -18.97
C THR A 1246 33.39 6.05 -17.96
N LEU A 1247 32.88 6.35 -16.78
CA LEU A 1247 32.69 5.44 -15.65
C LEU A 1247 31.20 5.22 -15.38
N ALA A 1248 30.82 4.00 -15.00
CA ALA A 1248 29.50 3.70 -14.46
C ALA A 1248 29.45 4.03 -12.96
N HIS A 1249 28.25 4.19 -12.40
CA HIS A 1249 28.07 4.23 -10.94
C HIS A 1249 28.64 2.95 -10.31
N GLY A 1250 29.43 3.10 -9.24
CA GLY A 1250 30.12 1.99 -8.57
C GLY A 1250 31.41 1.51 -9.26
N ALA A 1251 31.83 2.10 -10.40
CA ALA A 1251 33.10 1.72 -11.03
C ALA A 1251 34.31 2.18 -10.20
N PRO A 1252 35.36 1.36 -10.03
CA PRO A 1252 36.53 1.72 -9.23
C PRO A 1252 37.29 2.90 -9.85
N LEU A 1253 37.55 3.95 -9.06
CA LEU A 1253 38.14 5.21 -9.49
C LEU A 1253 39.54 5.41 -8.88
N ALA A 1254 39.69 5.14 -7.59
CA ALA A 1254 40.98 5.13 -6.87
C ALA A 1254 41.00 4.05 -5.78
N ARG A 1255 42.20 3.76 -5.27
CA ARG A 1255 42.43 3.11 -3.97
C ARG A 1255 43.07 4.13 -3.03
N ILE A 1256 42.75 4.13 -1.75
CA ILE A 1256 43.47 4.86 -0.70
C ILE A 1256 43.98 3.84 0.30
N ASP A 1257 45.28 3.58 0.30
CA ASP A 1257 45.88 2.70 1.32
C ASP A 1257 46.02 3.52 2.63
N PRO A 1258 45.41 3.12 3.75
CA PRO A 1258 45.50 3.86 5.01
C PRO A 1258 46.94 3.90 5.54
N ASP A 1259 47.28 4.92 6.32
CA ASP A 1259 48.57 4.97 7.01
C ASP A 1259 48.63 3.85 8.07
N ASP A 1260 49.70 3.04 8.05
CA ASP A 1260 49.93 1.97 9.04
C ASP A 1260 49.89 2.52 10.49
N GLY A 1261 48.93 2.04 11.28
CA GLY A 1261 48.72 2.39 12.70
C GLY A 1261 48.60 1.16 13.60
#